data_AF-A0A6L9K9Y3-F1
#
_entry.id   AF-A0A6L9K9Y3-F1
#
_cell.length_a   1.000
_cell.length_b   1.000
_cell.length_c   1.000
_cell.angle_alpha   90.00
_cell.angle_beta   90.00
_cell.angle_gamma   90.00
#
_symmetry.space_group_name_H-M   'P 1'
#
loop_
_entity.id
_entity.type
_entity.pdbx_description
1 polymer ?
#
loop_
_entity_poly.entity_id
_entity_poly.type
_entity_poly.pdbx_seq_one_letter_code
_entity_poly.pdbx_strand_id
1 'polypeptide(L)'
;MKYKIFLLVLFSFVISTLKAEVSETSTHNISWNGVEKLYIDSTSAIKVISFKGAQYPNENRLPYFNHRITCDPAFSYTAEIKNPVYIPLSTEENELFSGLGLASKEPEISTDILSSRGIKFFDVRILPFVKKEEKFFKLQSFDLNITKNPKAQKVSAAQLHSYSENSVLSQGRFVKIKIANSGVYKLTYEDLSSMGLAPTNVKVFGYGGAVLNQSFMLHKHDDLPEVAISMQKGSDGIFNSGDYILFYAQGINRWSYDNTKSMFTHIINSYSNFGYYFVTSDVGTGKKIEDKTIVLPESPTIQTVEEFTDYQVHESEKFSFSDSGKEFYGERFSEITSYNFPFNFPNPILTNSTLVRLDVAASSSLNSTFSLSLNQSQSKSLSVGQRTQGDNYENAKGTNGVFTYTPQNEAFNFQLTYSKPSNTSVGYLNYIEVNARRQLKMSGTAMQFQNVDYLGMNLYNKYQLSNANSNVQIWDITDQQNISKVITEIIDGKLTFIAPSNELRSYLAIDPTAASSFPKPETVGVVANQNLHAIPQADMVIITHPNFLTQSETLAQAHREKDQLTVSVMTTEQVYNEFSSGTPDATAYRWALKMLYDRATASGNLADLPKYLLLFGKGTFDNRKKIPTSGDNFILTFQADNSLVTTLSYVTDDYFAFLDDNEGTNIPSHLLDIGVGRFTVTTSQQATDVVNKTIGYMNNTGKGNWKNQICFVADDGDGALHMKQADSIAVSIARNYPAYQISKIYLDAFKQEITASGESYPLAKSRFQNLLRSGLFLLNYTGHAGPLGWTNESILTADDVKSMTNKHLPLWVAATCDFVQFDLQKQSAGEHVIFNPIGGGIGILAAARPVYASQNFTLDKLFCESLFKKQNGEYMRVGDVVSYTKNNIGTEINKLSYVYIGDPAIKLNYPTEFKILTSKVNESTIFGNDTLRALSVATIEGIVADDNGTKKTDFNGVIQAVIYDKTQRIKTLNNHNDGTLTYSDRPNTIFSGKTEVKNGEFKFSFMLPKDIKYNYGTGRINYYAQDDINNFEAQGFFENFIVGGTSKNYIDETDGPSVQIYLNSENFVSGDKVNETPLFKATISDINGINTVESGIGHDISLTIDSDPMQSFVLNDYFQATANSYKEGVLSFKLPEMKDGKHTLTFRVWDLLNNSSSKTIEFEVQKGLSPVIFSVSNYPNPVKERTNIIVKHDRPETILNTSVEIFDLSGRKIWSFSQSSADIIPWDLIANDGSKVKTGIYLYRVNIKTVDSDVYSKTNKMLIIEQ
;
A
#
# COMPACT_ATOMS: atom_id res chain seq x y z
N MET A 1 62.93 -26.15 35.10
CA MET A 1 61.46 -26.21 34.94
C MET A 1 60.77 -24.84 34.90
N LYS A 2 61.26 -23.80 35.60
CA LYS A 2 60.65 -22.45 35.61
C LYS A 2 60.76 -21.65 34.29
N TYR A 3 61.80 -21.84 33.48
CA TYR A 3 61.95 -21.11 32.20
C TYR A 3 61.12 -21.68 31.03
N LYS A 4 60.72 -22.96 31.08
CA LYS A 4 59.84 -23.54 30.06
C LYS A 4 58.38 -23.13 30.23
N ILE A 5 57.95 -22.83 31.46
CA ILE A 5 56.57 -22.36 31.75
C ILE A 5 56.41 -20.89 31.37
N PHE A 6 57.43 -20.06 31.61
CA PHE A 6 57.37 -18.64 31.21
C PHE A 6 57.39 -18.46 29.69
N LEU A 7 58.15 -19.29 28.96
CA LEU A 7 58.13 -19.26 27.49
C LEU A 7 56.81 -19.81 26.93
N LEU A 8 56.19 -20.82 27.56
CA LEU A 8 54.87 -21.33 27.13
C LEU A 8 53.75 -20.31 27.39
N VAL A 9 53.81 -19.58 28.51
CA VAL A 9 52.84 -18.51 28.83
C VAL A 9 53.05 -17.29 27.94
N LEU A 10 54.28 -16.93 27.58
CA LEU A 10 54.54 -15.89 26.58
C LEU A 10 54.12 -16.32 25.17
N PHE A 11 54.31 -17.60 24.79
CA PHE A 11 53.86 -18.11 23.49
C PHE A 11 52.33 -18.21 23.44
N SER A 12 51.65 -18.54 24.53
CA SER A 12 50.19 -18.52 24.62
C SER A 12 49.62 -17.08 24.64
N PHE A 13 50.34 -16.09 25.20
CA PHE A 13 49.93 -14.68 25.11
C PHE A 13 50.17 -14.09 23.72
N VAL A 14 51.28 -14.41 23.06
CA VAL A 14 51.61 -13.90 21.71
C VAL A 14 50.77 -14.60 20.61
N ILE A 15 50.29 -15.82 20.83
CA ILE A 15 49.33 -16.47 19.92
C ILE A 15 47.90 -15.92 20.09
N SER A 16 47.58 -15.27 21.22
CA SER A 16 46.24 -14.69 21.45
C SER A 16 46.02 -13.28 20.86
N THR A 17 47.06 -12.62 20.33
CA THR A 17 46.97 -11.27 19.76
C THR A 17 47.20 -11.19 18.25
N LEU A 18 47.29 -12.32 17.55
CA LEU A 18 47.24 -12.39 16.09
C LEU A 18 45.89 -12.95 15.63
N LYS A 19 44.79 -12.31 16.04
CA LYS A 19 43.55 -12.44 15.25
C LYS A 19 43.70 -11.45 14.09
N ALA A 20 44.06 -11.97 12.92
CA ALA A 20 44.11 -11.17 11.71
C ALA A 20 42.77 -10.43 11.54
N GLU A 21 42.83 -9.11 11.35
CA GLU A 21 41.70 -8.35 10.82
C GLU A 21 41.31 -9.00 9.50
N VAL A 22 40.12 -9.59 9.45
CA VAL A 22 39.61 -10.19 8.21
C VAL A 22 39.00 -9.04 7.42
N SER A 23 39.80 -8.49 6.52
CA SER A 23 39.38 -7.50 5.54
C SER A 23 38.92 -8.21 4.27
N GLU A 24 37.72 -7.90 3.81
CA GLU A 24 37.17 -8.34 2.53
C GLU A 24 37.23 -7.19 1.54
N THR A 25 38.00 -7.35 0.46
CA THR A 25 38.15 -6.33 -0.57
C THR A 25 37.44 -6.77 -1.83
N SER A 26 36.51 -5.96 -2.34
CA SER A 26 35.83 -6.16 -3.61
C SER A 26 36.10 -5.01 -4.57
N THR A 27 36.54 -5.32 -5.78
CA THR A 27 36.78 -4.32 -6.83
C THR A 27 35.46 -3.98 -7.54
N HIS A 28 35.15 -2.70 -7.64
CA HIS A 28 33.95 -2.18 -8.28
C HIS A 28 34.30 -1.19 -9.40
N ASN A 29 33.52 -1.24 -10.49
CA ASN A 29 33.58 -0.31 -11.60
C ASN A 29 32.20 0.30 -11.84
N ILE A 30 32.09 1.63 -11.75
CA ILE A 30 30.86 2.37 -11.95
C ILE A 30 30.65 2.58 -13.45
N SER A 31 29.61 1.93 -13.98
CA SER A 31 29.20 2.06 -15.38
C SER A 31 28.33 3.32 -15.55
N TRP A 32 28.99 4.46 -15.74
CA TRP A 32 28.34 5.76 -15.94
C TRP A 32 27.55 5.84 -17.24
N ASN A 33 26.31 6.32 -17.14
CA ASN A 33 25.46 6.63 -18.29
C ASN A 33 25.59 8.12 -18.70
N GLY A 34 26.14 8.96 -17.82
CA GLY A 34 26.26 10.41 -18.02
C GLY A 34 25.04 11.15 -17.47
N VAL A 35 24.60 12.19 -18.16
CA VAL A 35 23.35 12.89 -17.86
C VAL A 35 22.20 12.16 -18.54
N GLU A 36 21.29 11.64 -17.74
CA GLU A 36 20.05 11.03 -18.21
C GLU A 36 18.86 11.93 -17.87
N LYS A 37 17.80 11.78 -18.66
CA LYS A 37 16.50 12.35 -18.34
C LYS A 37 15.69 11.29 -17.60
N LEU A 38 15.33 11.56 -16.35
CA LEU A 38 14.30 10.78 -15.67
C LEU A 38 12.95 11.34 -16.06
N TYR A 39 12.26 10.59 -16.90
CA TYR A 39 10.92 10.91 -17.37
C TYR A 39 9.90 10.56 -16.29
N ILE A 40 9.01 11.52 -16.05
CA ILE A 40 7.80 11.34 -15.23
C ILE A 40 6.60 11.26 -16.15
N ASP A 41 6.58 12.14 -17.16
CA ASP A 41 5.65 12.13 -18.27
C ASP A 41 6.35 12.56 -19.58
N SER A 42 5.62 12.51 -20.69
CA SER A 42 6.12 12.85 -22.05
C SER A 42 6.61 14.30 -22.20
N THR A 43 6.20 15.20 -21.31
CA THR A 43 6.53 16.64 -21.35
C THR A 43 7.48 17.08 -20.23
N SER A 44 7.59 16.28 -19.17
CA SER A 44 8.32 16.60 -17.95
C SER A 44 9.41 15.56 -17.68
N ALA A 45 10.66 16.02 -17.74
CA ALA A 45 11.79 15.22 -17.34
C ALA A 45 12.79 16.06 -16.56
N ILE A 46 13.40 15.45 -15.55
CA ILE A 46 14.51 16.06 -14.82
C ILE A 46 15.82 15.50 -15.35
N LYS A 47 16.84 16.35 -15.46
CA LYS A 47 18.19 15.90 -15.77
C LYS A 47 18.88 15.46 -14.49
N VAL A 48 19.40 14.24 -14.47
CA VAL A 48 20.21 13.71 -13.37
C VAL A 48 21.48 13.09 -13.92
N ILE A 49 22.50 13.01 -13.09
CA ILE A 49 23.65 12.16 -13.37
C ILE A 49 23.27 10.73 -12.98
N SER A 50 23.61 9.76 -13.83
CA SER A 50 23.17 8.37 -13.67
C SER A 50 24.28 7.37 -14.01
N PHE A 51 24.17 6.19 -13.41
CA PHE A 51 24.96 5.01 -13.72
C PHE A 51 24.13 3.76 -13.46
N LYS A 52 24.57 2.62 -14.01
CA LYS A 52 23.86 1.34 -13.82
C LYS A 52 23.76 0.96 -12.33
N GLY A 53 22.54 0.92 -11.81
CA GLY A 53 22.26 0.58 -10.41
C GLY A 53 22.35 1.77 -9.44
N ALA A 54 22.37 3.00 -9.95
CA ALA A 54 22.29 4.20 -9.12
C ALA A 54 20.99 4.24 -8.31
N GLN A 55 21.10 4.66 -7.05
CA GLN A 55 19.99 4.96 -6.15
C GLN A 55 19.91 6.46 -5.87
N TYR A 56 18.71 6.97 -5.64
CA TYR A 56 18.46 8.40 -5.37
C TYR A 56 17.82 8.59 -3.98
N PRO A 57 18.60 8.42 -2.90
CA PRO A 57 18.07 8.40 -1.53
C PRO A 57 17.66 9.77 -0.99
N ASN A 58 18.10 10.86 -1.65
CA ASN A 58 18.01 12.22 -1.13
C ASN A 58 17.35 13.17 -2.14
N GLU A 59 16.77 14.27 -1.62
CA GLU A 59 16.11 15.30 -2.42
C GLU A 59 17.04 16.07 -3.38
N ASN A 60 18.37 15.96 -3.18
CA ASN A 60 19.36 16.55 -4.05
C ASN A 60 19.53 15.83 -5.41
N ARG A 61 18.86 14.68 -5.59
CA ARG A 61 18.81 13.90 -6.84
C ARG A 61 20.19 13.44 -7.34
N LEU A 62 21.17 13.30 -6.44
CA LEU A 62 22.48 12.74 -6.77
C LEU A 62 22.48 11.21 -6.70
N PRO A 63 23.18 10.53 -7.62
CA PRO A 63 23.21 9.06 -7.64
C PRO A 63 24.19 8.51 -6.59
N TYR A 64 23.75 7.52 -5.82
CA TYR A 64 24.56 6.80 -4.83
C TYR A 64 24.83 5.37 -5.29
N PHE A 65 26.04 4.89 -5.02
CA PHE A 65 26.38 3.47 -5.13
C PHE A 65 26.05 2.81 -3.79
N ASN A 66 25.37 1.65 -3.83
CA ASN A 66 25.01 0.91 -2.64
C ASN A 66 25.57 -0.52 -2.69
N HIS A 67 26.10 -0.98 -1.57
CA HIS A 67 26.56 -2.35 -1.38
C HIS A 67 26.19 -2.82 0.03
N ARG A 68 25.54 -3.98 0.11
CA ARG A 68 25.06 -4.54 1.37
C ARG A 68 25.58 -5.95 1.58
N ILE A 69 26.05 -6.25 2.79
CA ILE A 69 26.45 -7.60 3.21
C ILE A 69 25.74 -7.98 4.51
N THR A 70 25.60 -9.28 4.78
CA THR A 70 25.09 -9.78 6.07
C THR A 70 26.17 -9.63 7.16
N CYS A 71 25.75 -9.23 8.36
CA CYS A 71 26.61 -9.08 9.52
C CYS A 71 26.65 -10.33 10.40
N ASP A 72 27.83 -10.64 10.92
CA ASP A 72 28.05 -11.49 12.07
C ASP A 72 27.99 -10.62 13.34
N PRO A 73 27.09 -10.90 14.29
CA PRO A 73 26.96 -10.15 15.53
C PRO A 73 28.24 -10.07 16.38
N ALA A 74 29.19 -10.98 16.18
CA ALA A 74 30.49 -10.99 16.86
C ALA A 74 31.45 -9.90 16.35
N PHE A 75 31.11 -9.19 15.28
CA PHE A 75 31.97 -8.19 14.65
C PHE A 75 31.27 -6.84 14.51
N SER A 76 32.08 -5.80 14.43
CA SER A 76 31.71 -4.48 13.90
C SER A 76 32.35 -4.31 12.54
N TYR A 77 31.77 -3.46 11.71
CA TYR A 77 32.11 -3.32 10.30
C TYR A 77 32.49 -1.88 10.01
N THR A 78 33.56 -1.69 9.25
CA THR A 78 33.95 -0.38 8.71
C THR A 78 34.23 -0.54 7.21
N ALA A 79 33.86 0.47 6.43
CA ALA A 79 34.09 0.51 4.99
C ALA A 79 35.10 1.60 4.63
N GLU A 80 35.99 1.30 3.70
CA GLU A 80 36.97 2.23 3.16
C GLU A 80 37.05 2.06 1.64
N ILE A 81 37.20 3.17 0.90
CA ILE A 81 37.50 3.16 -0.52
C ILE A 81 39.02 3.15 -0.71
N LYS A 82 39.54 2.15 -1.41
CA LYS A 82 40.95 2.05 -1.82
C LYS A 82 41.09 2.16 -3.33
N ASN A 83 42.27 2.57 -3.77
CA ASN A 83 42.65 2.70 -5.18
C ASN A 83 41.60 3.42 -6.06
N PRO A 84 41.03 4.57 -5.62
CA PRO A 84 39.98 5.22 -6.40
C PRO A 84 40.53 5.84 -7.68
N VAL A 85 39.89 5.54 -8.80
CA VAL A 85 40.15 6.16 -10.10
C VAL A 85 39.05 7.17 -10.36
N TYR A 86 39.43 8.41 -10.64
CA TYR A 86 38.50 9.51 -10.89
C TYR A 86 38.57 9.98 -12.33
N ILE A 87 37.43 10.39 -12.87
CA ILE A 87 37.32 11.06 -14.16
C ILE A 87 36.62 12.42 -13.98
N PRO A 88 37.01 13.46 -14.74
CA PRO A 88 36.37 14.77 -14.64
C PRO A 88 34.90 14.69 -15.05
N LEU A 89 34.06 15.53 -14.46
CA LEU A 89 32.68 15.71 -14.94
C LEU A 89 32.68 16.36 -16.33
N SER A 90 31.72 15.97 -17.17
CA SER A 90 31.45 16.66 -18.43
C SER A 90 30.91 18.09 -18.17
N THR A 91 30.89 18.94 -19.20
CA THR A 91 30.31 20.28 -19.08
C THR A 91 28.84 20.23 -18.64
N GLU A 92 28.05 19.33 -19.24
CA GLU A 92 26.62 19.15 -18.90
C GLU A 92 26.43 18.61 -17.47
N GLU A 93 27.33 17.74 -16.99
CA GLU A 93 27.28 17.25 -15.61
C GLU A 93 27.60 18.36 -14.60
N ASN A 94 28.56 19.24 -14.90
CA ASN A 94 28.93 20.35 -14.01
C ASN A 94 27.77 21.35 -13.81
N GLU A 95 26.91 21.55 -14.80
CA GLU A 95 25.74 22.44 -14.68
C GLU A 95 24.76 21.97 -13.58
N LEU A 96 24.67 20.65 -13.37
CA LEU A 96 23.79 20.05 -12.35
C LEU A 96 24.34 20.19 -10.92
N PHE A 97 25.60 20.59 -10.74
CA PHE A 97 26.21 20.81 -9.41
C PHE A 97 26.08 22.26 -8.91
N SER A 98 25.54 23.18 -9.72
CA SER A 98 25.33 24.57 -9.32
C SER A 98 24.42 24.66 -8.10
N GLY A 99 24.96 25.13 -6.96
CA GLY A 99 24.21 25.31 -5.72
C GLY A 99 24.11 24.08 -4.79
N LEU A 100 24.64 22.89 -5.18
CA LEU A 100 24.56 21.66 -4.37
C LEU A 100 25.56 21.58 -3.20
N GLY A 101 26.40 22.60 -2.98
CA GLY A 101 27.22 22.72 -1.77
C GLY A 101 28.26 21.62 -1.52
N LEU A 102 28.60 20.80 -2.51
CA LEU A 102 29.56 19.70 -2.35
C LEU A 102 30.99 20.20 -2.17
N ALA A 103 31.56 19.93 -1.00
CA ALA A 103 32.89 20.41 -0.60
C ALA A 103 33.92 19.29 -0.35
N SER A 104 33.54 18.02 -0.44
CA SER A 104 34.40 16.90 -0.02
C SER A 104 35.54 16.62 -1.01
N LYS A 105 36.76 16.41 -0.49
CA LYS A 105 37.95 16.00 -1.27
C LYS A 105 38.00 14.49 -1.55
N GLU A 106 37.19 13.71 -0.84
CA GLU A 106 37.07 12.26 -0.94
C GLU A 106 35.58 11.87 -1.12
N PRO A 107 35.28 10.71 -1.73
CA PRO A 107 33.90 10.26 -1.89
C PRO A 107 33.28 10.08 -0.51
N GLU A 108 32.07 10.60 -0.33
CA GLU A 108 31.38 10.47 0.94
C GLU A 108 30.90 9.03 1.10
N ILE A 109 31.38 8.36 2.15
CA ILE A 109 30.96 7.00 2.53
C ILE A 109 30.03 7.14 3.73
N SER A 110 28.79 6.69 3.57
CA SER A 110 27.82 6.50 4.65
C SER A 110 27.65 5.01 4.89
N THR A 111 27.63 4.60 6.16
CA THR A 111 27.43 3.20 6.52
C THR A 111 26.37 3.06 7.59
N ASP A 112 25.49 2.09 7.44
CA ASP A 112 24.44 1.79 8.40
C ASP A 112 24.43 0.31 8.75
N ILE A 113 24.04 0.00 10.00
CA ILE A 113 23.66 -1.36 10.38
C ILE A 113 22.15 -1.43 10.32
N LEU A 114 21.65 -2.00 9.23
CA LEU A 114 20.23 -2.29 9.07
C LEU A 114 19.94 -3.65 9.72
N SER A 115 18.69 -3.87 10.10
CA SER A 115 18.22 -5.16 10.57
C SER A 115 16.92 -5.48 9.83
N SER A 116 16.60 -6.76 9.74
CA SER A 116 15.27 -7.22 9.36
C SER A 116 15.07 -8.62 9.91
N ARG A 117 13.99 -8.82 10.68
CA ARG A 117 13.62 -10.10 11.30
C ARG A 117 14.78 -10.78 12.04
N GLY A 118 15.55 -10.01 12.79
CA GLY A 118 16.71 -10.49 13.56
C GLY A 118 18.00 -10.72 12.75
N ILE A 119 17.98 -10.56 11.42
CA ILE A 119 19.17 -10.61 10.57
C ILE A 119 19.72 -9.19 10.42
N LYS A 120 21.02 -9.01 10.68
CA LYS A 120 21.70 -7.71 10.56
C LYS A 120 22.43 -7.59 9.22
N PHE A 121 22.45 -6.40 8.66
CA PHE A 121 23.11 -6.07 7.41
C PHE A 121 24.01 -4.84 7.58
N PHE A 122 25.19 -4.86 6.97
CA PHE A 122 26.05 -3.69 6.85
C PHE A 122 25.83 -3.11 5.46
N ASP A 123 25.19 -1.95 5.43
CA ASP A 123 24.85 -1.21 4.23
C ASP A 123 25.89 -0.10 4.03
N VAL A 124 26.53 -0.08 2.86
CA VAL A 124 27.53 0.91 2.48
C VAL A 124 26.97 1.73 1.33
N ARG A 125 26.86 3.03 1.53
CA ARG A 125 26.42 4.02 0.54
C ARG A 125 27.57 4.95 0.21
N ILE A 126 27.85 5.13 -1.07
CA ILE A 126 28.94 5.97 -1.55
C ILE A 126 28.35 7.04 -2.46
N LEU A 127 28.55 8.31 -2.11
CA LEU A 127 28.35 9.42 -3.04
C LEU A 127 29.62 9.55 -3.90
N PRO A 128 29.57 9.17 -5.18
CA PRO A 128 30.77 8.95 -5.99
C PRO A 128 31.31 10.25 -6.61
N PHE A 129 31.25 11.38 -5.88
CA PHE A 129 31.72 12.69 -6.36
C PHE A 129 32.70 13.32 -5.38
N VAL A 130 33.69 14.02 -5.93
CA VAL A 130 34.72 14.75 -5.17
C VAL A 130 35.00 16.09 -5.79
N LYS A 131 35.41 17.06 -4.98
CA LYS A 131 35.90 18.37 -5.42
C LYS A 131 37.41 18.46 -5.21
N LYS A 132 38.18 18.65 -6.29
CA LYS A 132 39.64 18.84 -6.29
C LYS A 132 39.99 20.08 -7.08
N GLU A 133 40.77 21.00 -6.49
CA GLU A 133 41.21 22.24 -7.15
C GLU A 133 40.07 23.04 -7.81
N GLU A 134 38.96 23.22 -7.08
CA GLU A 134 37.73 23.86 -7.55
C GLU A 134 36.98 23.16 -8.71
N LYS A 135 37.39 21.94 -9.09
CA LYS A 135 36.71 21.12 -10.11
C LYS A 135 36.10 19.86 -9.51
N PHE A 136 34.95 19.46 -10.05
CA PHE A 136 34.28 18.23 -9.65
C PHE A 136 34.76 17.04 -10.50
N PHE A 137 34.92 15.89 -9.84
CA PHE A 137 35.26 14.62 -10.45
C PHE A 137 34.28 13.55 -9.97
N LYS A 138 34.05 12.53 -10.79
CA LYS A 138 33.27 11.34 -10.44
C LYS A 138 34.14 10.10 -10.35
N LEU A 139 33.77 9.18 -9.47
CA LEU A 139 34.48 7.93 -9.22
C LEU A 139 34.18 6.93 -10.35
N GLN A 140 35.21 6.41 -11.03
CA GLN A 140 35.07 5.43 -12.11
C GLN A 140 35.24 4.00 -11.60
N SER A 141 36.27 3.75 -10.80
CA SER A 141 36.52 2.44 -10.20
C SER A 141 37.18 2.58 -8.85
N PHE A 142 37.00 1.59 -8.00
CA PHE A 142 37.58 1.55 -6.66
C PHE A 142 37.56 0.14 -6.09
N ASP A 143 38.39 -0.08 -5.09
CA ASP A 143 38.31 -1.26 -4.23
C ASP A 143 37.53 -0.89 -2.96
N LEU A 144 36.42 -1.55 -2.71
CA LEU A 144 35.69 -1.44 -1.45
C LEU A 144 36.30 -2.41 -0.45
N ASN A 145 36.97 -1.87 0.56
CA ASN A 145 37.55 -2.65 1.64
C ASN A 145 36.62 -2.62 2.86
N ILE A 146 36.03 -3.77 3.22
CA ILE A 146 35.21 -3.93 4.41
C ILE A 146 36.01 -4.68 5.47
N THR A 147 36.27 -4.03 6.59
CA THR A 147 37.05 -4.61 7.70
C THR A 147 36.12 -5.11 8.79
N LYS A 148 36.26 -6.38 9.17
CA LYS A 148 35.53 -7.02 10.28
C LYS A 148 36.36 -6.89 11.56
N ASN A 149 35.93 -6.02 12.45
CA ASN A 149 36.59 -5.75 13.72
C ASN A 149 35.91 -6.55 14.84
N PRO A 150 36.58 -7.51 15.48
CA PRO A 150 35.99 -8.28 16.58
C PRO A 150 35.40 -7.36 17.65
N LYS A 151 34.12 -7.52 17.93
CA LYS A 151 33.43 -6.75 18.97
C LYS A 151 33.53 -7.52 20.27
N ALA A 152 33.97 -6.86 21.35
CA ALA A 152 33.84 -7.44 22.68
C ALA A 152 32.35 -7.79 22.91
N GLN A 153 32.05 -9.07 23.12
CA GLN A 153 30.70 -9.50 23.42
C GLN A 153 30.29 -8.89 24.76
N LYS A 154 29.61 -7.74 24.71
CA LYS A 154 28.81 -7.28 25.83
C LYS A 154 27.72 -8.34 26.04
N VAL A 155 27.46 -8.69 27.29
CA VAL A 155 26.29 -9.48 27.72
C VAL A 155 25.07 -8.95 26.96
N SER A 156 24.19 -9.84 26.47
CA SER A 156 23.03 -9.47 25.66
C SER A 156 22.39 -8.21 26.23
N ALA A 157 22.32 -7.15 25.41
CA ALA A 157 21.73 -5.90 25.86
C ALA A 157 20.35 -6.21 26.47
N ALA A 158 20.07 -5.62 27.64
CA ALA A 158 18.73 -5.65 28.18
C ALA A 158 17.75 -5.18 27.10
N GLN A 159 16.57 -5.80 27.04
CA GLN A 159 15.52 -5.44 26.10
C GLN A 159 15.28 -3.92 26.20
N LEU A 160 15.35 -3.21 25.06
CA LEU A 160 15.25 -1.76 25.02
C LEU A 160 13.90 -1.27 25.58
N HIS A 161 12.87 -2.08 25.39
CA HIS A 161 11.50 -1.83 25.81
C HIS A 161 11.03 -2.90 26.80
N SER A 162 10.24 -2.45 27.77
CA SER A 162 9.49 -3.32 28.68
C SER A 162 8.01 -3.12 28.44
N TYR A 163 7.26 -4.22 28.38
CA TYR A 163 5.83 -4.21 28.12
C TYR A 163 5.05 -4.66 29.34
N SER A 164 4.00 -3.92 29.68
CA SER A 164 3.03 -4.21 30.73
C SER A 164 2.29 -5.49 30.36
N GLU A 165 2.01 -6.32 31.37
CA GLU A 165 1.26 -7.55 31.17
C GLU A 165 -0.22 -7.28 30.84
N ASN A 166 -0.79 -6.23 31.43
CA ASN A 166 -2.17 -5.83 31.24
C ASN A 166 -2.28 -4.31 31.16
N SER A 167 -3.20 -3.81 30.33
CA SER A 167 -3.55 -2.39 30.30
C SER A 167 -4.28 -1.98 31.58
N VAL A 168 -4.06 -0.74 32.04
CA VAL A 168 -4.91 -0.11 33.05
C VAL A 168 -6.38 -0.03 32.62
N LEU A 169 -6.66 -0.04 31.31
CA LEU A 169 -8.01 -0.04 30.74
C LEU A 169 -8.67 -1.43 30.70
N SER A 170 -7.99 -2.47 31.20
CA SER A 170 -8.51 -3.85 31.20
C SER A 170 -9.72 -4.05 32.10
N GLN A 171 -9.88 -3.21 33.13
CA GLN A 171 -10.97 -3.30 34.11
C GLN A 171 -11.28 -1.94 34.74
N GLY A 172 -12.51 -1.76 35.22
CA GLY A 172 -12.99 -0.52 35.85
C GLY A 172 -13.82 0.34 34.90
N ARG A 173 -14.19 1.54 35.36
CA ARG A 173 -14.90 2.55 34.56
C ARG A 173 -13.95 3.69 34.23
N PHE A 174 -13.70 3.89 32.94
CA PHE A 174 -12.91 5.01 32.43
C PHE A 174 -13.77 5.94 31.57
N VAL A 175 -13.59 7.25 31.77
CA VAL A 175 -14.20 8.29 30.95
C VAL A 175 -13.10 9.04 30.20
N LYS A 176 -13.13 8.96 28.86
CA LYS A 176 -12.21 9.67 27.98
C LYS A 176 -12.58 11.15 27.91
N ILE A 177 -11.57 11.99 28.09
CA ILE A 177 -11.67 13.45 27.98
C ILE A 177 -10.65 13.96 26.96
N LYS A 178 -10.89 15.14 26.38
CA LYS A 178 -9.99 15.76 25.42
C LYS A 178 -9.73 17.23 25.71
N ILE A 179 -8.55 17.70 25.29
CA ILE A 179 -8.05 19.06 25.53
C ILE A 179 -7.38 19.63 24.27
N ALA A 180 -7.49 20.94 24.05
CA ALA A 180 -6.95 21.60 22.86
C ALA A 180 -5.51 22.08 23.06
N ASN A 181 -5.25 22.79 24.17
CA ASN A 181 -3.97 23.45 24.44
C ASN A 181 -3.30 22.86 25.68
N SER A 182 -1.97 22.87 25.74
CA SER A 182 -1.25 22.52 26.96
C SER A 182 -1.55 23.52 28.08
N GLY A 183 -1.70 23.06 29.32
CA GLY A 183 -1.99 23.92 30.46
C GLY A 183 -2.69 23.18 31.60
N VAL A 184 -3.18 23.94 32.58
CA VAL A 184 -3.89 23.38 33.74
C VAL A 184 -5.39 23.32 33.49
N TYR A 185 -5.98 22.16 33.72
CA TYR A 185 -7.40 21.89 33.55
C TYR A 185 -8.07 21.57 34.87
N LYS A 186 -9.37 21.86 34.94
CA LYS A 186 -10.21 21.69 36.13
C LYS A 186 -11.33 20.69 35.90
N LEU A 187 -11.55 19.81 36.87
CA LEU A 187 -12.75 18.98 36.98
C LEU A 187 -13.35 19.16 38.38
N THR A 188 -14.60 19.61 38.46
CA THR A 188 -15.28 19.79 39.76
C THR A 188 -15.83 18.47 40.29
N TYR A 189 -16.21 18.45 41.57
CA TYR A 189 -16.92 17.34 42.18
C TYR A 189 -18.17 16.94 41.37
N GLU A 190 -18.93 17.93 40.88
CA GLU A 190 -20.13 17.73 40.06
C GLU A 190 -19.79 17.15 38.68
N ASP A 191 -18.69 17.61 38.06
CA ASP A 191 -18.22 17.04 36.80
C ASP A 191 -17.94 15.54 36.96
N LEU A 192 -17.19 15.16 38.00
CA LEU A 192 -16.84 13.77 38.28
C LEU A 192 -18.07 12.92 38.62
N SER A 193 -19.01 13.48 39.38
CA SER A 193 -20.28 12.83 39.68
C SER A 193 -21.11 12.60 38.40
N SER A 194 -21.13 13.58 37.48
CA SER A 194 -21.85 13.47 36.20
C SER A 194 -21.24 12.42 35.26
N MET A 195 -19.93 12.16 35.40
CA MET A 195 -19.23 11.07 34.72
C MET A 195 -19.60 9.68 35.29
N GLY A 196 -20.31 9.65 36.43
CA GLY A 196 -20.65 8.43 37.16
C GLY A 196 -19.45 7.84 37.90
N LEU A 197 -18.51 8.68 38.35
CA LEU A 197 -17.32 8.29 39.10
C LEU A 197 -17.48 8.64 40.58
N ALA A 198 -16.82 7.91 41.47
CA ALA A 198 -16.72 8.28 42.88
C ALA A 198 -15.72 9.44 43.03
N PRO A 199 -16.15 10.69 43.31
CA PRO A 199 -15.28 11.86 43.16
C PRO A 199 -14.09 11.87 44.13
N THR A 200 -14.23 11.23 45.28
CA THR A 200 -13.20 11.20 46.33
C THR A 200 -11.96 10.38 45.98
N ASN A 201 -12.04 9.45 45.01
CA ASN A 201 -10.93 8.60 44.57
C ASN A 201 -10.53 8.82 43.09
N VAL A 202 -10.83 10.01 42.57
CA VAL A 202 -10.56 10.37 41.17
C VAL A 202 -9.07 10.28 40.81
N LYS A 203 -8.81 9.82 39.59
CA LYS A 203 -7.51 9.69 38.94
C LYS A 203 -7.61 10.14 37.49
N VAL A 204 -6.49 10.56 36.94
CA VAL A 204 -6.35 10.93 35.54
C VAL A 204 -5.16 10.14 34.97
N PHE A 205 -5.36 9.45 33.86
CA PHE A 205 -4.35 8.65 33.16
C PHE A 205 -4.10 9.22 31.77
N GLY A 206 -2.84 9.18 31.33
CA GLY A 206 -2.42 9.55 29.98
C GLY A 206 -1.26 10.54 29.92
N TYR A 207 -0.85 10.86 28.70
CA TYR A 207 0.25 11.78 28.39
C TYR A 207 -0.09 12.78 27.27
N GLY A 208 -1.36 12.87 26.87
CA GLY A 208 -1.88 13.97 26.06
C GLY A 208 -1.64 13.84 24.57
N GLY A 209 -1.47 14.98 23.90
CA GLY A 209 -1.61 15.13 22.44
C GLY A 209 -0.31 15.26 21.65
N ALA A 210 0.85 15.30 22.32
CA ALA A 210 2.12 15.42 21.62
C ALA A 210 2.36 14.22 20.69
N VAL A 211 2.88 14.47 19.49
CA VAL A 211 3.18 13.40 18.53
C VAL A 211 4.16 12.40 19.14
N LEU A 212 3.91 11.11 18.90
CA LEU A 212 4.82 10.06 19.33
C LEU A 212 6.17 10.19 18.62
N ASN A 213 7.23 9.83 19.34
CA ASN A 213 8.54 9.68 18.71
C ASN A 213 8.49 8.55 17.69
N GLN A 214 8.94 8.84 16.47
CA GLN A 214 8.96 7.87 15.39
C GLN A 214 10.12 6.87 15.52
N SER A 215 11.21 7.24 16.22
CA SER A 215 12.31 6.31 16.53
C SER A 215 12.03 5.51 17.80
N PHE A 216 12.19 4.19 17.73
CA PHE A 216 12.09 3.32 18.90
C PHE A 216 13.26 3.49 19.87
N MET A 217 14.40 4.07 19.45
CA MET A 217 15.50 4.40 20.37
C MET A 217 15.14 5.44 21.44
N LEU A 218 14.05 6.21 21.22
CA LEU A 218 13.60 7.24 22.14
C LEU A 218 12.57 6.68 23.13
N HIS A 219 12.60 7.22 24.35
CA HIS A 219 11.67 6.81 25.40
C HIS A 219 10.21 7.03 24.98
N LYS A 220 9.36 6.06 25.34
CA LYS A 220 7.90 6.10 25.27
C LYS A 220 7.35 5.44 26.54
N HIS A 221 6.23 5.95 27.05
CA HIS A 221 5.43 5.23 28.03
C HIS A 221 4.80 3.99 27.38
N ASP A 222 4.99 2.82 28.00
CA ASP A 222 4.45 1.59 27.47
C ASP A 222 2.91 1.59 27.46
N ASP A 223 2.30 1.66 28.65
CA ASP A 223 0.85 1.86 28.89
C ASP A 223 0.60 3.27 29.47
N LEU A 224 -0.66 3.57 29.83
CA LEU A 224 -1.08 4.89 30.34
C LEU A 224 -0.54 5.18 31.75
N PRO A 225 0.33 6.21 31.93
CA PRO A 225 0.78 6.63 33.25
C PRO A 225 -0.29 7.44 33.98
N GLU A 226 -0.32 7.35 35.31
CA GLU A 226 -1.15 8.22 36.14
C GLU A 226 -0.54 9.63 36.24
N VAL A 227 -1.37 10.65 36.02
CA VAL A 227 -1.04 12.06 36.13
C VAL A 227 -1.24 12.52 37.57
N ALA A 228 -0.25 13.21 38.14
CA ALA A 228 -0.38 13.80 39.46
C ALA A 228 -1.43 14.94 39.47
N ILE A 229 -2.36 14.90 40.43
CA ILE A 229 -3.43 15.90 40.55
C ILE A 229 -3.30 16.73 41.83
N SER A 230 -3.63 18.02 41.74
CA SER A 230 -3.91 18.85 42.92
C SER A 230 -5.39 18.75 43.26
N MET A 231 -5.71 18.48 44.52
CA MET A 231 -7.10 18.36 44.99
C MET A 231 -7.39 19.53 45.92
N GLN A 232 -8.18 20.49 45.44
CA GLN A 232 -8.60 21.66 46.20
C GLN A 232 -9.87 21.30 46.97
N LYS A 233 -9.84 21.50 48.29
CA LYS A 233 -10.94 21.20 49.21
C LYS A 233 -11.35 22.45 49.97
N GLY A 234 -12.61 22.52 50.36
CA GLY A 234 -13.12 23.52 51.28
C GLY A 234 -12.48 23.46 52.67
N SER A 235 -12.90 24.38 53.54
CA SER A 235 -12.39 24.49 54.92
C SER A 235 -12.70 23.28 55.81
N ASP A 236 -13.60 22.40 55.39
CA ASP A 236 -13.96 21.17 56.10
C ASP A 236 -13.00 19.99 55.81
N GLY A 237 -12.10 20.13 54.82
CA GLY A 237 -11.12 19.11 54.44
C GLY A 237 -11.71 17.89 53.72
N ILE A 238 -12.99 17.92 53.36
CA ILE A 238 -13.71 16.82 52.69
C ILE A 238 -13.93 17.20 51.23
N PHE A 239 -13.60 16.32 50.29
CA PHE A 239 -13.83 16.59 48.85
C PHE A 239 -15.33 16.46 48.52
N ASN A 240 -16.04 17.57 48.42
CA ASN A 240 -17.50 17.63 48.24
C ASN A 240 -17.94 18.74 47.25
N SER A 241 -19.22 19.11 47.25
CA SER A 241 -19.78 20.04 46.26
C SER A 241 -19.09 21.41 46.30
N GLY A 242 -18.66 21.90 45.13
CA GLY A 242 -17.86 23.12 45.00
C GLY A 242 -16.34 22.90 44.99
N ASP A 243 -15.87 21.71 45.38
CA ASP A 243 -14.46 21.34 45.29
C ASP A 243 -14.07 20.88 43.89
N TYR A 244 -12.77 20.85 43.61
CA TYR A 244 -12.26 20.48 42.30
C TYR A 244 -10.84 19.91 42.34
N ILE A 245 -10.51 19.16 41.30
CA ILE A 245 -9.13 18.78 41.01
C ILE A 245 -8.56 19.66 39.90
N LEU A 246 -7.25 19.88 39.98
CA LEU A 246 -6.43 20.47 38.92
C LEU A 246 -5.37 19.48 38.47
N PHE A 247 -5.11 19.44 37.17
CA PHE A 247 -4.01 18.66 36.59
C PHE A 247 -3.45 19.40 35.38
N TYR A 248 -2.15 19.20 35.12
CA TYR A 248 -1.53 19.71 33.90
C TYR A 248 -1.73 18.72 32.77
N ALA A 249 -2.10 19.21 31.59
CA ALA A 249 -2.33 18.43 30.39
C ALA A 249 -1.50 18.99 29.22
N GLN A 250 -1.06 18.10 28.35
CA GLN A 250 -0.27 18.36 27.15
C GLN A 250 -1.17 18.30 25.91
N GLY A 251 -1.28 19.43 25.21
CA GLY A 251 -1.97 19.53 23.92
C GLY A 251 -1.13 18.97 22.77
N ILE A 252 -1.45 19.38 21.54
CA ILE A 252 -0.83 18.82 20.32
C ILE A 252 0.54 19.42 19.99
N ASN A 253 0.88 20.58 20.55
CA ASN A 253 2.15 21.26 20.32
C ASN A 253 3.19 20.82 21.34
N ARG A 254 4.27 20.19 20.87
CA ARG A 254 5.44 19.84 21.68
C ARG A 254 6.53 20.89 21.45
N TRP A 255 7.05 21.47 22.52
CA TRP A 255 8.17 22.41 22.47
C TRP A 255 9.46 21.74 22.93
N SER A 256 10.57 22.03 22.24
CA SER A 256 11.90 21.54 22.59
C SER A 256 12.94 22.63 22.38
N TYR A 257 13.98 22.67 23.21
CA TYR A 257 15.11 23.59 23.02
C TYR A 257 16.07 23.04 21.97
N ASP A 258 16.25 23.75 20.86
CA ASP A 258 17.21 23.44 19.81
C ASP A 258 18.53 24.18 20.10
N ASN A 259 19.55 23.42 20.54
CA ASN A 259 20.87 24.00 20.86
C ASN A 259 21.55 24.67 19.66
N THR A 260 21.33 24.15 18.44
CA THR A 260 21.94 24.70 17.22
C THR A 260 21.33 26.05 16.87
N LYS A 261 20.02 26.21 17.08
CA LYS A 261 19.31 27.48 16.85
C LYS A 261 19.29 28.39 18.08
N SER A 262 19.67 27.89 19.25
CA SER A 262 19.59 28.58 20.55
C SER A 262 18.19 29.14 20.84
N MET A 263 17.14 28.38 20.49
CA MET A 263 15.75 28.76 20.69
C MET A 263 14.86 27.53 20.94
N PHE A 264 13.71 27.74 21.56
CA PHE A 264 12.64 26.75 21.60
C PHE A 264 11.92 26.71 20.26
N THR A 265 11.73 25.49 19.73
CA THR A 265 10.99 25.21 18.50
C THR A 265 9.82 24.29 18.78
N HIS A 266 8.76 24.39 17.98
CA HIS A 266 7.58 23.54 18.12
C HIS A 266 7.56 22.41 17.09
N ILE A 267 6.90 21.32 17.46
CA ILE A 267 6.43 20.27 16.57
C ILE A 267 4.95 20.07 16.89
N ILE A 268 4.10 20.21 15.88
CA ILE A 268 2.67 19.95 15.98
C ILE A 268 2.38 18.49 15.67
N ASN A 269 1.40 17.89 16.35
CA ASN A 269 0.90 16.57 15.99
C ASN A 269 0.15 16.63 14.65
N SER A 270 0.64 15.89 13.64
CA SER A 270 0.03 15.82 12.30
C SER A 270 -1.21 14.93 12.22
N TYR A 271 -1.57 14.23 13.30
CA TYR A 271 -2.63 13.21 13.30
C TYR A 271 -3.86 13.59 14.12
N SER A 272 -3.72 14.47 15.11
CA SER A 272 -4.82 14.84 16.02
C SER A 272 -4.96 16.35 16.20
N ASN A 273 -6.20 16.79 16.45
CA ASN A 273 -6.53 18.16 16.84
C ASN A 273 -6.58 18.36 18.37
N PHE A 274 -6.55 17.27 19.14
CA PHE A 274 -6.69 17.30 20.59
C PHE A 274 -5.75 16.29 21.26
N GLY A 275 -5.36 16.57 22.50
CA GLY A 275 -4.78 15.56 23.40
C GLY A 275 -5.87 14.88 24.21
N TYR A 276 -5.66 13.61 24.57
CA TYR A 276 -6.66 12.81 25.30
C TYR A 276 -6.10 12.24 26.61
N TYR A 277 -7.01 12.07 27.57
CA TYR A 277 -6.77 11.51 28.91
C TYR A 277 -7.98 10.67 29.34
N PHE A 278 -7.80 9.85 30.38
CA PHE A 278 -8.83 8.97 30.92
C PHE A 278 -9.02 9.22 32.41
N VAL A 279 -10.28 9.42 32.83
CA VAL A 279 -10.65 9.69 34.23
C VAL A 279 -11.32 8.46 34.83
N THR A 280 -10.92 8.06 36.03
CA THR A 280 -11.49 6.90 36.75
C THR A 280 -11.50 7.11 38.26
N SER A 281 -12.26 6.29 38.98
CA SER A 281 -12.25 6.18 40.45
C SER A 281 -11.88 4.78 40.98
N ASP A 282 -11.63 3.81 40.09
CA ASP A 282 -11.78 2.39 40.45
C ASP A 282 -10.47 1.66 40.74
N VAL A 283 -9.32 2.27 40.44
CA VAL A 283 -7.99 1.61 40.50
C VAL A 283 -7.11 2.27 41.55
N GLY A 284 -6.78 1.62 42.67
CA GLY A 284 -5.77 2.12 43.64
C GLY A 284 -6.09 3.46 44.34
N THR A 285 -5.05 4.10 44.91
CA THR A 285 -5.12 5.45 45.54
C THR A 285 -4.57 6.50 44.57
N GLY A 286 -5.23 7.65 44.44
CA GLY A 286 -4.89 8.63 43.39
C GLY A 286 -3.61 9.41 43.67
N LYS A 287 -2.73 9.50 42.67
CA LYS A 287 -1.46 10.23 42.71
C LYS A 287 -1.68 11.73 42.88
N LYS A 288 -1.06 12.30 43.90
CA LYS A 288 -1.15 13.74 44.21
C LYS A 288 0.14 14.46 43.86
N ILE A 289 0.03 15.77 43.64
CA ILE A 289 1.20 16.64 43.57
C ILE A 289 1.73 16.80 44.99
N GLU A 290 2.89 16.21 45.24
CA GLU A 290 3.57 16.22 46.54
C GLU A 290 4.65 17.32 46.61
N ASP A 291 5.01 17.73 47.82
CA ASP A 291 6.11 18.68 48.04
C ASP A 291 7.47 18.03 47.69
N LYS A 292 8.31 18.76 46.96
CA LYS A 292 9.66 18.35 46.57
C LYS A 292 10.69 19.26 47.23
N THR A 293 11.48 18.69 48.13
CA THR A 293 12.66 19.34 48.73
C THR A 293 13.86 19.18 47.80
N ILE A 294 14.54 20.29 47.51
CA ILE A 294 15.79 20.29 46.73
C ILE A 294 16.96 20.29 47.70
N VAL A 295 17.77 19.24 47.66
CA VAL A 295 18.95 19.09 48.53
C VAL A 295 20.14 19.74 47.84
N LEU A 296 20.78 20.69 48.53
CA LEU A 296 21.97 21.36 48.05
C LEU A 296 23.25 20.68 48.58
N PRO A 297 24.35 20.65 47.82
CA PRO A 297 25.66 20.24 48.34
C PRO A 297 26.17 21.26 49.37
N GLU A 298 27.21 20.90 50.14
CA GLU A 298 27.76 21.76 51.21
C GLU A 298 28.27 23.14 50.73
N SER A 299 28.62 23.28 49.46
CA SER A 299 29.08 24.55 48.86
C SER A 299 28.56 24.67 47.42
N PRO A 300 27.27 24.99 47.23
CA PRO A 300 26.68 25.09 45.90
C PRO A 300 27.09 26.41 45.24
N THR A 301 27.54 26.34 43.99
CA THR A 301 27.62 27.54 43.14
C THR A 301 26.21 27.91 42.72
N ILE A 302 25.73 29.09 43.12
CA ILE A 302 24.36 29.55 42.88
C ILE A 302 24.38 30.80 41.98
N GLN A 303 23.56 30.80 40.93
CA GLN A 303 23.30 31.96 40.07
C GLN A 303 21.86 32.42 40.25
N THR A 304 21.65 33.74 40.33
CA THR A 304 20.30 34.31 40.45
C THR A 304 19.62 34.35 39.10
N VAL A 305 18.36 33.92 39.04
CA VAL A 305 17.52 33.94 37.84
C VAL A 305 16.30 34.82 38.09
N GLU A 306 16.30 36.00 37.48
CA GLU A 306 15.18 36.95 37.50
C GLU A 306 14.52 37.12 36.11
N GLU A 307 14.98 36.36 35.13
CA GLU A 307 14.51 36.38 33.75
C GLU A 307 14.38 34.97 33.20
N PHE A 308 13.50 34.80 32.22
CA PHE A 308 13.27 33.52 31.57
C PHE A 308 12.95 33.69 30.09
N THR A 309 13.07 32.60 29.34
CA THR A 309 12.71 32.56 27.92
C THR A 309 11.29 32.04 27.79
N ASP A 310 10.42 32.81 27.15
CA ASP A 310 9.05 32.45 26.80
C ASP A 310 8.92 32.29 25.28
N TYR A 311 7.93 31.54 24.83
CA TYR A 311 7.75 31.21 23.42
C TYR A 311 6.28 31.12 23.00
N GLN A 312 5.99 31.52 21.77
CA GLN A 312 4.68 31.40 21.13
C GLN A 312 4.85 31.09 19.63
N VAL A 313 3.84 30.49 19.03
CA VAL A 313 3.78 30.18 17.59
C VAL A 313 2.47 30.65 16.99
N HIS A 314 2.53 31.20 15.77
CA HIS A 314 1.39 31.30 14.86
C HIS A 314 1.56 30.30 13.71
N GLU A 315 0.66 29.32 13.63
CA GLU A 315 0.57 28.32 12.56
C GLU A 315 -0.91 27.96 12.37
N SER A 316 -1.43 28.01 11.13
CA SER A 316 -2.88 27.87 10.89
C SER A 316 -3.30 26.72 9.95
N GLU A 317 -2.37 26.08 9.24
CA GLU A 317 -2.56 24.86 8.43
C GLU A 317 -3.85 24.84 7.59
N LYS A 318 -4.00 25.81 6.67
CA LYS A 318 -5.21 26.04 5.86
C LYS A 318 -5.15 25.40 4.47
N PHE A 319 -3.96 25.04 3.97
CA PHE A 319 -3.73 24.68 2.58
C PHE A 319 -2.60 23.64 2.44
N SER A 320 -2.77 22.68 1.52
CA SER A 320 -1.71 21.77 1.06
C SER A 320 -1.45 22.02 -0.42
N PHE A 321 -0.18 22.07 -0.85
CA PHE A 321 0.18 22.32 -2.24
C PHE A 321 -0.12 21.16 -3.18
N SER A 322 0.02 19.94 -2.65
CA SER A 322 0.12 18.72 -3.44
C SER A 322 -0.98 17.71 -3.10
N ASP A 323 -1.93 18.09 -2.23
CA ASP A 323 -2.85 17.17 -1.54
C ASP A 323 -2.10 15.93 -1.03
N SER A 324 -0.89 16.16 -0.51
CA SER A 324 0.11 15.17 -0.14
C SER A 324 1.14 15.78 0.80
N GLY A 325 1.78 14.94 1.60
CA GLY A 325 2.75 15.36 2.60
C GLY A 325 2.08 15.86 3.88
N LYS A 326 2.84 15.92 4.98
CA LYS A 326 2.33 16.31 6.30
C LYS A 326 2.48 17.80 6.63
N GLU A 327 3.18 18.57 5.80
CA GLU A 327 3.31 20.03 5.96
C GLU A 327 2.16 20.77 5.28
N PHE A 328 1.54 21.70 6.01
CA PHE A 328 0.41 22.51 5.57
C PHE A 328 0.74 23.99 5.78
N TYR A 329 0.21 24.86 4.92
CA TYR A 329 0.48 26.30 4.94
C TYR A 329 -0.77 27.08 5.33
N GLY A 330 -0.58 28.23 5.99
CA GLY A 330 -1.62 29.12 6.45
C GLY A 330 -1.97 30.21 5.44
N GLU A 331 -1.52 31.43 5.73
CA GLU A 331 -1.86 32.64 4.98
C GLU A 331 -1.29 32.63 3.57
N ARG A 332 -2.13 32.95 2.57
CA ARG A 332 -1.78 33.09 1.15
C ARG A 332 -1.56 34.56 0.79
N PHE A 333 -0.43 34.84 0.14
CA PHE A 333 0.03 36.16 -0.29
C PHE A 333 -0.09 36.30 -1.81
N SER A 334 -1.27 36.69 -2.30
CA SER A 334 -1.54 36.95 -3.73
C SER A 334 -2.08 38.36 -3.97
N GLU A 335 -3.36 38.58 -3.72
CA GLU A 335 -4.02 39.89 -3.81
C GLU A 335 -3.73 40.71 -2.55
N ILE A 336 -3.81 40.05 -1.40
CA ILE A 336 -3.32 40.56 -0.13
C ILE A 336 -1.86 40.13 -0.02
N THR A 337 -0.95 41.10 0.05
CA THR A 337 0.51 40.84 0.14
C THR A 337 1.08 41.14 1.51
N SER A 338 0.26 41.57 2.47
CA SER A 338 0.73 41.89 3.83
C SER A 338 -0.31 41.47 4.87
N TYR A 339 0.17 40.83 5.94
CA TYR A 339 -0.64 40.42 7.09
C TYR A 339 0.07 40.81 8.39
N ASN A 340 -0.71 41.11 9.43
CA ASN A 340 -0.22 41.41 10.77
C ASN A 340 -0.48 40.22 11.70
N PHE A 341 0.53 39.87 12.50
CA PHE A 341 0.54 38.75 13.44
C PHE A 341 0.88 39.30 14.83
N PRO A 342 -0.13 39.51 15.69
CA PRO A 342 0.08 40.01 17.04
C PRO A 342 0.50 38.89 17.98
N PHE A 343 1.59 39.09 18.72
CA PHE A 343 2.00 38.27 19.85
C PHE A 343 2.03 39.12 21.12
N ASN A 344 1.75 38.50 22.27
CA ASN A 344 1.73 39.22 23.54
C ASN A 344 2.62 38.52 24.57
N PHE A 345 3.67 39.21 25.01
CA PHE A 345 4.60 38.73 26.03
C PHE A 345 4.62 39.70 27.22
N PRO A 346 3.98 39.36 28.35
CA PRO A 346 3.89 40.26 29.51
C PRO A 346 5.26 40.51 30.18
N ASN A 347 5.56 41.75 30.56
CA ASN A 347 6.85 42.14 31.16
C ASN A 347 8.09 41.69 30.34
N PRO A 348 8.18 41.99 29.03
CA PRO A 348 9.32 41.60 28.22
C PRO A 348 10.56 42.42 28.60
N ILE A 349 11.74 41.85 28.40
CA ILE A 349 13.02 42.56 28.57
C ILE A 349 13.30 43.38 27.30
N LEU A 350 13.01 44.68 27.36
CA LEU A 350 13.12 45.59 26.20
C LEU A 350 14.56 45.82 25.70
N THR A 351 15.56 45.48 26.52
CA THR A 351 16.99 45.58 26.16
C THR A 351 17.54 44.31 25.51
N ASN A 352 16.85 43.18 25.63
CA ASN A 352 17.32 41.90 25.12
C ASN A 352 16.79 41.66 23.71
N SER A 353 17.48 40.79 22.98
CA SER A 353 17.00 40.31 21.69
C SER A 353 15.90 39.25 21.84
N THR A 354 14.86 39.39 21.03
CA THR A 354 13.86 38.36 20.74
C THR A 354 14.30 37.60 19.48
N LEU A 355 14.32 36.27 19.54
CA LEU A 355 14.56 35.42 18.38
C LEU A 355 13.23 35.07 17.70
N VAL A 356 13.19 35.17 16.38
CA VAL A 356 12.00 34.89 15.58
C VAL A 356 12.38 33.97 14.43
N ARG A 357 11.75 32.80 14.33
CA ARG A 357 11.91 31.93 13.17
C ARG A 357 10.70 32.08 12.26
N LEU A 358 10.99 32.36 11.00
CA LEU A 358 10.00 32.52 9.93
C LEU A 358 10.20 31.39 8.92
N ASP A 359 9.14 30.66 8.62
CA ASP A 359 9.12 29.63 7.58
C ASP A 359 8.04 29.97 6.53
N VAL A 360 8.45 30.06 5.27
CA VAL A 360 7.62 30.53 4.16
C VAL A 360 7.90 29.74 2.89
N ALA A 361 6.92 29.73 1.98
CA ALA A 361 7.08 29.19 0.64
C ALA A 361 6.63 30.20 -0.43
N ALA A 362 7.17 30.09 -1.64
CA ALA A 362 6.73 30.86 -2.80
C ALA A 362 6.61 29.99 -4.05
N SER A 363 5.47 30.07 -4.73
CA SER A 363 5.30 29.59 -6.10
C SER A 363 5.61 30.74 -7.05
N SER A 364 6.83 30.77 -7.58
CA SER A 364 7.28 31.80 -8.51
C SER A 364 8.35 31.27 -9.47
N SER A 365 8.34 31.77 -10.70
CA SER A 365 9.40 31.55 -11.70
C SER A 365 10.56 32.52 -11.56
N LEU A 366 10.55 33.38 -10.53
CA LEU A 366 11.60 34.36 -10.21
C LEU A 366 11.87 34.33 -8.71
N ASN A 367 13.08 34.73 -8.31
CA ASN A 367 13.42 34.84 -6.89
C ASN A 367 12.46 35.82 -6.21
N SER A 368 11.90 35.40 -5.08
CA SER A 368 10.95 36.17 -4.30
C SER A 368 11.53 36.61 -2.97
N THR A 369 10.88 37.53 -2.27
CA THR A 369 11.34 37.98 -0.94
C THR A 369 10.17 38.25 -0.01
N PHE A 370 10.27 37.77 1.23
CA PHE A 370 9.41 38.15 2.34
C PHE A 370 10.13 39.16 3.23
N SER A 371 9.41 40.16 3.73
CA SER A 371 9.92 41.14 4.69
C SER A 371 9.09 41.10 5.96
N LEU A 372 9.72 40.76 7.09
CA LEU A 372 9.11 40.71 8.40
C LEU A 372 9.56 41.91 9.23
N SER A 373 8.64 42.77 9.63
CA SER A 373 8.90 43.96 10.44
C SER A 373 8.21 43.87 11.79
N LEU A 374 8.86 44.37 12.85
CA LEU A 374 8.29 44.46 14.19
C LEU A 374 7.84 45.90 14.45
N ASN A 375 6.56 46.09 14.77
CA ASN A 375 5.98 47.40 15.08
C ASN A 375 6.27 48.45 14.00
N GLN A 376 6.16 48.06 12.72
CA GLN A 376 6.44 48.89 11.54
C GLN A 376 7.91 49.37 11.42
N SER A 377 8.83 48.78 12.19
CA SER A 377 10.27 49.07 12.16
C SER A 377 11.09 47.76 12.15
N GLN A 378 12.43 47.85 12.18
CA GLN A 378 13.33 46.68 12.27
C GLN A 378 13.13 45.61 11.17
N SER A 379 12.78 46.00 9.95
CA SER A 379 12.48 45.05 8.86
C SER A 379 13.65 44.10 8.57
N LYS A 380 13.34 42.80 8.45
CA LYS A 380 14.28 41.74 8.05
C LYS A 380 13.72 41.06 6.80
N SER A 381 14.59 40.72 5.86
CA SER A 381 14.20 40.08 4.61
C SER A 381 14.63 38.62 4.57
N LEU A 382 13.77 37.77 4.02
CA LEU A 382 14.02 36.36 3.73
C LEU A 382 13.80 36.12 2.24
N SER A 383 14.87 35.76 1.52
CA SER A 383 14.80 35.46 0.10
C SER A 383 14.37 34.02 -0.14
N VAL A 384 13.45 33.83 -1.08
CA VAL A 384 12.97 32.51 -1.54
C VAL A 384 13.46 32.31 -2.97
N GLY A 385 14.11 31.18 -3.24
CA GLY A 385 14.56 30.84 -4.60
C GLY A 385 13.38 30.65 -5.56
N GLN A 386 13.62 30.91 -6.85
CA GLN A 386 12.68 30.54 -7.91
C GLN A 386 12.49 29.02 -8.01
N ARG A 387 11.35 28.60 -8.57
CA ARG A 387 11.12 27.21 -8.95
C ARG A 387 12.13 26.76 -10.01
N THR A 388 12.54 25.49 -9.94
CA THR A 388 13.40 24.80 -10.87
C THR A 388 12.76 24.82 -12.26
N GLN A 389 13.47 25.37 -13.24
CA GLN A 389 12.99 25.46 -14.61
C GLN A 389 12.79 24.07 -15.21
N GLY A 390 11.61 23.80 -15.76
CA GLY A 390 11.26 22.52 -16.39
C GLY A 390 10.77 21.44 -15.41
N ASP A 391 10.74 21.71 -14.10
CA ASP A 391 10.18 20.82 -13.10
C ASP A 391 8.72 21.21 -12.78
N ASN A 392 7.78 20.54 -13.44
CA ASN A 392 6.35 20.78 -13.24
C ASN A 392 5.83 20.21 -11.90
N TYR A 393 6.63 19.41 -11.20
CA TYR A 393 6.27 18.71 -9.97
C TYR A 393 6.73 19.48 -8.71
N GLU A 394 7.66 20.43 -8.83
CA GLU A 394 7.95 21.40 -7.77
C GLU A 394 6.88 22.50 -7.77
N ASN A 395 5.89 22.40 -6.89
CA ASN A 395 4.77 23.35 -6.81
C ASN A 395 5.20 24.71 -6.23
N ALA A 396 6.14 24.72 -5.29
CA ALA A 396 6.71 25.93 -4.69
C ALA A 396 8.09 25.66 -4.10
N LYS A 397 8.84 26.73 -3.79
CA LYS A 397 10.11 26.66 -3.07
C LYS A 397 9.91 27.16 -1.64
N GLY A 398 10.35 26.36 -0.66
CA GLY A 398 10.33 26.71 0.76
C GLY A 398 11.66 27.33 1.21
N THR A 399 11.63 28.14 2.26
CA THR A 399 12.82 28.62 2.98
C THR A 399 12.44 29.02 4.40
N ASN A 400 13.41 28.94 5.32
CA ASN A 400 13.25 29.47 6.66
C ASN A 400 14.47 30.28 7.09
N GLY A 401 14.25 31.17 8.05
CA GLY A 401 15.30 32.00 8.64
C GLY A 401 15.03 32.32 10.09
N VAL A 402 16.10 32.45 10.88
CA VAL A 402 16.05 32.94 12.26
C VAL A 402 16.54 34.37 12.28
N PHE A 403 15.74 35.25 12.85
CA PHE A 403 15.99 36.68 12.93
C PHE A 403 16.01 37.16 14.38
N THR A 404 16.70 38.27 14.59
CA THR A 404 16.83 38.91 15.90
C THR A 404 16.15 40.28 15.86
N TYR A 405 15.27 40.53 16.81
CA TYR A 405 14.53 41.78 17.00
C TYR A 405 14.73 42.33 18.40
N THR A 406 14.52 43.64 18.60
CA THR A 406 14.53 44.26 19.94
C THR A 406 13.13 44.76 20.24
N PRO A 407 12.42 44.18 21.23
CA PRO A 407 11.04 44.56 21.53
C PRO A 407 10.97 45.97 22.12
N GLN A 408 9.86 46.67 21.83
CA GLN A 408 9.64 48.07 22.26
C GLN A 408 8.48 48.21 23.27
N ASN A 409 7.63 47.18 23.37
CA ASN A 409 6.41 47.13 24.17
C ASN A 409 6.03 45.65 24.41
N GLU A 410 4.97 45.38 25.16
CA GLU A 410 4.47 44.01 25.43
C GLU A 410 3.80 43.34 24.22
N ALA A 411 3.24 44.15 23.32
CA ALA A 411 2.52 43.70 22.14
C ALA A 411 3.43 43.69 20.91
N PHE A 412 3.94 42.51 20.55
CA PHE A 412 4.84 42.35 19.43
C PHE A 412 4.00 42.18 18.17
N ASN A 413 3.79 43.26 17.41
CA ASN A 413 3.03 43.20 16.17
C ASN A 413 3.96 42.98 14.98
N PHE A 414 4.03 41.74 14.50
CA PHE A 414 4.82 41.39 13.33
C PHE A 414 4.01 41.59 12.05
N GLN A 415 4.48 42.44 11.16
CA GLN A 415 3.93 42.57 9.81
C GLN A 415 4.82 41.81 8.82
N LEU A 416 4.25 40.79 8.19
CA LEU A 416 4.91 40.04 7.12
C LEU A 416 4.37 40.51 5.77
N THR A 417 5.27 40.94 4.89
CA THR A 417 4.94 41.42 3.55
C THR A 417 5.68 40.61 2.48
N TYR A 418 4.95 40.12 1.48
CA TYR A 418 5.49 39.41 0.33
C TYR A 418 5.74 40.37 -0.84
N SER A 419 7.00 40.51 -1.25
CA SER A 419 7.40 41.27 -2.43
C SER A 419 7.30 40.38 -3.67
N LYS A 420 6.17 40.48 -4.38
CA LYS A 420 5.90 39.72 -5.62
C LYS A 420 6.84 40.16 -6.74
N PRO A 421 7.69 39.26 -7.30
CA PRO A 421 8.52 39.61 -8.45
C PRO A 421 7.73 39.62 -9.77
N SER A 422 6.54 39.00 -9.81
CA SER A 422 5.61 39.03 -10.94
C SER A 422 4.15 38.93 -10.45
N ASN A 423 3.18 39.27 -11.30
CA ASN A 423 1.75 39.18 -10.95
C ASN A 423 1.28 37.74 -10.69
N THR A 424 1.91 36.74 -11.31
CA THR A 424 1.61 35.32 -11.14
C THR A 424 2.29 34.68 -9.93
N SER A 425 3.20 35.39 -9.26
CA SER A 425 3.90 34.89 -8.09
C SER A 425 2.99 34.87 -6.86
N VAL A 426 3.03 33.81 -6.06
CA VAL A 426 2.22 33.68 -4.84
C VAL A 426 3.08 33.21 -3.69
N GLY A 427 3.00 33.89 -2.56
CA GLY A 427 3.68 33.53 -1.31
C GLY A 427 2.76 32.84 -0.31
N TYR A 428 3.31 32.08 0.63
CA TYR A 428 2.59 31.36 1.68
C TYR A 428 3.37 31.38 2.99
N LEU A 429 2.65 31.56 4.11
CA LEU A 429 3.23 31.41 5.46
C LEU A 429 3.01 29.99 5.96
N ASN A 430 4.08 29.36 6.44
CA ASN A 430 3.97 28.13 7.22
C ASN A 430 3.71 28.49 8.69
N TYR A 431 4.72 29.06 9.35
CA TYR A 431 4.61 29.53 10.73
C TYR A 431 5.55 30.70 11.08
N ILE A 432 5.24 31.36 12.20
CA ILE A 432 6.12 32.30 12.90
C ILE A 432 6.29 31.82 14.35
N GLU A 433 7.51 31.43 14.72
CA GLU A 433 7.89 31.13 16.11
C GLU A 433 8.57 32.35 16.73
N VAL A 434 8.16 32.75 17.93
CA VAL A 434 8.74 33.90 18.66
C VAL A 434 9.24 33.45 20.02
N ASN A 435 10.52 33.66 20.30
CA ASN A 435 11.19 33.39 21.57
C ASN A 435 11.60 34.73 22.21
N ALA A 436 10.92 35.12 23.28
CA ALA A 436 11.11 36.41 23.94
C ALA A 436 11.65 36.23 25.36
N ARG A 437 12.54 37.14 25.79
CA ARG A 437 12.97 37.22 27.19
C ARG A 437 11.97 38.03 27.99
N ARG A 438 11.57 37.50 29.14
CA ARG A 438 10.61 38.12 30.08
C ARG A 438 11.21 38.21 31.47
N GLN A 439 10.83 39.25 32.20
CA GLN A 439 11.05 39.30 33.64
C GLN A 439 10.32 38.14 34.31
N LEU A 440 10.95 37.48 35.27
CA LEU A 440 10.32 36.48 36.13
C LEU A 440 9.38 37.18 37.12
N LYS A 441 8.23 37.59 36.60
CA LYS A 441 7.19 38.35 37.28
C LYS A 441 5.85 37.74 36.95
N MET A 442 5.10 37.35 37.98
CA MET A 442 3.82 36.66 37.83
C MET A 442 2.85 37.49 37.00
N SER A 443 2.30 36.88 35.95
CA SER A 443 1.29 37.44 35.05
C SER A 443 0.16 36.43 34.86
N GLY A 444 -1.09 36.82 35.13
CA GLY A 444 -2.23 35.90 35.10
C GLY A 444 -2.30 34.99 36.33
N THR A 445 -3.03 33.87 36.22
CA THR A 445 -3.22 32.89 37.31
C THR A 445 -2.34 31.65 37.18
N ALA A 446 -1.80 31.40 35.99
CA ALA A 446 -0.83 30.34 35.71
C ALA A 446 0.19 30.85 34.68
N MET A 447 1.47 30.66 34.93
CA MET A 447 2.56 31.11 34.08
C MET A 447 3.66 30.06 34.05
N GLN A 448 3.89 29.48 32.87
CA GLN A 448 5.02 28.59 32.65
C GLN A 448 6.30 29.41 32.44
N PHE A 449 7.43 28.93 32.96
CA PHE A 449 8.74 29.54 32.77
C PHE A 449 9.86 28.49 32.75
N GLN A 450 10.91 28.81 32.00
CA GLN A 450 12.13 28.00 31.86
C GLN A 450 13.34 28.89 31.60
N ASN A 451 14.50 28.48 32.08
CA ASN A 451 15.76 29.21 31.91
C ASN A 451 16.81 28.32 31.24
N VAL A 452 17.52 28.89 30.26
CA VAL A 452 18.56 28.20 29.46
C VAL A 452 19.95 28.82 29.62
N ASP A 453 20.09 29.87 30.43
CA ASP A 453 21.31 30.69 30.48
C ASP A 453 22.52 29.91 31.04
N TYR A 454 22.24 28.93 31.91
CA TYR A 454 23.22 28.07 32.57
C TYR A 454 22.98 26.58 32.28
N LEU A 455 22.29 26.27 31.18
CA LEU A 455 21.94 24.90 30.80
C LEU A 455 23.21 24.05 30.59
N GLY A 456 23.26 22.89 31.23
CA GLY A 456 24.39 21.96 31.14
C GLY A 456 25.59 22.33 32.02
N MET A 457 25.50 23.43 32.79
CA MET A 457 26.50 23.78 33.78
C MET A 457 26.23 23.06 35.11
N ASN A 458 27.29 22.65 35.80
CA ASN A 458 27.19 22.02 37.13
C ASN A 458 27.03 23.08 38.24
N LEU A 459 25.92 23.83 38.21
CA LEU A 459 25.58 24.86 39.19
C LEU A 459 24.07 24.84 39.51
N TYR A 460 23.64 25.74 40.39
CA TYR A 460 22.25 25.88 40.83
C TYR A 460 21.69 27.26 40.47
N ASN A 461 20.43 27.30 40.05
CA ASN A 461 19.68 28.52 39.76
C ASN A 461 18.78 28.88 40.94
N LYS A 462 18.96 30.08 41.51
CA LYS A 462 18.05 30.69 42.47
C LYS A 462 17.02 31.54 41.72
N TYR A 463 15.84 30.98 41.50
CA TYR A 463 14.73 31.67 40.84
C TYR A 463 14.07 32.65 41.80
N GLN A 464 13.83 33.88 41.35
CA GLN A 464 13.15 34.91 42.14
C GLN A 464 11.94 35.47 41.39
N LEU A 465 10.76 34.95 41.72
CA LEU A 465 9.48 35.36 41.13
C LEU A 465 8.91 36.56 41.88
N SER A 466 8.77 37.69 41.17
CA SER A 466 8.10 38.88 41.69
C SER A 466 6.59 38.88 41.42
N ASN A 467 5.83 39.71 42.15
CA ASN A 467 4.36 39.87 41.99
C ASN A 467 3.52 38.60 42.28
N ALA A 468 4.05 37.65 43.04
CA ALA A 468 3.32 36.47 43.50
C ALA A 468 2.52 36.78 44.76
N ASN A 469 1.22 36.43 44.79
CA ASN A 469 0.40 36.51 46.00
C ASN A 469 0.69 35.31 46.94
N SER A 470 0.09 35.28 48.13
CA SER A 470 0.30 34.22 49.13
C SER A 470 -0.18 32.82 48.72
N ASN A 471 -1.02 32.73 47.69
CA ASN A 471 -1.59 31.47 47.19
C ASN A 471 -0.78 30.89 46.02
N VAL A 472 0.16 31.65 45.43
CA VAL A 472 0.97 31.18 44.32
C VAL A 472 1.91 30.07 44.76
N GLN A 473 1.88 28.97 44.01
CA GLN A 473 2.73 27.80 44.15
C GLN A 473 3.64 27.68 42.92
N ILE A 474 4.75 26.96 43.07
CA ILE A 474 5.61 26.56 41.96
C ILE A 474 5.50 25.05 41.77
N TRP A 475 5.06 24.62 40.61
CA TRP A 475 5.08 23.21 40.21
C TRP A 475 6.25 22.96 39.27
N ASP A 476 7.03 21.91 39.52
CA ASP A 476 8.02 21.38 38.57
C ASP A 476 7.28 20.48 37.59
N ILE A 477 7.18 20.94 36.33
CA ILE A 477 6.48 20.26 35.23
C ILE A 477 7.47 19.66 34.22
N THR A 478 8.74 19.54 34.59
CA THR A 478 9.78 18.94 33.74
C THR A 478 9.42 17.49 33.38
N ASP A 479 8.89 16.74 34.34
CA ASP A 479 8.29 15.43 34.15
C ASP A 479 6.78 15.59 34.35
N GLN A 480 6.03 15.54 33.24
CA GLN A 480 4.58 15.79 33.23
C GLN A 480 3.79 14.67 33.93
N GLN A 481 4.38 13.48 34.11
CA GLN A 481 3.76 12.37 34.82
C GLN A 481 4.04 12.46 36.33
N ASN A 482 5.18 13.02 36.72
CA ASN A 482 5.64 13.15 38.11
C ASN A 482 5.76 14.62 38.57
N ILE A 483 4.71 15.40 38.31
CA ILE A 483 4.65 16.80 38.73
C ILE A 483 4.72 16.90 40.26
N SER A 484 5.53 17.83 40.75
CA SER A 484 5.74 18.07 42.18
C SER A 484 5.69 19.56 42.50
N LYS A 485 5.32 19.89 43.73
CA LYS A 485 5.31 21.26 44.24
C LYS A 485 6.67 21.59 44.84
N VAL A 486 7.37 22.56 44.28
CA VAL A 486 8.66 23.01 44.81
C VAL A 486 8.42 23.84 46.07
N ILE A 487 9.16 23.53 47.14
CA ILE A 487 9.12 24.32 48.37
C ILE A 487 9.76 25.68 48.10
N THR A 488 9.04 26.75 48.45
CA THR A 488 9.44 28.13 48.19
C THR A 488 9.42 28.97 49.44
N GLU A 489 10.19 30.06 49.43
CA GLU A 489 10.26 31.05 50.52
C GLU A 489 10.01 32.45 49.97
N ILE A 490 9.53 33.37 50.80
CA ILE A 490 9.42 34.78 50.42
C ILE A 490 10.63 35.52 50.97
N ILE A 491 11.50 35.99 50.08
CA ILE A 491 12.70 36.78 50.40
C ILE A 491 12.58 38.12 49.67
N ASP A 492 12.65 39.24 50.41
CA ASP A 492 12.50 40.59 49.88
C ASP A 492 11.23 40.80 49.02
N GLY A 493 10.12 40.17 49.42
CA GLY A 493 8.84 40.24 48.70
C GLY A 493 8.80 39.44 47.38
N LYS A 494 9.81 38.62 47.09
CA LYS A 494 9.84 37.70 45.94
C LYS A 494 9.75 36.25 46.38
N LEU A 495 8.91 35.48 45.71
CA LEU A 495 8.81 34.04 45.89
C LEU A 495 10.06 33.38 45.29
N THR A 496 10.83 32.68 46.12
CA THR A 496 12.19 32.24 45.82
C THR A 496 12.33 30.73 46.03
N PHE A 497 13.05 30.07 45.12
CA PHE A 497 13.48 28.66 45.27
C PHE A 497 14.79 28.42 44.51
N ILE A 498 15.49 27.33 44.82
CA ILE A 498 16.76 26.95 44.19
C ILE A 498 16.59 25.61 43.49
N ALA A 499 17.08 25.48 42.26
CA ALA A 499 17.06 24.23 41.51
C ALA A 499 18.32 24.02 40.66
N PRO A 500 18.71 22.78 40.33
CA PRO A 500 19.91 22.52 39.53
C PRO A 500 19.72 22.99 38.07
N SER A 501 20.81 23.43 37.43
CA SER A 501 20.82 23.92 36.03
C SER A 501 21.41 22.92 35.03
N ASN A 502 21.75 21.71 35.48
CA ASN A 502 22.40 20.68 34.67
C ASN A 502 21.51 20.14 33.54
N GLU A 503 20.19 20.21 33.72
CA GLU A 503 19.17 19.81 32.75
C GLU A 503 18.17 20.95 32.56
N LEU A 504 17.50 20.95 31.40
CA LEU A 504 16.42 21.89 31.16
C LEU A 504 15.26 21.58 32.11
N ARG A 505 14.88 22.57 32.92
CA ARG A 505 13.75 22.48 33.84
C ARG A 505 12.63 23.41 33.37
N SER A 506 11.41 22.91 33.45
CA SER A 506 10.19 23.68 33.18
C SER A 506 9.37 23.77 34.46
N TYR A 507 9.01 25.00 34.82
CA TYR A 507 8.22 25.28 36.02
C TYR A 507 6.92 25.98 35.66
N LEU A 508 5.92 25.82 36.51
CA LEU A 508 4.65 26.51 36.44
C LEU A 508 4.40 27.26 37.74
N ALA A 509 4.36 28.59 37.67
CA ALA A 509 3.82 29.41 38.76
C ALA A 509 2.30 29.44 38.65
N ILE A 510 1.58 29.06 39.70
CA ILE A 510 0.11 28.89 39.67
C ILE A 510 -0.55 29.34 40.96
N ASP A 511 -1.66 30.06 40.87
CA ASP A 511 -2.62 30.22 41.97
C ASP A 511 -3.73 29.16 41.84
N PRO A 512 -3.66 28.03 42.57
CA PRO A 512 -4.62 26.95 42.41
C PRO A 512 -6.01 27.30 42.96
N THR A 513 -6.15 28.41 43.70
CA THR A 513 -7.43 28.87 44.28
C THR A 513 -8.26 29.68 43.28
N ALA A 514 -7.67 30.10 42.15
CA ALA A 514 -8.34 30.86 41.09
C ALA A 514 -9.21 29.98 40.19
N ALA A 515 -10.17 29.25 40.78
CA ALA A 515 -10.95 28.19 40.13
C ALA A 515 -11.62 28.60 38.81
N SER A 516 -12.09 29.84 38.67
CA SER A 516 -12.77 30.35 37.47
C SER A 516 -11.85 30.53 36.27
N SER A 517 -10.52 30.55 36.47
CA SER A 517 -9.53 30.82 35.42
C SER A 517 -9.06 29.57 34.68
N PHE A 518 -9.37 28.37 35.19
CA PHE A 518 -8.94 27.11 34.58
C PHE A 518 -10.04 26.49 33.71
N PRO A 519 -9.74 26.12 32.46
CA PRO A 519 -10.70 25.49 31.56
C PRO A 519 -11.10 24.09 32.04
N LYS A 520 -12.34 23.69 31.72
CA LYS A 520 -12.83 22.32 31.85
C LYS A 520 -12.46 21.52 30.59
N PRO A 521 -11.95 20.28 30.69
CA PRO A 521 -11.74 19.43 29.53
C PRO A 521 -13.07 18.96 28.94
N GLU A 522 -13.13 18.72 27.63
CA GLU A 522 -14.35 18.22 26.98
C GLU A 522 -14.48 16.71 27.23
N THR A 523 -15.68 16.25 27.63
CA THR A 523 -15.95 14.82 27.84
C THR A 523 -16.28 14.14 26.52
N VAL A 524 -15.54 13.08 26.18
CA VAL A 524 -15.78 12.28 24.98
C VAL A 524 -16.79 11.18 25.26
N GLY A 525 -16.60 10.43 26.36
CA GLY A 525 -17.52 9.36 26.76
C GLY A 525 -16.86 8.24 27.56
N VAL A 526 -17.66 7.25 27.94
CA VAL A 526 -17.17 6.04 28.62
C VAL A 526 -16.45 5.15 27.62
N VAL A 527 -15.32 4.57 28.05
CA VAL A 527 -14.52 3.64 27.24
C VAL A 527 -14.81 2.21 27.68
N ALA A 528 -15.02 1.32 26.70
CA ALA A 528 -15.16 -0.11 26.97
C ALA A 528 -13.80 -0.69 27.42
N ASN A 529 -13.84 -1.64 28.35
CA ASN A 529 -12.62 -2.29 28.82
C ASN A 529 -11.93 -3.04 27.68
N GLN A 530 -10.60 -2.95 27.66
CA GLN A 530 -9.74 -3.43 26.58
C GLN A 530 -8.34 -3.73 27.12
N ASN A 531 -7.64 -4.65 26.47
CA ASN A 531 -6.33 -5.11 26.93
C ASN A 531 -5.49 -5.64 25.76
N LEU A 532 -5.12 -4.76 24.85
CA LEU A 532 -4.18 -5.07 23.77
C LEU A 532 -2.82 -5.48 24.32
N HIS A 533 -2.40 -4.96 25.48
CA HIS A 533 -1.19 -5.44 26.16
C HIS A 533 -1.21 -6.95 26.47
N ALA A 534 -2.36 -7.60 26.70
CA ALA A 534 -2.40 -9.03 27.03
C ALA A 534 -2.69 -9.97 25.84
N ILE A 535 -2.68 -9.47 24.60
CA ILE A 535 -2.99 -10.31 23.43
C ILE A 535 -1.93 -11.41 23.22
N PRO A 536 -2.33 -12.57 22.68
CA PRO A 536 -1.38 -13.58 22.25
C PRO A 536 -0.55 -13.12 21.05
N GLN A 537 0.56 -13.82 20.81
CA GLN A 537 1.31 -13.68 19.55
C GLN A 537 0.42 -14.01 18.35
N ALA A 538 0.63 -13.31 17.24
CA ALA A 538 -0.14 -13.47 16.02
C ALA A 538 0.75 -13.37 14.78
N ASP A 539 0.55 -14.29 13.83
CA ASP A 539 1.16 -14.23 12.50
C ASP A 539 0.64 -13.02 11.71
N MET A 540 -0.64 -12.71 11.85
CA MET A 540 -1.31 -11.61 11.15
C MET A 540 -2.03 -10.69 12.15
N VAL A 541 -1.84 -9.38 11.96
CA VAL A 541 -2.62 -8.36 12.67
C VAL A 541 -3.47 -7.60 11.67
N ILE A 542 -4.76 -7.45 11.98
CA ILE A 542 -5.69 -6.59 11.24
C ILE A 542 -6.00 -5.37 12.10
N ILE A 543 -5.57 -4.19 11.67
CA ILE A 543 -5.96 -2.93 12.29
C ILE A 543 -7.12 -2.35 11.48
N THR A 544 -8.28 -2.20 12.12
CA THR A 544 -9.54 -1.88 11.45
C THR A 544 -10.25 -0.69 12.08
N HIS A 545 -10.96 0.08 11.27
CA HIS A 545 -11.89 1.06 11.82
C HIS A 545 -13.11 0.34 12.43
N PRO A 546 -13.69 0.79 13.57
CA PRO A 546 -14.84 0.13 14.20
C PRO A 546 -16.00 -0.21 13.25
N ASN A 547 -16.24 0.62 12.22
CA ASN A 547 -17.27 0.39 11.19
C ASN A 547 -17.10 -0.89 10.36
N PHE A 548 -15.90 -1.48 10.34
CA PHE A 548 -15.57 -2.65 9.52
C PHE A 548 -15.16 -3.87 10.36
N LEU A 549 -15.28 -3.80 11.69
CA LEU A 549 -14.83 -4.85 12.61
C LEU A 549 -15.43 -6.23 12.28
N THR A 550 -16.71 -6.29 11.93
CA THR A 550 -17.39 -7.55 11.57
C THR A 550 -16.78 -8.21 10.33
N GLN A 551 -16.50 -7.42 9.29
CA GLN A 551 -15.87 -7.91 8.05
C GLN A 551 -14.42 -8.31 8.30
N SER A 552 -13.69 -7.56 9.13
CA SER A 552 -12.33 -7.90 9.54
C SER A 552 -12.27 -9.23 10.28
N GLU A 553 -13.19 -9.50 11.23
CA GLU A 553 -13.26 -10.80 11.92
C GLU A 553 -13.65 -11.95 10.98
N THR A 554 -14.51 -11.69 9.99
CA THR A 554 -14.86 -12.69 8.98
C THR A 554 -13.64 -13.13 8.17
N LEU A 555 -12.80 -12.17 7.75
CA LEU A 555 -11.54 -12.49 7.06
C LEU A 555 -10.53 -13.18 8.00
N ALA A 556 -10.40 -12.68 9.23
CA ALA A 556 -9.52 -13.29 10.23
C ALA A 556 -9.87 -14.76 10.46
N GLN A 557 -11.16 -15.08 10.58
CA GLN A 557 -11.63 -16.46 10.72
C GLN A 557 -11.27 -17.33 9.51
N ALA A 558 -11.42 -16.79 8.29
CA ALA A 558 -11.04 -17.52 7.08
C ALA A 558 -9.53 -17.87 7.06
N HIS A 559 -8.64 -16.98 7.49
CA HIS A 559 -7.22 -17.29 7.59
C HIS A 559 -6.90 -18.31 8.70
N ARG A 560 -7.56 -18.20 9.86
CA ARG A 560 -7.42 -19.20 10.94
C ARG A 560 -7.79 -20.60 10.45
N GLU A 561 -8.87 -20.72 9.68
CA GLU A 561 -9.35 -22.01 9.18
C GLU A 561 -8.56 -22.55 7.99
N LYS A 562 -8.24 -21.71 7.00
CA LYS A 562 -7.68 -22.16 5.71
C LYS A 562 -6.16 -22.12 5.68
N ASP A 563 -5.57 -21.08 6.25
CA ASP A 563 -4.12 -20.87 6.23
C ASP A 563 -3.43 -21.32 7.52
N GLN A 564 -4.22 -21.62 8.56
CA GLN A 564 -3.72 -21.95 9.90
C GLN A 564 -2.87 -20.83 10.52
N LEU A 565 -3.17 -19.57 10.15
CA LEU A 565 -2.53 -18.40 10.72
C LEU A 565 -3.19 -18.02 12.05
N THR A 566 -2.38 -17.62 13.02
CA THR A 566 -2.88 -16.91 14.19
C THR A 566 -3.17 -15.45 13.81
N VAL A 567 -4.40 -14.99 14.04
CA VAL A 567 -4.85 -13.65 13.60
C VAL A 567 -5.44 -12.86 14.76
N SER A 568 -4.93 -11.64 14.97
CA SER A 568 -5.44 -10.67 15.95
C SER A 568 -6.10 -9.49 15.23
N VAL A 569 -7.33 -9.16 15.62
CA VAL A 569 -8.06 -7.99 15.09
C VAL A 569 -8.11 -6.92 16.17
N MET A 570 -7.71 -5.70 15.83
CA MET A 570 -7.69 -4.55 16.74
C MET A 570 -8.36 -3.36 16.07
N THR A 571 -9.21 -2.65 16.80
CA THR A 571 -9.77 -1.39 16.29
C THR A 571 -8.79 -0.24 16.45
N THR A 572 -8.89 0.79 15.59
CA THR A 572 -8.10 2.02 15.71
C THR A 572 -8.22 2.66 17.09
N GLU A 573 -9.44 2.79 17.63
CA GLU A 573 -9.68 3.35 18.96
C GLU A 573 -9.00 2.54 20.06
N GLN A 574 -9.03 1.21 20.01
CA GLN A 574 -8.30 0.38 20.99
C GLN A 574 -6.80 0.64 20.94
N VAL A 575 -6.23 0.69 19.72
CA VAL A 575 -4.80 0.97 19.54
C VAL A 575 -4.44 2.35 20.04
N TYR A 576 -5.24 3.39 19.74
CA TYR A 576 -4.93 4.73 20.23
C TYR A 576 -5.02 4.82 21.74
N ASN A 577 -6.05 4.21 22.32
CA ASN A 577 -6.29 4.29 23.75
C ASN A 577 -5.13 3.69 24.56
N GLU A 578 -4.52 2.58 24.12
CA GLU A 578 -3.43 1.94 24.86
C GLU A 578 -2.03 2.44 24.43
N PHE A 579 -1.82 2.76 23.14
CA PHE A 579 -0.47 3.08 22.62
C PHE A 579 -0.21 4.58 22.34
N SER A 580 -1.23 5.45 22.39
CA SER A 580 -1.09 6.89 22.16
C SER A 580 -1.97 7.76 23.09
N SER A 581 -2.28 7.28 24.30
CA SER A 581 -3.10 8.03 25.28
C SER A 581 -4.50 8.41 24.78
N GLY A 582 -5.05 7.64 23.84
CA GLY A 582 -6.33 7.91 23.17
C GLY A 582 -6.25 8.97 22.07
N THR A 583 -5.08 9.56 21.84
CA THR A 583 -4.83 10.54 20.78
C THR A 583 -4.58 9.82 19.46
N PRO A 584 -5.33 10.09 18.38
CA PRO A 584 -5.00 9.56 17.06
C PRO A 584 -3.54 9.85 16.68
N ASP A 585 -2.77 8.81 16.44
CA ASP A 585 -1.36 8.88 15.99
C ASP A 585 -1.04 7.61 15.19
N ALA A 586 -0.54 7.76 13.97
CA ALA A 586 -0.26 6.62 13.11
C ALA A 586 0.88 5.74 13.68
N THR A 587 1.79 6.33 14.46
CA THR A 587 2.89 5.62 15.13
C THR A 587 2.38 4.63 16.18
N ALA A 588 1.15 4.81 16.70
CA ALA A 588 0.54 3.89 17.66
C ALA A 588 0.35 2.48 17.07
N TYR A 589 -0.01 2.38 15.80
CA TYR A 589 -0.14 1.10 15.07
C TYR A 589 1.18 0.34 15.07
N ARG A 590 2.25 1.08 14.83
CA ARG A 590 3.61 0.57 14.75
C ARG A 590 4.11 0.09 16.13
N TRP A 591 3.76 0.80 17.21
CA TRP A 591 4.03 0.38 18.58
C TRP A 591 3.28 -0.90 18.99
N ALA A 592 2.03 -1.07 18.54
CA ALA A 592 1.28 -2.30 18.78
C ALA A 592 1.96 -3.53 18.13
N LEU A 593 2.46 -3.37 16.90
CA LEU A 593 3.23 -4.40 16.21
C LEU A 593 4.62 -4.62 16.83
N LYS A 594 5.28 -3.53 17.23
CA LYS A 594 6.58 -3.56 17.91
C LYS A 594 6.52 -4.37 19.20
N MET A 595 5.43 -4.26 19.97
CA MET A 595 5.21 -5.09 21.15
C MET A 595 5.23 -6.59 20.84
N LEU A 596 4.51 -7.03 19.79
CA LEU A 596 4.49 -8.44 19.38
C LEU A 596 5.87 -8.89 18.91
N TYR A 597 6.53 -8.07 18.08
CA TYR A 597 7.88 -8.30 17.57
C TYR A 597 8.90 -8.46 18.70
N ASP A 598 8.88 -7.57 19.69
CA ASP A 598 9.82 -7.59 20.81
C ASP A 598 9.58 -8.76 21.76
N ARG A 599 8.32 -9.10 22.03
CA ARG A 599 7.98 -10.30 22.82
C ARG A 599 8.47 -11.58 22.14
N ALA A 600 8.29 -11.70 20.82
CA ALA A 600 8.78 -12.85 20.06
C ALA A 600 10.31 -12.91 20.09
N THR A 601 10.98 -11.78 19.87
CA THR A 601 12.44 -11.67 19.93
C THR A 601 12.99 -12.02 21.31
N ALA A 602 12.37 -11.50 22.38
CA ALA A 602 12.76 -11.77 23.76
C ALA A 602 12.56 -13.23 24.17
N SER A 603 11.56 -13.92 23.60
CA SER A 603 11.36 -15.36 23.82
C SER A 603 12.43 -16.24 23.15
N GLY A 604 13.18 -15.70 22.17
CA GLY A 604 14.13 -16.45 21.34
C GLY A 604 13.47 -17.27 20.23
N ASN A 605 12.14 -17.27 20.10
CA ASN A 605 11.42 -17.98 19.05
C ASN A 605 11.07 -17.04 17.87
N LEU A 606 11.96 -16.98 16.88
CA LEU A 606 11.75 -16.13 15.68
C LEU A 606 10.57 -16.60 14.79
N ALA A 607 10.05 -17.81 15.01
CA ALA A 607 8.86 -18.28 14.29
C ALA A 607 7.58 -17.55 14.73
N ASP A 608 7.56 -17.00 15.95
CA ASP A 608 6.44 -16.27 16.54
C ASP A 608 6.45 -14.77 16.16
N LEU A 609 7.45 -14.33 15.39
CA LEU A 609 7.47 -12.97 14.87
C LEU A 609 6.24 -12.73 14.00
N PRO A 610 5.55 -11.58 14.14
CA PRO A 610 4.46 -11.22 13.23
C PRO A 610 4.96 -11.25 11.79
N LYS A 611 4.07 -11.59 10.86
CA LYS A 611 4.39 -11.77 9.43
C LYS A 611 3.61 -10.81 8.55
N TYR A 612 2.37 -10.47 8.92
CA TYR A 612 1.49 -9.67 8.08
C TYR A 612 0.72 -8.59 8.86
N LEU A 613 0.60 -7.41 8.27
CA LEU A 613 -0.29 -6.34 8.71
C LEU A 613 -1.30 -5.99 7.61
N LEU A 614 -2.59 -6.14 7.90
CA LEU A 614 -3.66 -5.61 7.06
C LEU A 614 -4.26 -4.35 7.68
N LEU A 615 -4.19 -3.24 6.95
CA LEU A 615 -4.84 -1.97 7.29
C LEU A 615 -6.24 -1.94 6.65
N PHE A 616 -7.28 -1.98 7.47
CA PHE A 616 -8.65 -2.17 7.00
C PHE A 616 -9.46 -0.85 7.07
N GLY A 617 -9.31 -0.04 6.02
CA GLY A 617 -10.01 1.23 5.82
C GLY A 617 -9.21 2.21 4.95
N LYS A 618 -9.94 3.13 4.28
CA LYS A 618 -9.33 4.23 3.52
C LYS A 618 -8.64 5.25 4.44
N GLY A 619 -7.55 5.84 3.96
CA GLY A 619 -6.85 6.93 4.61
C GLY A 619 -7.04 8.27 3.88
N THR A 620 -6.34 9.30 4.36
CA THR A 620 -6.32 10.64 3.74
C THR A 620 -4.93 11.26 3.92
N PHE A 621 -4.56 12.22 3.05
CA PHE A 621 -3.36 13.04 3.26
C PHE A 621 -3.51 14.00 4.46
N ASP A 622 -4.72 14.50 4.68
CA ASP A 622 -5.07 15.41 5.78
C ASP A 622 -5.60 14.61 6.98
N ASN A 623 -4.66 13.97 7.69
CA ASN A 623 -5.00 13.08 8.78
C ASN A 623 -5.88 13.74 9.87
N ARG A 624 -5.78 15.06 10.02
CA ARG A 624 -6.48 15.89 11.01
C ARG A 624 -7.81 16.47 10.54
N LYS A 625 -8.19 16.29 9.27
CA LYS A 625 -9.40 16.88 8.69
C LYS A 625 -9.45 18.40 8.84
N LYS A 626 -8.34 19.07 8.55
CA LYS A 626 -8.25 20.55 8.46
C LYS A 626 -8.94 21.08 7.20
N ILE A 627 -8.89 20.32 6.11
CA ILE A 627 -9.47 20.66 4.81
C ILE A 627 -10.75 19.82 4.64
N PRO A 628 -11.96 20.42 4.62
CA PRO A 628 -13.21 19.67 4.56
C PRO A 628 -13.37 18.75 3.34
N THR A 629 -12.66 19.05 2.24
CA THR A 629 -12.70 18.29 0.97
C THR A 629 -11.66 17.17 0.89
N SER A 630 -10.89 16.90 1.96
CA SER A 630 -9.83 15.88 1.95
C SER A 630 -10.34 14.43 2.00
N GLY A 631 -11.65 14.22 2.19
CA GLY A 631 -12.31 12.91 2.27
C GLY A 631 -12.59 12.48 3.71
N ASP A 632 -12.82 11.18 3.94
CA ASP A 632 -12.90 10.58 5.28
C ASP A 632 -11.55 9.95 5.67
N ASN A 633 -11.30 9.74 6.96
CA ASN A 633 -10.08 9.08 7.44
C ASN A 633 -10.45 7.93 8.38
N PHE A 634 -10.55 6.72 7.84
CA PHE A 634 -10.88 5.53 8.62
C PHE A 634 -9.63 4.92 9.26
N ILE A 635 -8.50 4.95 8.54
CA ILE A 635 -7.19 4.52 9.02
C ILE A 635 -6.16 5.57 8.64
N LEU A 636 -5.51 6.18 9.65
CA LEU A 636 -4.43 7.16 9.44
C LEU A 636 -3.36 6.68 8.45
N THR A 637 -2.80 7.62 7.69
CA THR A 637 -1.71 7.39 6.75
C THR A 637 -0.39 7.94 7.29
N PHE A 638 0.74 7.37 6.88
CA PHE A 638 2.03 8.04 7.01
C PHE A 638 2.33 8.82 5.73
N GLN A 639 2.54 10.12 5.88
CA GLN A 639 2.84 11.06 4.79
C GLN A 639 4.28 11.55 4.91
N ALA A 640 4.92 11.77 3.76
CA ALA A 640 6.24 12.38 3.69
C ALA A 640 6.29 13.77 4.34
N ASP A 641 7.48 14.17 4.78
CA ASP A 641 7.73 15.53 5.29
C ASP A 641 7.57 16.56 4.16
N ASN A 642 7.98 16.19 2.93
CA ASN A 642 7.87 17.06 1.77
C ASN A 642 6.42 17.18 1.27
N SER A 643 5.91 18.42 1.25
CA SER A 643 4.61 18.77 0.64
C SER A 643 4.74 19.67 -0.61
N LEU A 644 5.95 20.14 -0.94
CA LEU A 644 6.19 21.16 -1.97
C LEU A 644 6.57 20.58 -3.34
N VAL A 645 7.18 19.39 -3.36
CA VAL A 645 7.60 18.69 -4.57
C VAL A 645 6.88 17.35 -4.63
N THR A 646 5.94 17.19 -5.56
CA THR A 646 5.05 16.01 -5.62
C THR A 646 5.82 14.71 -5.83
N THR A 647 6.95 14.71 -6.54
CA THR A 647 7.80 13.51 -6.73
C THR A 647 8.67 13.15 -5.53
N LEU A 648 8.82 14.06 -4.56
CA LEU A 648 9.50 13.80 -3.28
C LEU A 648 8.51 13.56 -2.14
N SER A 649 7.22 13.76 -2.40
CA SER A 649 6.14 13.39 -1.51
C SER A 649 5.72 11.94 -1.73
N TYR A 650 5.25 11.29 -0.67
CA TYR A 650 4.73 9.92 -0.73
C TYR A 650 3.75 9.69 0.42
N VAL A 651 2.79 8.80 0.17
CA VAL A 651 2.01 8.12 1.21
C VAL A 651 2.47 6.66 1.23
N THR A 652 2.82 6.13 2.40
CA THR A 652 3.36 4.78 2.48
C THR A 652 2.82 4.01 3.68
N ASP A 653 2.50 2.74 3.45
CA ASP A 653 2.19 1.78 4.50
C ASP A 653 3.45 1.04 5.00
N ASP A 654 4.59 1.18 4.31
CA ASP A 654 5.87 0.56 4.69
C ASP A 654 6.30 1.01 6.08
N TYR A 655 6.00 2.25 6.45
CA TYR A 655 6.28 2.81 7.77
C TYR A 655 5.81 1.88 8.89
N PHE A 656 4.61 1.30 8.76
CA PHE A 656 4.02 0.43 9.77
C PHE A 656 4.69 -0.95 9.88
N ALA A 657 5.51 -1.32 8.90
CA ALA A 657 6.23 -2.58 8.83
C ALA A 657 7.72 -2.48 9.25
N PHE A 658 8.18 -1.28 9.64
CA PHE A 658 9.53 -1.04 10.17
C PHE A 658 9.55 -1.21 11.69
N LEU A 659 10.03 -2.35 12.18
CA LEU A 659 9.90 -2.79 13.59
C LEU A 659 11.24 -2.89 14.34
N ASP A 660 12.37 -2.61 13.69
CA ASP A 660 13.67 -2.64 14.36
C ASP A 660 13.98 -1.33 15.12
N ASP A 661 14.75 -1.44 16.20
CA ASP A 661 14.94 -0.35 17.19
C ASP A 661 15.44 0.98 16.59
N ASN A 662 16.33 0.90 15.59
CA ASN A 662 16.95 2.07 14.96
C ASN A 662 16.10 2.69 13.84
N GLU A 663 14.88 2.20 13.62
CA GLU A 663 14.04 2.63 12.50
C GLU A 663 13.03 3.72 12.87
N GLY A 664 12.48 4.36 11.84
CA GLY A 664 11.39 5.33 11.93
C GLY A 664 11.74 6.78 11.63
N THR A 665 13.01 7.11 11.38
CA THR A 665 13.44 8.47 10.99
C THR A 665 14.05 8.55 9.59
N ASN A 666 14.84 7.56 9.16
CA ASN A 666 15.41 7.48 7.81
C ASN A 666 14.59 6.56 6.88
N ILE A 667 13.34 6.97 6.62
CA ILE A 667 12.31 6.15 5.94
C ILE A 667 12.80 5.45 4.66
N PRO A 668 13.52 6.09 3.72
CA PRO A 668 13.93 5.45 2.47
C PRO A 668 14.87 4.25 2.66
N SER A 669 15.67 4.19 3.74
CA SER A 669 16.67 3.14 3.95
C SER A 669 16.18 1.94 4.74
N HIS A 670 15.08 2.07 5.49
CA HIS A 670 14.56 1.01 6.35
C HIS A 670 14.12 -0.22 5.57
N LEU A 671 14.03 -1.35 6.28
CA LEU A 671 13.66 -2.64 5.73
C LEU A 671 12.35 -3.12 6.35
N LEU A 672 11.44 -3.62 5.53
CA LEU A 672 10.19 -4.18 6.01
C LEU A 672 10.46 -5.50 6.76
N ASP A 673 10.02 -5.59 8.01
CA ASP A 673 10.04 -6.80 8.83
C ASP A 673 8.87 -7.74 8.57
N ILE A 674 7.76 -7.17 8.10
CA ILE A 674 6.49 -7.86 7.84
C ILE A 674 5.92 -7.43 6.48
N GLY A 675 5.08 -8.27 5.89
CA GLY A 675 4.27 -7.91 4.73
C GLY A 675 3.13 -6.99 5.12
N VAL A 676 2.91 -5.90 4.36
CA VAL A 676 1.82 -4.95 4.62
C VAL A 676 0.91 -4.82 3.40
N GLY A 677 -0.40 -4.73 3.66
CA GLY A 677 -1.42 -4.45 2.64
C GLY A 677 -2.59 -3.66 3.22
N ARG A 678 -3.41 -3.10 2.34
CA ARG A 678 -4.54 -2.24 2.73
C ARG A 678 -5.81 -2.55 1.95
N PHE A 679 -6.94 -2.54 2.64
CA PHE A 679 -8.25 -2.41 2.02
C PHE A 679 -8.75 -0.98 2.17
N THR A 680 -8.90 -0.25 1.06
CA THR A 680 -9.24 1.18 1.06
C THR A 680 -10.76 1.44 1.08
N VAL A 681 -11.50 0.58 1.78
CA VAL A 681 -12.96 0.63 1.84
C VAL A 681 -13.46 1.82 2.67
N THR A 682 -14.59 2.39 2.26
CA THR A 682 -15.25 3.50 2.97
C THR A 682 -16.65 3.15 3.50
N THR A 683 -17.19 1.99 3.09
CA THR A 683 -18.52 1.52 3.49
C THR A 683 -18.50 0.03 3.87
N SER A 684 -19.43 -0.39 4.74
CA SER A 684 -19.54 -1.79 5.16
C SER A 684 -19.90 -2.74 4.00
N GLN A 685 -20.58 -2.24 2.95
CA GLN A 685 -20.84 -3.03 1.74
C GLN A 685 -19.54 -3.29 0.97
N GLN A 686 -18.74 -2.25 0.69
CA GLN A 686 -17.42 -2.43 0.05
C GLN A 686 -16.52 -3.38 0.87
N ALA A 687 -16.53 -3.26 2.19
CA ALA A 687 -15.81 -4.17 3.09
C ALA A 687 -16.27 -5.63 2.92
N THR A 688 -17.58 -5.84 2.82
CA THR A 688 -18.17 -7.17 2.63
C THR A 688 -17.82 -7.76 1.26
N ASP A 689 -17.88 -6.94 0.21
CA ASP A 689 -17.57 -7.35 -1.17
C ASP A 689 -16.11 -7.75 -1.32
N VAL A 690 -15.18 -6.96 -0.77
CA VAL A 690 -13.74 -7.25 -0.79
C VAL A 690 -13.43 -8.52 0.02
N VAL A 691 -14.00 -8.68 1.21
CA VAL A 691 -13.77 -9.90 2.03
C VAL A 691 -14.32 -11.14 1.36
N ASN A 692 -15.53 -11.09 0.81
CA ASN A 692 -16.12 -12.22 0.08
C ASN A 692 -15.30 -12.59 -1.15
N LYS A 693 -14.80 -11.60 -1.89
CA LYS A 693 -13.88 -11.80 -3.01
C LYS A 693 -12.62 -12.52 -2.57
N THR A 694 -11.96 -12.05 -1.51
CA THR A 694 -10.73 -12.66 -0.98
C THR A 694 -10.97 -14.10 -0.53
N ILE A 695 -12.00 -14.34 0.27
CA ILE A 695 -12.36 -15.69 0.76
C ILE A 695 -12.72 -16.61 -0.42
N GLY A 696 -13.41 -16.10 -1.43
CA GLY A 696 -13.73 -16.81 -2.66
C GLY A 696 -12.49 -17.23 -3.44
N TYR A 697 -11.50 -16.35 -3.55
CA TYR A 697 -10.22 -16.65 -4.17
C TYR A 697 -9.43 -17.71 -3.39
N MET A 698 -9.39 -17.62 -2.06
CA MET A 698 -8.74 -18.60 -1.18
C MET A 698 -9.34 -20.01 -1.30
N ASN A 699 -10.62 -20.12 -1.65
CA ASN A 699 -11.27 -21.43 -1.86
C ASN A 699 -10.77 -22.15 -3.11
N ASN A 700 -10.16 -21.43 -4.06
CA ASN A 700 -9.59 -21.99 -5.29
C ASN A 700 -10.55 -22.91 -6.08
N THR A 701 -11.85 -22.60 -6.11
CA THR A 701 -12.86 -23.42 -6.80
C THR A 701 -12.85 -23.24 -8.31
N GLY A 702 -12.37 -22.09 -8.81
CA GLY A 702 -12.29 -21.78 -10.23
C GLY A 702 -10.98 -22.23 -10.88
N LYS A 703 -10.67 -23.53 -10.88
CA LYS A 703 -9.50 -24.12 -11.54
C LYS A 703 -9.54 -23.94 -13.06
N GLY A 704 -8.38 -23.81 -13.70
CA GLY A 704 -8.29 -23.63 -15.16
C GLY A 704 -6.93 -23.12 -15.66
N ASN A 705 -6.74 -23.19 -16.99
CA ASN A 705 -5.53 -22.76 -17.68
C ASN A 705 -5.21 -21.26 -17.55
N TRP A 706 -6.18 -20.44 -17.12
CA TRP A 706 -5.98 -19.02 -16.78
C TRP A 706 -4.83 -18.82 -15.78
N LYS A 707 -4.58 -19.82 -14.91
CA LYS A 707 -3.48 -19.81 -13.94
C LYS A 707 -2.09 -19.86 -14.57
N ASN A 708 -1.99 -20.28 -15.83
CA ASN A 708 -0.75 -20.23 -16.59
C ASN A 708 -0.61 -18.91 -17.39
N GLN A 709 -1.64 -18.07 -17.47
CA GLN A 709 -1.64 -16.88 -18.35
C GLN A 709 -1.12 -15.63 -17.64
N ILE A 710 -0.10 -15.00 -18.21
CA ILE A 710 0.48 -13.74 -17.73
C ILE A 710 0.41 -12.73 -18.87
N CYS A 711 -0.10 -11.52 -18.59
CA CYS A 711 -0.19 -10.45 -19.58
C CYS A 711 0.71 -9.27 -19.21
N PHE A 712 1.52 -8.81 -20.17
CA PHE A 712 2.25 -7.55 -20.10
C PHE A 712 1.62 -6.54 -21.07
N VAL A 713 1.14 -5.43 -20.54
CA VAL A 713 0.58 -4.31 -21.28
C VAL A 713 1.57 -3.14 -21.18
N ALA A 714 1.88 -2.49 -22.30
CA ALA A 714 2.80 -1.35 -22.29
C ALA A 714 2.33 -0.20 -23.18
N ASP A 715 2.44 1.00 -22.62
CA ASP A 715 2.14 2.28 -23.26
C ASP A 715 3.09 2.58 -24.43
N ASP A 716 2.62 3.36 -25.39
CA ASP A 716 3.41 3.86 -26.52
C ASP A 716 4.06 5.23 -26.24
N GLY A 717 4.78 5.78 -27.21
CA GLY A 717 5.60 6.99 -27.03
C GLY A 717 6.97 6.76 -26.36
N ASP A 718 7.59 7.87 -25.92
CA ASP A 718 8.88 7.98 -25.22
C ASP A 718 10.03 7.18 -25.84
N GLY A 719 10.14 7.15 -27.16
CA GLY A 719 11.14 6.34 -27.84
C GLY A 719 11.04 4.84 -27.53
N ALA A 720 9.82 4.34 -27.31
CA ALA A 720 9.49 2.97 -26.92
C ALA A 720 10.04 2.56 -25.54
N LEU A 721 10.26 3.49 -24.62
CA LEU A 721 10.83 3.23 -23.29
C LEU A 721 10.02 2.18 -22.51
N HIS A 722 8.73 2.41 -22.33
CA HIS A 722 7.86 1.55 -21.53
C HIS A 722 7.71 0.15 -22.14
N MET A 723 7.57 0.04 -23.47
CA MET A 723 7.55 -1.24 -24.16
C MET A 723 8.87 -2.02 -24.02
N LYS A 724 10.04 -1.34 -24.08
CA LYS A 724 11.35 -1.99 -23.86
C LYS A 724 11.47 -2.54 -22.43
N GLN A 725 11.00 -1.77 -21.45
CA GLN A 725 11.00 -2.16 -20.03
C GLN A 725 10.11 -3.39 -19.81
N ALA A 726 8.84 -3.34 -20.26
CA ALA A 726 7.91 -4.45 -20.16
C ALA A 726 8.44 -5.72 -20.87
N ASP A 727 9.01 -5.58 -22.08
CA ASP A 727 9.54 -6.72 -22.84
C ASP A 727 10.73 -7.38 -22.16
N SER A 728 11.60 -6.57 -21.55
CA SER A 728 12.73 -7.08 -20.76
C SER A 728 12.27 -7.98 -19.60
N ILE A 729 11.22 -7.57 -18.88
CA ILE A 729 10.63 -8.36 -17.78
C ILE A 729 9.94 -9.60 -18.34
N ALA A 730 9.09 -9.44 -19.36
CA ALA A 730 8.38 -10.53 -20.01
C ALA A 730 9.34 -11.64 -20.50
N VAL A 731 10.48 -11.26 -21.10
CA VAL A 731 11.53 -12.21 -21.54
C VAL A 731 12.22 -12.89 -20.36
N SER A 732 12.46 -12.18 -19.25
CA SER A 732 13.05 -12.75 -18.03
C SER A 732 12.11 -13.83 -17.45
N ILE A 733 10.82 -13.51 -17.29
CA ILE A 733 9.82 -14.43 -16.75
C ILE A 733 9.63 -15.64 -17.67
N ALA A 734 9.48 -15.44 -18.98
CA ALA A 734 9.34 -16.54 -19.94
C ALA A 734 10.51 -17.52 -19.92
N ARG A 735 11.74 -17.03 -19.67
CA ARG A 735 12.95 -17.85 -19.59
C ARG A 735 13.04 -18.62 -18.29
N ASN A 736 12.76 -17.96 -17.16
CA ASN A 736 12.95 -18.55 -15.83
C ASN A 736 11.77 -19.42 -15.40
N TYR A 737 10.56 -19.12 -15.89
CA TYR A 737 9.32 -19.82 -15.53
C TYR A 737 8.54 -20.25 -16.79
N PRO A 738 9.14 -21.12 -17.63
CA PRO A 738 8.61 -21.45 -18.95
C PRO A 738 7.26 -22.19 -18.96
N ALA A 739 6.77 -22.68 -17.81
CA ALA A 739 5.42 -23.25 -17.69
C ALA A 739 4.30 -22.20 -17.79
N TYR A 740 4.59 -20.90 -17.58
CA TYR A 740 3.64 -19.82 -17.80
C TYR A 740 3.66 -19.35 -19.26
N GLN A 741 2.49 -19.05 -19.80
CA GLN A 741 2.32 -18.43 -21.10
C GLN A 741 2.27 -16.91 -20.95
N ILE A 742 3.11 -16.22 -21.73
CA ILE A 742 3.14 -14.76 -21.77
C ILE A 742 2.33 -14.26 -22.96
N SER A 743 1.47 -13.26 -22.72
CA SER A 743 0.79 -12.46 -23.73
C SER A 743 1.27 -11.01 -23.65
N LYS A 744 1.56 -10.39 -24.80
CA LYS A 744 2.08 -9.02 -24.88
C LYS A 744 1.09 -8.11 -25.61
N ILE A 745 0.71 -7.01 -24.97
CA ILE A 745 -0.12 -5.94 -25.55
C ILE A 745 0.69 -4.65 -25.50
N TYR A 746 1.53 -4.45 -26.50
CA TYR A 746 2.31 -3.21 -26.65
C TYR A 746 1.55 -2.31 -27.62
N LEU A 747 1.10 -1.14 -27.18
CA LEU A 747 0.13 -0.33 -27.92
C LEU A 747 0.59 0.00 -29.34
N ASP A 748 1.84 0.40 -29.51
CA ASP A 748 2.40 0.73 -30.83
C ASP A 748 2.50 -0.48 -31.79
N ALA A 749 2.25 -1.72 -31.33
CA ALA A 749 2.13 -2.89 -32.20
C ALA A 749 0.76 -2.95 -32.92
N PHE A 750 -0.20 -2.12 -32.52
CA PHE A 750 -1.54 -2.03 -33.09
C PHE A 750 -1.68 -0.70 -33.86
N LYS A 751 -2.64 -0.65 -34.78
CA LYS A 751 -2.93 0.57 -35.54
C LYS A 751 -3.70 1.56 -34.65
N GLN A 752 -3.20 2.78 -34.57
CA GLN A 752 -3.88 3.86 -33.86
C GLN A 752 -5.04 4.41 -34.71
N GLU A 753 -6.15 4.75 -34.03
CA GLU A 753 -7.29 5.45 -34.62
C GLU A 753 -7.46 6.82 -33.96
N ILE A 754 -7.53 7.88 -34.79
CA ILE A 754 -7.67 9.27 -34.34
C ILE A 754 -9.05 9.76 -34.76
N THR A 755 -9.85 10.17 -33.78
CA THR A 755 -11.21 10.70 -33.96
C THR A 755 -11.35 12.07 -33.33
N ALA A 756 -12.50 12.74 -33.51
CA ALA A 756 -12.78 14.01 -32.81
C ALA A 756 -12.79 13.87 -31.27
N SER A 757 -13.01 12.66 -30.76
CA SER A 757 -12.99 12.33 -29.33
C SER A 757 -11.61 12.00 -28.77
N GLY A 758 -10.56 11.94 -29.61
CA GLY A 758 -9.20 11.63 -29.19
C GLY A 758 -8.57 10.44 -29.93
N GLU A 759 -7.38 10.06 -29.46
CA GLU A 759 -6.60 8.92 -29.94
C GLU A 759 -7.05 7.63 -29.23
N SER A 760 -7.03 6.50 -29.94
CA SER A 760 -7.42 5.20 -29.37
C SER A 760 -6.73 4.04 -30.08
N TYR A 761 -6.64 2.90 -29.38
CA TYR A 761 -6.25 1.61 -29.97
C TYR A 761 -7.37 0.56 -29.80
N PRO A 762 -8.43 0.59 -30.63
CA PRO A 762 -9.61 -0.25 -30.43
C PRO A 762 -9.32 -1.76 -30.42
N LEU A 763 -8.42 -2.21 -31.29
CA LEU A 763 -8.02 -3.62 -31.36
C LEU A 763 -7.21 -4.04 -30.13
N ALA A 764 -6.27 -3.20 -29.67
CA ALA A 764 -5.51 -3.47 -28.45
C ALA A 764 -6.43 -3.54 -27.23
N LYS A 765 -7.38 -2.58 -27.12
CA LYS A 765 -8.37 -2.54 -26.04
C LYS A 765 -9.25 -3.78 -26.03
N SER A 766 -9.77 -4.18 -27.20
CA SER A 766 -10.62 -5.36 -27.32
C SER A 766 -9.86 -6.64 -26.93
N ARG A 767 -8.61 -6.79 -27.39
CA ARG A 767 -7.76 -7.93 -27.03
C ARG A 767 -7.44 -7.97 -25.54
N PHE A 768 -7.10 -6.82 -24.94
CA PHE A 768 -6.85 -6.69 -23.51
C PHE A 768 -8.08 -7.10 -22.67
N GLN A 769 -9.26 -6.61 -23.03
CA GLN A 769 -10.52 -6.95 -22.33
C GLN A 769 -10.86 -8.45 -22.49
N ASN A 770 -10.63 -9.04 -23.66
CA ASN A 770 -10.84 -10.47 -23.89
C ASN A 770 -9.89 -11.35 -23.06
N LEU A 771 -8.61 -10.97 -22.93
CA LEU A 771 -7.65 -11.67 -22.08
C LEU A 771 -8.08 -11.63 -20.61
N LEU A 772 -8.52 -10.46 -20.12
CA LEU A 772 -9.04 -10.32 -18.76
C LEU A 772 -10.27 -11.20 -18.50
N ARG A 773 -11.23 -11.23 -19.43
CA ARG A 773 -12.43 -12.08 -19.33
C ARG A 773 -12.11 -13.58 -19.37
N SER A 774 -11.16 -13.97 -20.22
CA SER A 774 -10.68 -15.36 -20.34
C SER A 774 -9.91 -15.83 -19.11
N GLY A 775 -9.36 -14.88 -18.35
CA GLY A 775 -8.70 -15.09 -17.08
C GLY A 775 -7.18 -15.01 -17.18
N LEU A 776 -6.58 -14.31 -16.22
CA LEU A 776 -5.14 -14.12 -16.09
C LEU A 776 -4.72 -14.46 -14.66
N PHE A 777 -3.50 -14.99 -14.51
CA PHE A 777 -2.83 -15.15 -13.23
C PHE A 777 -2.22 -13.83 -12.75
N LEU A 778 -1.52 -13.15 -13.68
CA LEU A 778 -0.83 -11.89 -13.44
C LEU A 778 -1.12 -10.93 -14.60
N LEU A 779 -1.51 -9.70 -14.26
CA LEU A 779 -1.57 -8.57 -15.18
C LEU A 779 -0.51 -7.55 -14.78
N ASN A 780 0.44 -7.30 -15.67
CA ASN A 780 1.46 -6.29 -15.51
C ASN A 780 1.25 -5.16 -16.53
N TYR A 781 1.27 -3.91 -16.05
CA TYR A 781 1.21 -2.71 -16.87
C TYR A 781 2.43 -1.82 -16.63
N THR A 782 3.07 -1.35 -17.70
CA THR A 782 4.17 -0.38 -17.65
C THR A 782 3.85 0.80 -18.57
N GLY A 783 3.78 2.03 -18.03
CA GLY A 783 3.45 3.21 -18.84
C GLY A 783 2.84 4.36 -18.05
N HIS A 784 2.22 5.33 -18.74
CA HIS A 784 1.54 6.46 -18.10
C HIS A 784 0.14 6.11 -17.60
N ALA A 785 -0.17 6.58 -16.40
CA ALA A 785 -1.50 6.49 -15.83
C ALA A 785 -1.80 7.74 -15.03
N GLY A 786 -3.09 7.92 -14.75
CA GLY A 786 -3.55 8.81 -13.70
C GLY A 786 -4.60 8.12 -12.84
N PRO A 787 -5.18 8.82 -11.86
CA PRO A 787 -6.17 8.25 -10.96
C PRO A 787 -7.44 7.71 -11.65
N LEU A 788 -7.66 8.01 -12.93
CA LEU A 788 -8.86 7.63 -13.69
C LEU A 788 -8.64 6.54 -14.74
N GLY A 789 -7.40 6.12 -15.02
CA GLY A 789 -7.14 5.15 -16.09
C GLY A 789 -5.69 5.05 -16.52
N TRP A 790 -5.44 4.14 -17.47
CA TRP A 790 -4.16 3.92 -18.14
C TRP A 790 -4.17 4.52 -19.54
N THR A 791 -3.02 5.07 -19.92
CA THR A 791 -2.68 5.66 -21.22
C THR A 791 -3.56 6.84 -21.64
N ASN A 792 -3.06 7.67 -22.55
CA ASN A 792 -3.84 8.79 -23.09
C ASN A 792 -4.98 8.29 -23.99
N GLU A 793 -4.77 7.13 -24.61
CA GLU A 793 -5.64 6.40 -25.54
C GLU A 793 -6.74 5.61 -24.83
N SER A 794 -6.81 5.72 -23.49
CA SER A 794 -7.85 5.12 -22.65
C SER A 794 -7.94 3.59 -22.80
N ILE A 795 -6.80 2.90 -22.78
CA ILE A 795 -6.76 1.43 -22.83
C ILE A 795 -7.53 0.79 -21.66
N LEU A 796 -7.50 1.45 -20.50
CA LEU A 796 -8.29 1.12 -19.32
C LEU A 796 -8.78 2.40 -18.64
N THR A 797 -10.07 2.49 -18.33
CA THR A 797 -10.66 3.59 -17.57
C THR A 797 -11.25 3.11 -16.23
N ALA A 798 -11.53 4.03 -15.31
CA ALA A 798 -12.20 3.72 -14.05
C ALA A 798 -13.57 3.05 -14.27
N ASP A 799 -14.30 3.45 -15.31
CA ASP A 799 -15.61 2.86 -15.63
C ASP A 799 -15.48 1.48 -16.26
N ASP A 800 -14.40 1.22 -17.02
CA ASP A 800 -14.05 -0.15 -17.45
C ASP A 800 -13.81 -1.05 -16.22
N VAL A 801 -13.08 -0.58 -15.19
CA VAL A 801 -12.81 -1.36 -13.96
C VAL A 801 -14.08 -1.61 -13.13
N LYS A 802 -15.01 -0.66 -13.08
CA LYS A 802 -16.28 -0.85 -12.35
C LYS A 802 -17.24 -1.81 -13.07
N SER A 803 -17.23 -1.81 -14.40
CA SER A 803 -18.14 -2.59 -15.23
C SER A 803 -17.59 -3.94 -15.66
N MET A 804 -16.28 -4.19 -15.50
CA MET A 804 -15.68 -5.47 -15.90
C MET A 804 -16.25 -6.64 -15.12
N THR A 805 -16.36 -7.76 -15.83
CA THR A 805 -16.87 -9.04 -15.32
C THR A 805 -15.86 -10.12 -15.68
N ASN A 806 -14.95 -10.42 -14.75
CA ASN A 806 -13.96 -11.48 -14.90
C ASN A 806 -13.99 -12.39 -13.68
N LYS A 807 -14.35 -13.66 -13.89
CA LYS A 807 -14.48 -14.67 -12.82
C LYS A 807 -13.12 -15.03 -12.20
N HIS A 808 -12.07 -14.95 -12.99
CA HIS A 808 -10.70 -15.23 -12.57
C HIS A 808 -9.98 -13.91 -12.27
N LEU A 809 -9.47 -13.78 -11.05
CA LEU A 809 -8.97 -12.53 -10.50
C LEU A 809 -7.43 -12.52 -10.52
N PRO A 810 -6.79 -11.86 -11.50
CA PRO A 810 -5.34 -11.72 -11.51
C PRO A 810 -4.85 -10.86 -10.34
N LEU A 811 -3.59 -11.04 -9.96
CA LEU A 811 -2.84 -9.98 -9.28
C LEU A 811 -2.48 -8.90 -10.30
N TRP A 812 -2.72 -7.64 -9.96
CA TRP A 812 -2.34 -6.51 -10.82
C TRP A 812 -1.04 -5.88 -10.32
N VAL A 813 -0.15 -5.56 -11.24
CA VAL A 813 1.06 -4.78 -10.99
C VAL A 813 1.10 -3.67 -12.01
N ALA A 814 1.13 -2.42 -11.56
CA ALA A 814 1.17 -1.26 -12.45
C ALA A 814 2.40 -0.40 -12.12
N ALA A 815 3.40 -0.47 -13.00
CA ALA A 815 4.62 0.31 -12.96
C ALA A 815 4.35 1.72 -13.53
N THR A 816 3.59 2.53 -12.79
CA THR A 816 3.01 3.80 -13.27
C THR A 816 2.76 4.79 -12.12
N CYS A 817 2.43 6.04 -12.45
CA CYS A 817 2.10 7.13 -11.52
C CYS A 817 0.64 7.05 -11.00
N ASP A 818 0.41 7.43 -9.74
CA ASP A 818 -0.88 7.83 -9.12
C ASP A 818 -2.12 6.94 -9.31
N PHE A 819 -1.96 5.72 -9.82
CA PHE A 819 -3.11 4.88 -10.16
C PHE A 819 -3.90 4.42 -8.93
N VAL A 820 -3.23 4.31 -7.77
CA VAL A 820 -3.84 3.98 -6.47
C VAL A 820 -3.77 5.16 -5.49
N GLN A 821 -4.09 6.37 -5.95
CA GLN A 821 -4.15 7.57 -5.11
C GLN A 821 -5.28 7.50 -4.05
N PHE A 822 -5.12 6.60 -3.07
CA PHE A 822 -6.17 6.15 -2.17
C PHE A 822 -6.48 7.12 -1.03
N ASP A 823 -5.69 8.17 -0.87
CA ASP A 823 -5.75 9.11 0.25
C ASP A 823 -6.36 10.48 -0.14
N LEU A 824 -7.06 10.52 -1.27
CA LEU A 824 -7.98 11.60 -1.64
C LEU A 824 -9.44 11.20 -1.44
N GLN A 825 -10.35 12.19 -1.41
CA GLN A 825 -11.79 11.97 -1.31
C GLN A 825 -12.32 11.08 -2.45
N LYS A 826 -11.85 11.31 -3.68
CA LYS A 826 -12.27 10.55 -4.85
C LYS A 826 -11.59 9.19 -4.86
N GLN A 827 -12.36 8.13 -5.13
CA GLN A 827 -11.80 6.79 -5.30
C GLN A 827 -11.15 6.66 -6.68
N SER A 828 -9.91 6.18 -6.73
CA SER A 828 -9.17 6.00 -7.98
C SER A 828 -9.60 4.73 -8.73
N ALA A 829 -9.26 4.63 -10.02
CA ALA A 829 -9.45 3.43 -10.81
C ALA A 829 -8.76 2.21 -10.18
N GLY A 830 -7.56 2.40 -9.61
CA GLY A 830 -6.82 1.35 -8.90
C GLY A 830 -7.54 0.84 -7.65
N GLU A 831 -8.24 1.68 -6.88
CA GLU A 831 -9.04 1.22 -5.74
C GLU A 831 -10.25 0.38 -6.19
N HIS A 832 -10.88 0.74 -7.31
CA HIS A 832 -12.00 -0.01 -7.86
C HIS A 832 -11.65 -1.45 -8.30
N VAL A 833 -10.37 -1.75 -8.52
CA VAL A 833 -9.89 -3.11 -8.86
C VAL A 833 -10.29 -4.11 -7.78
N ILE A 834 -10.16 -3.74 -6.50
CA ILE A 834 -10.59 -4.61 -5.40
C ILE A 834 -12.07 -4.45 -5.06
N PHE A 835 -12.67 -3.26 -5.26
CA PHE A 835 -14.07 -3.03 -4.92
C PHE A 835 -15.07 -3.72 -5.83
N ASN A 836 -14.72 -4.03 -7.08
CA ASN A 836 -15.66 -4.66 -8.01
C ASN A 836 -16.04 -6.08 -7.52
N PRO A 837 -17.30 -6.36 -7.12
CA PRO A 837 -17.66 -7.65 -6.51
C PRO A 837 -17.61 -8.85 -7.46
N ILE A 838 -17.63 -8.61 -8.78
CA ILE A 838 -17.76 -9.65 -9.82
C ILE A 838 -16.64 -9.59 -10.87
N GLY A 839 -15.56 -8.87 -10.58
CA GLY A 839 -14.43 -8.66 -11.48
C GLY A 839 -13.27 -7.93 -10.81
N GLY A 840 -12.39 -7.35 -11.62
CA GLY A 840 -11.19 -6.66 -11.16
C GLY A 840 -10.03 -7.61 -10.90
N GLY A 841 -9.33 -7.37 -9.80
CA GLY A 841 -8.18 -8.17 -9.35
C GLY A 841 -8.33 -8.65 -7.92
N ILE A 842 -7.52 -9.62 -7.52
CA ILE A 842 -7.43 -10.07 -6.11
C ILE A 842 -6.63 -9.07 -5.26
N GLY A 843 -5.79 -8.26 -5.90
CA GLY A 843 -5.07 -7.14 -5.31
C GLY A 843 -4.30 -6.38 -6.39
N ILE A 844 -3.76 -5.23 -6.02
CA ILE A 844 -2.96 -4.40 -6.91
C ILE A 844 -1.75 -3.80 -6.18
N LEU A 845 -0.57 -3.88 -6.80
CA LEU A 845 0.60 -3.10 -6.42
C LEU A 845 0.81 -1.98 -7.44
N ALA A 846 0.69 -0.73 -7.00
CA ALA A 846 0.87 0.45 -7.86
C ALA A 846 1.29 1.67 -7.03
N ALA A 847 1.73 2.74 -7.68
CA ALA A 847 2.08 3.97 -6.99
C ALA A 847 0.85 4.83 -6.63
N ALA A 848 0.87 5.41 -5.43
CA ALA A 848 -0.08 6.41 -4.96
C ALA A 848 0.39 7.86 -5.22
N ARG A 849 1.66 8.03 -5.63
CA ARG A 849 2.31 9.32 -5.95
C ARG A 849 3.08 9.26 -7.28
N PRO A 850 3.42 10.41 -7.91
CA PRO A 850 4.23 10.43 -9.12
C PRO A 850 5.58 9.74 -8.89
N VAL A 851 6.01 8.97 -9.89
CA VAL A 851 7.20 8.11 -9.81
C VAL A 851 7.95 8.14 -11.14
N TYR A 852 9.23 7.77 -11.12
CA TYR A 852 10.10 7.79 -12.29
C TYR A 852 10.16 6.44 -13.01
N ALA A 853 10.12 6.47 -14.34
CA ALA A 853 10.06 5.28 -15.18
C ALA A 853 11.22 4.28 -14.96
N SER A 854 12.45 4.76 -14.75
CA SER A 854 13.63 3.89 -14.55
C SER A 854 13.58 3.14 -13.21
N GLN A 855 13.15 3.83 -12.15
CA GLN A 855 12.97 3.25 -10.83
C GLN A 855 11.78 2.29 -10.80
N ASN A 856 10.70 2.62 -11.50
CA ASN A 856 9.55 1.73 -11.71
C ASN A 856 9.97 0.40 -12.33
N PHE A 857 10.77 0.44 -13.40
CA PHE A 857 11.28 -0.78 -14.04
C PHE A 857 12.07 -1.68 -13.08
N THR A 858 12.89 -1.08 -12.20
CA THR A 858 13.68 -1.85 -11.23
C THR A 858 12.79 -2.54 -10.20
N LEU A 859 11.80 -1.81 -9.66
CA LEU A 859 10.82 -2.36 -8.72
C LEU A 859 9.99 -3.47 -9.37
N ASP A 860 9.45 -3.20 -10.55
CA ASP A 860 8.56 -4.12 -11.24
C ASP A 860 9.27 -5.43 -11.65
N LYS A 861 10.49 -5.30 -12.19
CA LYS A 861 11.32 -6.46 -12.52
C LYS A 861 11.55 -7.34 -11.29
N LEU A 862 11.99 -6.74 -10.17
CA LEU A 862 12.25 -7.48 -8.93
C LEU A 862 10.97 -8.09 -8.35
N PHE A 863 9.82 -7.40 -8.44
CA PHE A 863 8.53 -7.92 -8.02
C PHE A 863 8.12 -9.15 -8.82
N CYS A 864 8.10 -9.01 -10.15
CA CYS A 864 7.74 -10.10 -11.05
C CYS A 864 8.66 -11.32 -10.88
N GLU A 865 9.97 -11.13 -10.72
CA GLU A 865 10.93 -12.23 -10.51
C GLU A 865 10.74 -12.91 -9.14
N SER A 866 10.40 -12.14 -8.11
CA SER A 866 10.20 -12.63 -6.73
C SER A 866 8.87 -13.36 -6.55
N LEU A 867 7.82 -12.96 -7.28
CA LEU A 867 6.49 -13.58 -7.20
C LEU A 867 6.50 -15.08 -7.50
N PHE A 868 7.39 -15.55 -8.36
CA PHE A 868 7.50 -16.96 -8.74
C PHE A 868 8.65 -17.70 -8.04
N LYS A 869 9.35 -17.02 -7.12
CA LYS A 869 10.45 -17.62 -6.35
C LYS A 869 9.88 -18.43 -5.19
N LYS A 870 10.40 -19.65 -5.01
CA LYS A 870 10.10 -20.49 -3.84
C LYS A 870 11.08 -20.22 -2.71
N GLN A 871 10.59 -20.08 -1.48
CA GLN A 871 11.38 -20.05 -0.26
C GLN A 871 11.07 -21.31 0.55
N ASN A 872 12.10 -22.07 0.92
CA ASN A 872 11.95 -23.36 1.60
C ASN A 872 11.00 -24.35 0.90
N GLY A 873 10.97 -24.33 -0.45
CA GLY A 873 10.12 -25.20 -1.26
C GLY A 873 8.72 -24.66 -1.55
N GLU A 874 8.29 -23.57 -0.89
CA GLU A 874 6.95 -22.99 -1.01
C GLU A 874 6.95 -21.62 -1.69
N TYR A 875 5.87 -21.29 -2.40
CA TYR A 875 5.68 -19.93 -2.91
C TYR A 875 5.36 -18.95 -1.77
N MET A 876 5.96 -17.77 -1.85
CA MET A 876 5.73 -16.65 -0.94
C MET A 876 4.29 -16.12 -1.06
N ARG A 877 3.74 -15.60 0.05
CA ARG A 877 2.48 -14.83 0.01
C ARG A 877 2.76 -13.44 -0.55
N VAL A 878 1.73 -12.73 -1.01
CA VAL A 878 1.94 -11.46 -1.72
C VAL A 878 2.65 -10.42 -0.83
N GLY A 879 2.33 -10.34 0.46
CA GLY A 879 3.01 -9.47 1.42
C GLY A 879 4.51 -9.78 1.55
N ASP A 880 4.89 -11.06 1.55
CA ASP A 880 6.30 -11.47 1.57
C ASP A 880 7.04 -11.03 0.30
N VAL A 881 6.37 -11.15 -0.86
CA VAL A 881 6.92 -10.70 -2.16
C VAL A 881 7.13 -9.19 -2.14
N VAL A 882 6.17 -8.41 -1.64
CA VAL A 882 6.29 -6.94 -1.51
C VAL A 882 7.48 -6.57 -0.63
N SER A 883 7.59 -7.14 0.57
CA SER A 883 8.69 -6.85 1.51
C SER A 883 10.04 -7.30 0.95
N TYR A 884 10.12 -8.51 0.36
CA TYR A 884 11.33 -9.00 -0.28
C TYR A 884 11.78 -8.06 -1.40
N THR A 885 10.88 -7.66 -2.30
CA THR A 885 11.19 -6.74 -3.41
C THR A 885 11.71 -5.41 -2.89
N LYS A 886 10.97 -4.75 -1.99
CA LYS A 886 11.32 -3.41 -1.50
C LYS A 886 12.62 -3.41 -0.68
N ASN A 887 12.90 -4.47 0.08
CA ASN A 887 14.15 -4.60 0.84
C ASN A 887 15.37 -4.78 -0.07
N ASN A 888 15.19 -5.41 -1.25
CA ASN A 888 16.25 -5.65 -2.22
C ASN A 888 16.47 -4.49 -3.22
N ILE A 889 15.55 -3.52 -3.31
CA ILE A 889 15.78 -2.28 -4.09
C ILE A 889 16.87 -1.41 -3.43
N GLY A 890 16.94 -1.41 -2.10
CA GLY A 890 17.85 -0.56 -1.31
C GLY A 890 17.24 0.78 -0.94
N THR A 891 18.07 1.82 -0.78
CA THR A 891 17.62 3.14 -0.30
C THR A 891 17.11 3.99 -1.46
N GLU A 892 15.80 4.07 -1.65
CA GLU A 892 15.18 4.72 -2.80
C GLU A 892 13.81 5.31 -2.41
N ILE A 893 13.55 6.58 -2.72
CA ILE A 893 12.29 7.25 -2.38
C ILE A 893 11.15 6.72 -3.24
N ASN A 894 11.41 6.41 -4.53
CA ASN A 894 10.38 5.95 -5.47
C ASN A 894 9.61 4.70 -5.00
N LYS A 895 10.26 3.82 -4.22
CA LYS A 895 9.63 2.59 -3.69
C LYS A 895 8.55 2.87 -2.63
N LEU A 896 8.66 4.01 -1.93
CA LEU A 896 7.76 4.37 -0.83
C LEU A 896 6.36 4.73 -1.34
N SER A 897 6.26 5.26 -2.56
CA SER A 897 5.00 5.57 -3.23
C SER A 897 4.19 4.33 -3.63
N TYR A 898 4.83 3.16 -3.76
CA TYR A 898 4.14 1.93 -4.13
C TYR A 898 3.42 1.34 -2.92
N VAL A 899 2.12 1.09 -3.05
CA VAL A 899 1.30 0.50 -1.98
C VAL A 899 0.59 -0.73 -2.52
N TYR A 900 0.53 -1.79 -1.70
CA TYR A 900 -0.25 -2.98 -2.01
C TYR A 900 -1.68 -2.83 -1.48
N ILE A 901 -2.63 -2.69 -2.39
CA ILE A 901 -4.06 -2.65 -2.09
C ILE A 901 -4.60 -4.07 -2.25
N GLY A 902 -4.77 -4.76 -1.13
CA GLY A 902 -5.04 -6.19 -1.08
C GLY A 902 -4.72 -6.79 0.29
N ASP A 903 -5.04 -8.08 0.45
CA ASP A 903 -4.71 -8.84 1.65
C ASP A 903 -3.25 -9.35 1.56
N PRO A 904 -2.32 -8.89 2.42
CA PRO A 904 -0.91 -9.29 2.36
C PRO A 904 -0.71 -10.78 2.65
N ALA A 905 -1.63 -11.43 3.35
CA ALA A 905 -1.56 -12.85 3.66
C ALA A 905 -2.12 -13.71 2.53
N ILE A 906 -2.55 -13.16 1.39
CA ILE A 906 -3.06 -13.98 0.29
C ILE A 906 -1.92 -14.79 -0.36
N LYS A 907 -2.12 -16.10 -0.52
CA LYS A 907 -1.30 -16.95 -1.38
C LYS A 907 -1.98 -17.01 -2.74
N LEU A 908 -1.26 -16.66 -3.82
CA LEU A 908 -1.83 -16.82 -5.16
C LEU A 908 -2.08 -18.30 -5.47
N ASN A 909 -3.05 -18.56 -6.34
CA ASN A 909 -3.47 -19.92 -6.69
C ASN A 909 -2.50 -20.59 -7.71
N TYR A 910 -1.23 -20.78 -7.33
CA TYR A 910 -0.18 -21.38 -8.17
C TYR A 910 -0.51 -22.84 -8.55
N PRO A 911 -0.55 -23.23 -9.84
CA PRO A 911 -0.96 -24.56 -10.29
C PRO A 911 0.20 -25.57 -10.34
N THR A 912 1.00 -25.66 -9.29
CA THR A 912 2.39 -26.17 -9.37
C THR A 912 2.71 -27.36 -8.50
N GLU A 913 1.70 -28.05 -7.98
CA GLU A 913 1.89 -29.23 -7.14
C GLU A 913 2.56 -30.38 -7.94
N PHE A 914 2.17 -30.53 -9.20
CA PHE A 914 2.74 -31.52 -10.12
C PHE A 914 3.22 -30.89 -11.44
N LYS A 915 4.09 -31.62 -12.13
CA LYS A 915 4.62 -31.28 -13.46
C LYS A 915 3.96 -32.14 -14.54
N ILE A 916 3.79 -31.57 -15.71
CA ILE A 916 3.32 -32.29 -16.91
C ILE A 916 4.50 -32.49 -17.85
N LEU A 917 4.78 -33.74 -18.21
CA LEU A 917 5.89 -34.13 -19.06
C LEU A 917 5.38 -34.79 -20.35
N THR A 918 5.75 -34.25 -21.50
CA THR A 918 5.54 -34.92 -22.79
C THR A 918 6.44 -36.15 -22.88
N SER A 919 5.86 -37.33 -23.14
CA SER A 919 6.58 -38.60 -23.30
C SER A 919 6.74 -38.99 -24.77
N LYS A 920 5.80 -38.58 -25.63
CA LYS A 920 5.79 -38.95 -27.05
C LYS A 920 5.19 -37.86 -27.94
N VAL A 921 5.79 -37.66 -29.11
CA VAL A 921 5.22 -36.88 -30.21
C VAL A 921 5.12 -37.82 -31.41
N ASN A 922 3.90 -38.05 -31.90
CA ASN A 922 3.56 -39.07 -32.89
C ASN A 922 4.07 -40.46 -32.46
N GLU A 923 4.95 -41.05 -33.26
CA GLU A 923 5.58 -42.34 -32.96
C GLU A 923 6.95 -42.18 -32.28
N SER A 924 7.48 -40.96 -32.16
CA SER A 924 8.83 -40.70 -31.65
C SER A 924 8.87 -40.41 -30.15
N THR A 925 9.82 -41.03 -29.47
CA THR A 925 10.27 -40.67 -28.10
C THR A 925 11.58 -39.85 -28.12
N ILE A 926 12.16 -39.64 -29.30
CA ILE A 926 13.34 -38.79 -29.51
C ILE A 926 12.86 -37.44 -30.03
N PHE A 927 13.02 -36.41 -29.21
CA PHE A 927 12.52 -35.07 -29.48
C PHE A 927 13.49 -34.22 -30.32
N GLY A 928 12.97 -33.20 -30.99
CA GLY A 928 13.76 -32.22 -31.76
C GLY A 928 13.98 -32.53 -33.25
N ASN A 929 13.71 -33.77 -33.70
CA ASN A 929 13.82 -34.16 -35.11
C ASN A 929 12.47 -34.32 -35.82
N ASP A 930 11.37 -34.42 -35.07
CA ASP A 930 10.05 -34.61 -35.63
C ASP A 930 9.41 -33.26 -35.99
N THR A 931 8.76 -33.21 -37.16
CA THR A 931 8.17 -31.98 -37.70
C THR A 931 6.67 -32.12 -37.83
N LEU A 932 5.93 -31.30 -37.09
CA LEU A 932 4.49 -31.15 -37.25
C LEU A 932 4.22 -30.30 -38.49
N ARG A 933 3.53 -30.90 -39.47
CA ARG A 933 3.26 -30.31 -40.79
C ARG A 933 1.81 -29.88 -40.91
N ALA A 934 1.54 -28.82 -41.66
CA ALA A 934 0.17 -28.44 -42.03
C ALA A 934 -0.57 -29.65 -42.63
N LEU A 935 -1.87 -29.76 -42.35
CA LEU A 935 -2.75 -30.82 -42.87
C LEU A 935 -2.35 -32.25 -42.45
N SER A 936 -1.62 -32.39 -41.35
CA SER A 936 -1.33 -33.69 -40.72
C SER A 936 -1.95 -33.76 -39.33
N VAL A 937 -2.37 -34.97 -38.93
CA VAL A 937 -2.82 -35.26 -37.57
C VAL A 937 -1.60 -35.60 -36.73
N ALA A 938 -1.35 -34.80 -35.70
CA ALA A 938 -0.33 -35.05 -34.70
C ALA A 938 -0.95 -35.72 -33.47
N THR A 939 -0.19 -36.59 -32.80
CA THR A 939 -0.58 -37.22 -31.54
C THR A 939 0.44 -36.88 -30.46
N ILE A 940 -0.03 -36.46 -29.28
CA ILE A 940 0.82 -36.12 -28.14
C ILE A 940 0.44 -37.05 -26.98
N GLU A 941 1.45 -37.65 -26.36
CA GLU A 941 1.31 -38.47 -25.15
C GLU A 941 2.22 -37.93 -24.05
N GLY A 942 1.81 -38.08 -22.80
CA GLY A 942 2.59 -37.60 -21.67
C GLY A 942 2.08 -38.12 -20.33
N ILE A 943 2.75 -37.66 -19.27
CA ILE A 943 2.44 -38.02 -17.89
C ILE A 943 2.35 -36.79 -16.99
N VAL A 944 1.52 -36.90 -15.94
CA VAL A 944 1.60 -36.04 -14.75
C VAL A 944 2.58 -36.68 -13.79
N ALA A 945 3.54 -35.90 -13.30
CA ALA A 945 4.65 -36.36 -12.47
C ALA A 945 4.90 -35.42 -11.28
N ASP A 946 5.51 -35.95 -10.22
CA ASP A 946 6.00 -35.16 -9.10
C ASP A 946 7.24 -34.31 -9.47
N ASP A 947 7.76 -33.57 -8.49
CA ASP A 947 8.93 -32.72 -8.68
C ASP A 947 10.19 -33.49 -9.11
N ASN A 948 10.28 -34.78 -8.80
CA ASN A 948 11.38 -35.68 -9.16
C ASN A 948 11.18 -36.35 -10.54
N GLY A 949 10.06 -36.11 -11.23
CA GLY A 949 9.73 -36.72 -12.50
C GLY A 949 9.09 -38.12 -12.39
N THR A 950 8.66 -38.52 -11.19
CA THR A 950 7.97 -39.80 -10.98
C THR A 950 6.49 -39.66 -11.30
N LYS A 951 5.94 -40.59 -12.11
CA LYS A 951 4.53 -40.56 -12.52
C LYS A 951 3.58 -40.59 -11.32
N LYS A 952 2.62 -39.68 -11.30
CA LYS A 952 1.57 -39.57 -10.28
C LYS A 952 0.37 -40.46 -10.65
N THR A 953 0.44 -41.73 -10.26
CA THR A 953 -0.52 -42.78 -10.67
C THR A 953 -1.95 -42.62 -10.15
N ASP A 954 -2.16 -41.79 -9.14
CA ASP A 954 -3.47 -41.48 -8.54
C ASP A 954 -4.11 -40.21 -9.14
N PHE A 955 -3.43 -39.50 -10.04
CA PHE A 955 -4.00 -38.33 -10.72
C PHE A 955 -5.02 -38.77 -11.79
N ASN A 956 -6.29 -38.42 -11.59
CA ASN A 956 -7.38 -38.74 -12.49
C ASN A 956 -8.25 -37.50 -12.71
N GLY A 957 -8.13 -36.88 -13.88
CA GLY A 957 -8.70 -35.56 -14.09
C GLY A 957 -8.71 -35.13 -15.55
N VAL A 958 -8.63 -33.82 -15.77
CA VAL A 958 -8.65 -33.22 -17.10
C VAL A 958 -7.40 -32.39 -17.30
N ILE A 959 -6.77 -32.55 -18.46
CA ILE A 959 -5.67 -31.70 -18.93
C ILE A 959 -6.16 -30.83 -20.09
N GLN A 960 -5.80 -29.56 -20.06
CA GLN A 960 -5.94 -28.61 -21.14
C GLN A 960 -4.56 -28.35 -21.76
N ALA A 961 -4.47 -28.51 -23.07
CA ALA A 961 -3.25 -28.27 -23.83
C ALA A 961 -3.50 -27.15 -24.85
N VAL A 962 -2.62 -26.14 -24.85
CA VAL A 962 -2.61 -25.06 -25.84
C VAL A 962 -1.30 -25.12 -26.61
N ILE A 963 -1.38 -25.23 -27.93
CA ILE A 963 -0.24 -25.37 -28.82
C ILE A 963 -0.09 -24.08 -29.61
N TYR A 964 1.09 -23.49 -29.53
CA TYR A 964 1.47 -22.27 -30.22
C TYR A 964 2.41 -22.58 -31.38
N ASP A 965 2.28 -21.78 -32.45
CA ASP A 965 3.24 -21.77 -33.55
C ASP A 965 4.60 -21.22 -33.09
N LYS A 966 5.53 -21.19 -34.02
CA LYS A 966 6.88 -20.67 -33.83
C LYS A 966 6.91 -19.18 -33.50
N THR A 967 7.97 -18.81 -32.79
CA THR A 967 8.28 -17.43 -32.43
C THR A 967 8.45 -16.56 -33.67
N GLN A 968 7.91 -15.35 -33.62
CA GLN A 968 7.96 -14.34 -34.67
C GLN A 968 8.65 -13.09 -34.14
N ARG A 969 9.41 -12.41 -35.00
CA ARG A 969 9.92 -11.06 -34.70
C ARG A 969 8.88 -10.05 -35.16
N ILE A 970 8.31 -9.31 -34.22
CA ILE A 970 7.31 -8.28 -34.44
C ILE A 970 8.01 -6.93 -34.29
N LYS A 971 7.80 -6.04 -35.26
CA LYS A 971 8.24 -4.63 -35.20
C LYS A 971 7.01 -3.76 -35.02
N THR A 972 7.04 -2.84 -34.06
CA THR A 972 5.95 -1.90 -33.82
C THR A 972 5.79 -0.90 -34.97
N LEU A 973 4.62 -0.26 -35.07
CA LEU A 973 4.18 0.52 -36.23
C LEU A 973 4.68 1.98 -36.22
N ASN A 974 5.25 2.45 -35.12
CA ASN A 974 5.75 3.83 -34.97
C ASN A 974 4.64 4.88 -35.18
N ASN A 975 3.45 4.68 -34.61
CA ASN A 975 2.28 5.53 -34.85
C ASN A 975 2.57 7.02 -34.57
N HIS A 976 3.39 7.33 -33.55
CA HIS A 976 3.80 8.70 -33.19
C HIS A 976 5.10 9.20 -33.83
N ASN A 977 5.76 8.40 -34.68
CA ASN A 977 7.08 8.71 -35.24
C ASN A 977 8.20 8.97 -34.19
N ASP A 978 8.07 8.43 -32.99
CA ASP A 978 8.97 8.69 -31.85
C ASP A 978 9.90 7.51 -31.53
N GLY A 979 9.68 6.32 -32.10
CA GLY A 979 10.57 5.19 -31.91
C GLY A 979 9.91 3.85 -32.21
N THR A 980 10.72 2.81 -32.44
CA THR A 980 10.19 1.44 -32.64
C THR A 980 10.83 0.45 -31.69
N LEU A 981 10.04 -0.56 -31.33
CA LEU A 981 10.54 -1.77 -30.68
C LEU A 981 10.46 -2.94 -31.66
N THR A 982 11.48 -3.80 -31.67
CA THR A 982 11.38 -5.13 -32.28
C THR A 982 11.49 -6.17 -31.18
N TYR A 983 10.44 -6.94 -30.97
CA TYR A 983 10.36 -7.98 -29.93
C TYR A 983 10.00 -9.34 -30.52
N SER A 984 10.12 -10.39 -29.72
CA SER A 984 9.78 -11.75 -30.11
C SER A 984 8.53 -12.23 -29.37
N ASP A 985 7.62 -12.87 -30.09
CA ASP A 985 6.37 -13.39 -29.53
C ASP A 985 5.82 -14.61 -30.30
N ARG A 986 4.86 -15.33 -29.72
CA ARG A 986 4.11 -16.42 -30.36
C ARG A 986 2.63 -16.03 -30.45
N PRO A 987 2.24 -15.18 -31.42
CA PRO A 987 0.88 -14.66 -31.49
C PRO A 987 -0.15 -15.72 -31.93
N ASN A 988 0.29 -16.80 -32.57
CA ASN A 988 -0.59 -17.76 -33.23
C ASN A 988 -0.76 -19.03 -32.39
N THR A 989 -2.00 -19.33 -32.00
CA THR A 989 -2.40 -20.63 -31.41
C THR A 989 -2.77 -21.60 -32.52
N ILE A 990 -2.11 -22.76 -32.58
CA ILE A 990 -2.39 -23.85 -33.54
C ILE A 990 -3.57 -24.71 -33.10
N PHE A 991 -3.65 -25.00 -31.80
CA PHE A 991 -4.65 -25.88 -31.22
C PHE A 991 -4.88 -25.55 -29.75
N SER A 992 -6.13 -25.65 -29.29
CA SER A 992 -6.50 -25.56 -27.88
C SER A 992 -7.56 -26.63 -27.60
N GLY A 993 -7.29 -27.54 -26.66
CA GLY A 993 -8.20 -28.65 -26.40
C GLY A 993 -8.03 -29.27 -25.01
N LYS A 994 -9.03 -30.07 -24.62
CA LYS A 994 -9.07 -30.79 -23.35
C LYS A 994 -9.07 -32.30 -23.58
N THR A 995 -8.37 -33.04 -22.73
CA THR A 995 -8.38 -34.51 -22.71
C THR A 995 -8.37 -35.05 -21.28
N GLU A 996 -8.75 -36.30 -21.11
CA GLU A 996 -8.76 -36.98 -19.82
C GLU A 996 -7.34 -37.44 -19.44
N VAL A 997 -7.02 -37.31 -18.15
CA VAL A 997 -5.86 -37.94 -17.52
C VAL A 997 -6.34 -39.15 -16.74
N LYS A 998 -5.78 -40.32 -17.01
CA LYS A 998 -6.09 -41.56 -16.30
C LYS A 998 -4.82 -42.17 -15.74
N ASN A 999 -4.79 -42.42 -14.44
CA ASN A 999 -3.62 -42.93 -13.71
C ASN A 999 -2.33 -42.13 -14.00
N GLY A 1000 -2.46 -40.81 -14.12
CA GLY A 1000 -1.37 -39.91 -14.46
C GLY A 1000 -0.91 -39.93 -15.93
N GLU A 1001 -1.62 -40.60 -16.85
CA GLU A 1001 -1.29 -40.64 -18.29
C GLU A 1001 -2.34 -39.90 -19.11
N PHE A 1002 -1.91 -39.20 -20.18
CA PHE A 1002 -2.81 -38.54 -21.11
C PHE A 1002 -2.38 -38.74 -22.55
N LYS A 1003 -3.36 -38.65 -23.47
CA LYS A 1003 -3.16 -38.75 -24.90
C LYS A 1003 -4.19 -37.91 -25.64
N PHE A 1004 -3.77 -37.08 -26.57
CA PHE A 1004 -4.66 -36.37 -27.47
C PHE A 1004 -4.08 -36.25 -28.88
N SER A 1005 -4.98 -36.05 -29.85
CA SER A 1005 -4.60 -35.85 -31.25
C SER A 1005 -5.27 -34.58 -31.78
N PHE A 1006 -4.59 -33.89 -32.69
CA PHE A 1006 -5.10 -32.68 -33.33
C PHE A 1006 -4.56 -32.59 -34.75
N MET A 1007 -5.31 -31.95 -35.65
CA MET A 1007 -4.85 -31.66 -36.99
C MET A 1007 -4.24 -30.26 -37.05
N LEU A 1008 -3.11 -30.10 -37.74
CA LEU A 1008 -2.52 -28.79 -37.95
C LEU A 1008 -3.25 -28.05 -39.09
N PRO A 1009 -3.65 -26.78 -38.88
CA PRO A 1009 -4.30 -25.97 -39.91
C PRO A 1009 -3.43 -25.75 -41.14
N LYS A 1010 -4.07 -25.51 -42.28
CA LYS A 1010 -3.41 -25.02 -43.50
C LYS A 1010 -2.72 -23.68 -43.32
N ASP A 1011 -3.26 -22.83 -42.44
CA ASP A 1011 -2.84 -21.44 -42.26
C ASP A 1011 -1.58 -21.25 -41.39
N ILE A 1012 -0.93 -22.32 -40.93
CA ILE A 1012 0.35 -22.17 -40.22
C ILE A 1012 1.39 -21.51 -41.13
N LYS A 1013 2.39 -20.85 -40.53
CA LYS A 1013 3.52 -20.38 -41.34
C LYS A 1013 4.36 -21.58 -41.81
N TYR A 1014 4.67 -21.65 -43.10
CA TYR A 1014 5.33 -22.84 -43.68
C TYR A 1014 6.84 -22.91 -43.40
N ASN A 1015 7.47 -21.84 -42.90
CA ASN A 1015 8.85 -21.89 -42.46
C ASN A 1015 9.01 -22.78 -41.21
N TYR A 1016 10.16 -23.43 -41.09
CA TYR A 1016 10.45 -24.31 -39.96
C TYR A 1016 10.89 -23.51 -38.74
N GLY A 1017 10.37 -23.84 -37.57
CA GLY A 1017 10.75 -23.27 -36.28
C GLY A 1017 10.18 -24.07 -35.11
N THR A 1018 10.63 -23.79 -33.89
CA THR A 1018 10.16 -24.52 -32.70
C THR A 1018 8.77 -24.06 -32.27
N GLY A 1019 7.83 -25.00 -32.18
CA GLY A 1019 6.52 -24.75 -31.58
C GLY A 1019 6.59 -24.76 -30.05
N ARG A 1020 5.44 -24.54 -29.41
CA ARG A 1020 5.32 -24.62 -27.94
C ARG A 1020 4.00 -25.27 -27.57
N ILE A 1021 4.01 -26.14 -26.56
CA ILE A 1021 2.81 -26.65 -25.90
C ILE A 1021 2.81 -26.13 -24.47
N ASN A 1022 1.69 -25.54 -24.04
CA ASN A 1022 1.42 -25.18 -22.65
C ASN A 1022 0.37 -26.12 -22.08
N TYR A 1023 0.63 -26.68 -20.90
CA TYR A 1023 -0.24 -27.65 -20.25
C TYR A 1023 -0.72 -27.14 -18.90
N TYR A 1024 -2.01 -27.37 -18.62
CA TYR A 1024 -2.61 -27.23 -17.31
C TYR A 1024 -3.49 -28.45 -17.05
N ALA A 1025 -3.40 -29.08 -15.88
CA ALA A 1025 -4.28 -30.18 -15.50
C ALA A 1025 -4.87 -29.99 -14.11
N GLN A 1026 -6.07 -30.51 -13.91
CA GLN A 1026 -6.76 -30.53 -12.62
C GLN A 1026 -7.37 -31.90 -12.35
N ASP A 1027 -7.31 -32.32 -11.08
CA ASP A 1027 -8.05 -33.43 -10.51
C ASP A 1027 -8.97 -32.86 -9.41
N ASP A 1028 -10.28 -32.92 -9.63
CA ASP A 1028 -11.27 -32.34 -8.72
C ASP A 1028 -11.54 -33.24 -7.51
N ILE A 1029 -11.24 -34.53 -7.58
CA ILE A 1029 -11.47 -35.50 -6.50
C ILE A 1029 -10.38 -35.37 -5.44
N ASN A 1030 -9.12 -35.37 -5.88
CA ASN A 1030 -7.97 -35.26 -4.99
C ASN A 1030 -7.53 -33.82 -4.75
N ASN A 1031 -8.18 -32.87 -5.43
CA ASN A 1031 -7.85 -31.45 -5.43
C ASN A 1031 -6.45 -31.12 -6.01
N PHE A 1032 -5.85 -32.00 -6.81
CA PHE A 1032 -4.53 -31.77 -7.41
C PHE A 1032 -4.57 -30.81 -8.59
N GLU A 1033 -3.46 -30.11 -8.82
CA GLU A 1033 -3.21 -29.29 -10.01
C GLU A 1033 -1.79 -29.54 -10.56
N ALA A 1034 -1.66 -29.50 -11.88
CA ALA A 1034 -0.38 -29.68 -12.55
C ALA A 1034 -0.20 -28.66 -13.67
N GLN A 1035 1.05 -28.28 -13.91
CA GLN A 1035 1.42 -27.42 -15.04
C GLN A 1035 2.63 -27.99 -15.78
N GLY A 1036 2.78 -27.62 -17.05
CA GLY A 1036 3.98 -27.97 -17.80
C GLY A 1036 4.06 -27.25 -19.13
N PHE A 1037 5.19 -27.45 -19.81
CA PHE A 1037 5.40 -26.94 -21.16
C PHE A 1037 6.28 -27.90 -21.95
N PHE A 1038 6.26 -27.77 -23.27
CA PHE A 1038 7.13 -28.54 -24.16
C PHE A 1038 7.44 -27.73 -25.43
N GLU A 1039 8.72 -27.59 -25.79
CA GLU A 1039 9.16 -26.84 -26.99
C GLU A 1039 10.07 -27.66 -27.92
N ASN A 1040 10.35 -28.93 -27.61
CA ASN A 1040 11.32 -29.74 -28.35
C ASN A 1040 10.69 -30.46 -29.56
N PHE A 1041 10.03 -29.70 -30.43
CA PHE A 1041 9.45 -30.15 -31.70
C PHE A 1041 9.44 -29.01 -32.72
N ILE A 1042 9.44 -29.36 -34.00
CA ILE A 1042 9.45 -28.39 -35.10
C ILE A 1042 8.04 -28.27 -35.68
N VAL A 1043 7.62 -27.05 -36.01
CA VAL A 1043 6.41 -26.75 -36.81
C VAL A 1043 6.84 -26.16 -38.13
N GLY A 1044 6.36 -26.70 -39.25
CA GLY A 1044 6.61 -26.15 -40.57
C GLY A 1044 6.32 -27.11 -41.73
N GLY A 1045 6.30 -26.56 -42.94
CA GLY A 1045 5.93 -27.28 -44.16
C GLY A 1045 4.48 -27.80 -44.15
N THR A 1046 4.16 -28.62 -45.15
CA THR A 1046 2.85 -29.27 -45.31
C THR A 1046 2.98 -30.76 -45.54
N SER A 1047 1.94 -31.51 -45.20
CA SER A 1047 1.81 -32.92 -45.53
C SER A 1047 1.71 -33.10 -47.04
N LYS A 1048 2.35 -34.15 -47.58
CA LYS A 1048 2.20 -34.55 -48.99
C LYS A 1048 1.00 -35.46 -49.22
N ASN A 1049 0.41 -35.99 -48.16
CA ASN A 1049 -0.61 -37.05 -48.17
C ASN A 1049 -1.89 -36.57 -47.44
N TYR A 1050 -2.41 -35.40 -47.77
CA TYR A 1050 -3.69 -34.93 -47.23
C TYR A 1050 -4.84 -35.27 -48.19
N ILE A 1051 -6.04 -35.41 -47.64
CA ILE A 1051 -7.26 -35.63 -48.41
C ILE A 1051 -7.84 -34.24 -48.72
N ASP A 1052 -8.04 -33.94 -50.00
CA ASP A 1052 -8.72 -32.71 -50.42
C ASP A 1052 -10.23 -32.92 -50.26
N GLU A 1053 -10.85 -32.00 -49.52
CA GLU A 1053 -12.25 -32.01 -49.13
C GLU A 1053 -12.72 -30.54 -49.23
N THR A 1054 -13.97 -30.30 -49.67
CA THR A 1054 -14.43 -28.96 -50.10
C THR A 1054 -15.69 -28.47 -49.41
N ASP A 1055 -16.32 -29.29 -48.58
CA ASP A 1055 -17.47 -28.92 -47.76
C ASP A 1055 -16.98 -28.03 -46.61
N GLY A 1056 -17.75 -26.97 -46.31
CA GLY A 1056 -17.47 -26.13 -45.13
C GLY A 1056 -18.07 -26.73 -43.85
N PRO A 1057 -17.73 -26.17 -42.68
CA PRO A 1057 -18.23 -26.67 -41.40
C PRO A 1057 -19.76 -26.70 -41.33
N SER A 1058 -20.33 -27.73 -40.70
CA SER A 1058 -21.75 -27.74 -40.36
C SER A 1058 -22.00 -26.85 -39.16
N VAL A 1059 -22.97 -25.92 -39.27
CA VAL A 1059 -23.23 -24.90 -38.24
C VAL A 1059 -24.69 -24.82 -37.85
N GLN A 1060 -24.94 -24.82 -36.55
CA GLN A 1060 -26.21 -24.41 -35.93
C GLN A 1060 -25.96 -23.17 -35.08
N ILE A 1061 -26.73 -22.09 -35.31
CA ILE A 1061 -26.60 -20.81 -34.58
C ILE A 1061 -27.93 -20.39 -33.98
N TYR A 1062 -27.89 -19.74 -32.82
CA TYR A 1062 -29.07 -19.24 -32.12
C TYR A 1062 -28.71 -18.12 -31.12
N LEU A 1063 -29.71 -17.33 -30.70
CA LEU A 1063 -29.57 -16.28 -29.68
C LEU A 1063 -30.28 -16.68 -28.40
N ASN A 1064 -29.60 -16.56 -27.26
CA ASN A 1064 -30.04 -16.85 -25.88
C ASN A 1064 -30.43 -18.31 -25.58
N SER A 1065 -31.15 -18.98 -26.47
CA SER A 1065 -31.72 -20.31 -26.30
C SER A 1065 -31.64 -21.14 -27.58
N GLU A 1066 -31.47 -22.46 -27.45
CA GLU A 1066 -31.56 -23.41 -28.58
C GLU A 1066 -32.93 -23.41 -29.26
N ASN A 1067 -33.97 -22.91 -28.58
CA ASN A 1067 -35.32 -22.77 -29.13
C ASN A 1067 -35.53 -21.51 -29.98
N PHE A 1068 -34.52 -20.63 -30.07
CA PHE A 1068 -34.62 -19.40 -30.86
C PHE A 1068 -34.83 -19.71 -32.34
N VAL A 1069 -35.77 -18.98 -32.95
CA VAL A 1069 -36.03 -19.01 -34.38
C VAL A 1069 -35.76 -17.63 -34.97
N SER A 1070 -35.20 -17.58 -36.18
CA SER A 1070 -34.97 -16.33 -36.90
C SER A 1070 -36.25 -15.49 -36.97
N GLY A 1071 -36.18 -14.25 -36.47
CA GLY A 1071 -37.28 -13.31 -36.32
C GLY A 1071 -37.76 -13.11 -34.87
N ASP A 1072 -37.30 -13.96 -33.94
CA ASP A 1072 -37.68 -13.85 -32.52
C ASP A 1072 -37.17 -12.57 -31.86
N LYS A 1073 -37.85 -12.20 -30.77
CA LYS A 1073 -37.47 -11.07 -29.92
C LYS A 1073 -36.39 -11.47 -28.93
N VAL A 1074 -35.41 -10.60 -28.74
CA VAL A 1074 -34.30 -10.78 -27.80
C VAL A 1074 -34.07 -9.51 -26.97
N ASN A 1075 -33.31 -9.63 -25.89
CA ASN A 1075 -32.90 -8.49 -25.07
C ASN A 1075 -31.82 -7.63 -25.76
N GLU A 1076 -31.53 -6.47 -25.19
CA GLU A 1076 -30.53 -5.51 -25.67
C GLU A 1076 -29.09 -6.03 -25.69
N THR A 1077 -28.75 -7.11 -24.98
CA THR A 1077 -27.42 -7.74 -25.01
C THR A 1077 -27.54 -9.26 -25.19
N PRO A 1078 -27.95 -9.75 -26.37
CA PRO A 1078 -28.25 -11.15 -26.57
C PRO A 1078 -26.98 -12.02 -26.57
N LEU A 1079 -27.08 -13.25 -26.06
CA LEU A 1079 -25.99 -14.22 -26.09
C LEU A 1079 -26.06 -15.02 -27.41
N PHE A 1080 -25.10 -14.82 -28.28
CA PHE A 1080 -24.89 -15.67 -29.46
C PHE A 1080 -24.31 -17.02 -29.06
N LYS A 1081 -24.85 -18.09 -29.64
CA LYS A 1081 -24.30 -19.45 -29.52
C LYS A 1081 -24.25 -20.12 -30.89
N ALA A 1082 -23.18 -20.91 -31.10
CA ALA A 1082 -23.03 -21.78 -32.25
C ALA A 1082 -22.54 -23.17 -31.85
N THR A 1083 -23.08 -24.21 -32.48
CA THR A 1083 -22.52 -25.57 -32.47
C THR A 1083 -21.97 -25.84 -33.86
N ILE A 1084 -20.70 -26.25 -33.92
CA ILE A 1084 -19.95 -26.36 -35.18
C ILE A 1084 -19.29 -27.75 -35.24
N SER A 1085 -19.39 -28.43 -36.38
CA SER A 1085 -18.74 -29.71 -36.60
C SER A 1085 -18.19 -29.85 -38.03
N ASP A 1086 -16.99 -30.39 -38.16
CA ASP A 1086 -16.29 -30.65 -39.42
C ASP A 1086 -15.36 -31.87 -39.29
N ILE A 1087 -15.26 -32.71 -40.32
CA ILE A 1087 -14.41 -33.91 -40.25
C ILE A 1087 -12.91 -33.60 -40.22
N ASN A 1088 -12.51 -32.48 -40.82
CA ASN A 1088 -11.14 -31.98 -40.87
C ASN A 1088 -10.81 -31.07 -39.70
N GLY A 1089 -11.82 -30.65 -38.93
CA GLY A 1089 -11.68 -29.80 -37.76
C GLY A 1089 -11.92 -28.33 -38.05
N ILE A 1090 -12.10 -27.56 -36.99
CA ILE A 1090 -12.47 -26.14 -37.08
C ILE A 1090 -11.21 -25.27 -37.03
N ASN A 1091 -11.10 -24.33 -37.96
CA ASN A 1091 -10.01 -23.36 -37.95
C ASN A 1091 -10.31 -22.26 -36.93
N THR A 1092 -9.53 -22.28 -35.86
CA THR A 1092 -9.56 -21.28 -34.79
C THR A 1092 -8.30 -20.40 -34.82
N VAL A 1093 -7.51 -20.49 -35.89
CA VAL A 1093 -6.15 -19.94 -35.94
C VAL A 1093 -6.16 -18.59 -36.66
N GLU A 1094 -5.81 -17.53 -35.93
CA GLU A 1094 -5.74 -16.14 -36.44
C GLU A 1094 -4.58 -15.88 -37.44
N SER A 1095 -3.92 -16.94 -37.95
CA SER A 1095 -2.76 -16.80 -38.83
C SER A 1095 -3.11 -16.70 -40.32
N GLY A 1096 -4.35 -17.03 -40.69
CA GLY A 1096 -4.87 -16.92 -42.06
C GLY A 1096 -5.55 -15.58 -42.29
N ILE A 1097 -5.09 -14.79 -43.25
CA ILE A 1097 -5.77 -13.55 -43.64
C ILE A 1097 -7.17 -13.90 -44.17
N GLY A 1098 -8.20 -13.52 -43.43
CA GLY A 1098 -9.61 -13.67 -43.84
C GLY A 1098 -10.27 -15.00 -43.49
N HIS A 1099 -9.63 -15.87 -42.70
CA HIS A 1099 -10.19 -17.16 -42.25
C HIS A 1099 -10.65 -17.18 -40.79
N ASP A 1100 -10.88 -16.01 -40.20
CA ASP A 1100 -11.39 -15.89 -38.83
C ASP A 1100 -12.83 -16.39 -38.71
N ILE A 1101 -13.15 -16.92 -37.53
CA ILE A 1101 -14.53 -17.10 -37.11
C ILE A 1101 -15.09 -15.69 -36.88
N SER A 1102 -16.03 -15.26 -37.71
CA SER A 1102 -16.54 -13.89 -37.66
C SER A 1102 -18.05 -13.83 -37.50
N LEU A 1103 -18.50 -12.78 -36.82
CA LEU A 1103 -19.89 -12.45 -36.63
C LEU A 1103 -20.10 -10.99 -36.97
N THR A 1104 -20.99 -10.70 -37.92
CA THR A 1104 -21.27 -9.33 -38.36
C THR A 1104 -22.74 -8.99 -38.15
N ILE A 1105 -23.00 -7.85 -37.51
CA ILE A 1105 -24.34 -7.31 -37.28
C ILE A 1105 -24.68 -6.31 -38.39
N ASP A 1106 -25.90 -6.38 -38.92
CA ASP A 1106 -26.48 -5.44 -39.90
C ASP A 1106 -25.64 -5.22 -41.17
N SER A 1107 -24.78 -6.19 -41.49
CA SER A 1107 -23.77 -6.05 -42.55
C SER A 1107 -22.85 -4.83 -42.40
N ASP A 1108 -22.78 -4.27 -41.19
CA ASP A 1108 -21.92 -3.13 -40.84
C ASP A 1108 -20.51 -3.65 -40.54
N PRO A 1109 -19.49 -3.29 -41.35
CA PRO A 1109 -18.11 -3.70 -41.08
C PRO A 1109 -17.60 -3.22 -39.72
N MET A 1110 -18.17 -2.15 -39.14
CA MET A 1110 -17.85 -1.65 -37.81
C MET A 1110 -18.52 -2.44 -36.68
N GLN A 1111 -19.44 -3.35 -36.99
CA GLN A 1111 -20.05 -4.29 -36.06
C GLN A 1111 -19.72 -5.74 -36.43
N SER A 1112 -18.46 -5.96 -36.82
CA SER A 1112 -17.90 -7.30 -37.06
C SER A 1112 -16.99 -7.71 -35.90
N PHE A 1113 -17.19 -8.92 -35.39
CA PHE A 1113 -16.49 -9.48 -34.24
C PHE A 1113 -15.72 -10.72 -34.67
N VAL A 1114 -14.44 -10.80 -34.29
CA VAL A 1114 -13.61 -12.00 -34.41
C VAL A 1114 -13.80 -12.87 -33.17
N LEU A 1115 -14.19 -14.13 -33.37
CA LEU A 1115 -14.68 -15.01 -32.31
C LEU A 1115 -13.82 -16.27 -32.10
N ASN A 1116 -12.60 -16.29 -32.65
CA ASN A 1116 -11.69 -17.45 -32.57
C ASN A 1116 -11.46 -17.91 -31.12
N ASP A 1117 -11.21 -16.97 -30.22
CA ASP A 1117 -11.01 -17.22 -28.78
C ASP A 1117 -12.27 -17.73 -28.04
N TYR A 1118 -13.46 -17.58 -28.64
CA TYR A 1118 -14.74 -18.01 -28.05
C TYR A 1118 -15.14 -19.43 -28.46
N PHE A 1119 -14.41 -20.06 -29.38
CA PHE A 1119 -14.64 -21.45 -29.77
C PHE A 1119 -13.97 -22.42 -28.78
N GLN A 1120 -14.74 -23.40 -28.32
CA GLN A 1120 -14.27 -24.46 -27.44
C GLN A 1120 -14.54 -25.83 -28.08
N ALA A 1121 -13.47 -26.56 -28.39
CA ALA A 1121 -13.56 -27.92 -28.91
C ALA A 1121 -14.11 -28.90 -27.86
N THR A 1122 -14.88 -29.90 -28.29
CA THR A 1122 -15.35 -31.00 -27.43
C THR A 1122 -14.15 -31.79 -26.89
N ALA A 1123 -14.24 -32.29 -25.65
CA ALA A 1123 -13.17 -33.09 -25.07
C ALA A 1123 -12.81 -34.30 -25.97
N ASN A 1124 -11.50 -34.53 -26.16
CA ASN A 1124 -10.96 -35.58 -27.03
C ASN A 1124 -11.31 -35.45 -28.53
N SER A 1125 -11.81 -34.30 -29.00
CA SER A 1125 -12.13 -34.08 -30.41
C SER A 1125 -11.64 -32.72 -30.89
N TYR A 1126 -11.04 -32.67 -32.08
CA TYR A 1126 -10.76 -31.43 -32.81
C TYR A 1126 -11.80 -31.15 -33.91
N LYS A 1127 -12.79 -32.04 -34.06
CA LYS A 1127 -13.78 -32.07 -35.15
C LYS A 1127 -15.08 -31.36 -34.84
N GLU A 1128 -15.31 -31.06 -33.57
CA GLU A 1128 -16.57 -30.45 -33.12
C GLU A 1128 -16.32 -29.56 -31.90
N GLY A 1129 -17.17 -28.56 -31.74
CA GLY A 1129 -17.11 -27.66 -30.61
C GLY A 1129 -18.30 -26.71 -30.56
N VAL A 1130 -18.29 -25.90 -29.53
CA VAL A 1130 -19.30 -24.88 -29.26
C VAL A 1130 -18.65 -23.51 -29.16
N LEU A 1131 -19.39 -22.48 -29.55
CA LEU A 1131 -18.98 -21.09 -29.44
C LEU A 1131 -20.09 -20.32 -28.74
N SER A 1132 -19.72 -19.45 -27.79
CA SER A 1132 -20.66 -18.58 -27.07
C SER A 1132 -20.09 -17.17 -26.99
N PHE A 1133 -20.84 -16.16 -27.41
CA PHE A 1133 -20.39 -14.76 -27.46
C PHE A 1133 -21.53 -13.81 -27.08
N LYS A 1134 -21.32 -12.96 -26.08
CA LYS A 1134 -22.32 -11.94 -25.70
C LYS A 1134 -22.19 -10.72 -26.59
N LEU A 1135 -23.27 -10.37 -27.28
CA LEU A 1135 -23.31 -9.19 -28.12
C LEU A 1135 -23.28 -7.91 -27.27
N PRO A 1136 -22.64 -6.83 -27.76
CA PRO A 1136 -22.74 -5.51 -27.14
C PRO A 1136 -24.19 -5.03 -27.03
N GLU A 1137 -24.42 -3.95 -26.27
CA GLU A 1137 -25.76 -3.35 -26.21
C GLU A 1137 -26.20 -2.91 -27.61
N MET A 1138 -27.33 -3.46 -28.04
CA MET A 1138 -27.92 -3.24 -29.35
C MET A 1138 -29.06 -2.23 -29.25
N LYS A 1139 -29.28 -1.47 -30.33
CA LYS A 1139 -30.40 -0.54 -30.42
C LYS A 1139 -31.71 -1.31 -30.47
N ASP A 1140 -32.79 -0.68 -30.02
CA ASP A 1140 -34.14 -1.25 -30.13
C ASP A 1140 -34.54 -1.35 -31.61
N GLY A 1141 -35.13 -2.48 -32.02
CA GLY A 1141 -35.59 -2.70 -33.39
C GLY A 1141 -35.07 -3.97 -34.05
N LYS A 1142 -35.24 -4.08 -35.37
CA LYS A 1142 -34.88 -5.27 -36.15
C LYS A 1142 -33.41 -5.24 -36.57
N HIS A 1143 -32.75 -6.38 -36.42
CA HIS A 1143 -31.34 -6.57 -36.75
C HIS A 1143 -31.12 -7.87 -37.51
N THR A 1144 -29.98 -7.95 -38.19
CA THR A 1144 -29.47 -9.16 -38.83
C THR A 1144 -28.11 -9.54 -38.27
N LEU A 1145 -27.84 -10.84 -38.15
CA LEU A 1145 -26.56 -11.37 -37.70
C LEU A 1145 -26.08 -12.42 -38.69
N THR A 1146 -24.89 -12.21 -39.24
CA THR A 1146 -24.23 -13.15 -40.15
C THR A 1146 -23.00 -13.74 -39.47
N PHE A 1147 -23.00 -15.06 -39.29
CA PHE A 1147 -21.90 -15.82 -38.71
C PHE A 1147 -21.17 -16.60 -39.81
N ARG A 1148 -19.83 -16.54 -39.82
CA ARG A 1148 -18.95 -17.24 -40.75
C ARG A 1148 -17.89 -18.02 -40.00
N VAL A 1149 -17.63 -19.26 -40.44
CA VAL A 1149 -16.65 -20.17 -39.84
C VAL A 1149 -15.95 -20.97 -40.93
N TRP A 1150 -14.72 -21.41 -40.64
CA TRP A 1150 -13.83 -22.10 -41.57
C TRP A 1150 -13.36 -23.44 -41.00
N ASP A 1151 -13.15 -24.43 -41.85
CA ASP A 1151 -12.45 -25.67 -41.49
C ASP A 1151 -10.92 -25.50 -41.60
N LEU A 1152 -10.16 -26.52 -41.16
CA LEU A 1152 -8.69 -26.51 -41.23
C LEU A 1152 -8.10 -26.60 -42.65
N LEU A 1153 -8.93 -26.80 -43.69
CA LEU A 1153 -8.55 -26.82 -45.13
C LEU A 1153 -8.86 -25.49 -45.85
N ASN A 1154 -9.49 -24.54 -45.15
CA ASN A 1154 -9.96 -23.23 -45.59
C ASN A 1154 -11.26 -23.26 -46.42
N ASN A 1155 -12.14 -24.22 -46.16
CA ASN A 1155 -13.53 -24.22 -46.62
C ASN A 1155 -14.41 -23.46 -45.61
N SER A 1156 -15.30 -22.57 -46.07
CA SER A 1156 -16.15 -21.75 -45.19
C SER A 1156 -17.62 -22.07 -45.26
N SER A 1157 -18.30 -21.98 -44.13
CA SER A 1157 -19.76 -21.91 -44.04
C SER A 1157 -20.20 -20.56 -43.50
N SER A 1158 -21.34 -20.06 -43.96
CA SER A 1158 -21.95 -18.82 -43.44
C SER A 1158 -23.45 -19.00 -43.20
N LYS A 1159 -23.96 -18.45 -42.10
CA LYS A 1159 -25.39 -18.42 -41.79
C LYS A 1159 -25.82 -17.05 -41.31
N THR A 1160 -26.98 -16.61 -41.78
CA THR A 1160 -27.61 -15.35 -41.37
C THR A 1160 -28.93 -15.63 -40.67
N ILE A 1161 -29.18 -14.92 -39.57
CA ILE A 1161 -30.44 -14.91 -38.83
C ILE A 1161 -30.94 -13.47 -38.66
N GLU A 1162 -32.25 -13.30 -38.56
CA GLU A 1162 -32.92 -12.05 -38.23
C GLU A 1162 -33.40 -12.11 -36.76
N PHE A 1163 -33.48 -10.97 -36.08
CA PHE A 1163 -34.03 -10.85 -34.72
C PHE A 1163 -34.51 -9.43 -34.42
N GLU A 1164 -35.36 -9.27 -33.42
CA GLU A 1164 -35.82 -7.96 -32.94
C GLU A 1164 -35.33 -7.73 -31.51
N VAL A 1165 -34.49 -6.73 -31.32
CA VAL A 1165 -34.06 -6.29 -30.00
C VAL A 1165 -35.20 -5.48 -29.38
N GLN A 1166 -35.62 -5.91 -28.20
CA GLN A 1166 -36.59 -5.21 -27.36
C GLN A 1166 -35.97 -4.91 -26.00
N LYS A 1167 -35.73 -3.63 -25.71
CA LYS A 1167 -35.22 -3.16 -24.43
C LYS A 1167 -36.16 -3.54 -23.30
N GLY A 1168 -35.62 -4.12 -22.23
CA GLY A 1168 -36.42 -4.55 -21.08
C GLY A 1168 -37.24 -5.82 -21.33
N LEU A 1169 -36.90 -6.62 -22.36
CA LEU A 1169 -37.56 -7.90 -22.60
C LEU A 1169 -37.40 -8.83 -21.39
N SER A 1170 -38.54 -9.24 -20.83
CA SER A 1170 -38.59 -10.09 -19.64
C SER A 1170 -37.79 -11.38 -19.83
N PRO A 1171 -36.96 -11.77 -18.84
CA PRO A 1171 -36.19 -13.01 -18.91
C PRO A 1171 -37.12 -14.22 -18.84
N VAL A 1172 -36.70 -15.33 -19.43
CA VAL A 1172 -37.49 -16.56 -19.53
C VAL A 1172 -36.77 -17.70 -18.80
N ILE A 1173 -37.50 -18.38 -17.91
CA ILE A 1173 -37.02 -19.60 -17.25
C ILE A 1173 -37.33 -20.81 -18.16
N PHE A 1174 -36.29 -21.43 -18.71
CA PHE A 1174 -36.39 -22.68 -19.45
C PHE A 1174 -36.81 -23.85 -18.56
N SER A 1175 -36.19 -23.96 -17.39
CA SER A 1175 -36.49 -25.02 -16.43
C SER A 1175 -36.04 -24.64 -15.04
N VAL A 1176 -36.78 -25.13 -14.05
CA VAL A 1176 -36.33 -25.17 -12.66
C VAL A 1176 -36.33 -26.61 -12.20
N SER A 1177 -35.24 -27.06 -11.60
CA SER A 1177 -35.11 -28.41 -11.05
C SER A 1177 -34.50 -28.32 -9.66
N ASN A 1178 -34.50 -29.44 -8.94
CA ASN A 1178 -33.80 -29.52 -7.66
C ASN A 1178 -32.99 -30.82 -7.61
N TYR A 1179 -31.80 -30.76 -7.03
CA TYR A 1179 -30.93 -31.92 -6.85
C TYR A 1179 -30.17 -31.85 -5.51
N PRO A 1180 -30.12 -32.95 -4.73
CA PRO A 1180 -30.79 -34.24 -4.95
C PRO A 1180 -32.32 -34.17 -4.76
N ASN A 1181 -33.06 -35.03 -5.47
CA ASN A 1181 -34.51 -35.25 -5.28
C ASN A 1181 -34.78 -36.77 -5.42
N PRO A 1182 -35.25 -37.49 -4.38
CA PRO A 1182 -35.75 -37.00 -3.09
C PRO A 1182 -34.68 -36.30 -2.23
N VAL A 1183 -35.09 -35.27 -1.52
CA VAL A 1183 -34.25 -34.46 -0.63
C VAL A 1183 -34.18 -35.13 0.75
N LYS A 1184 -32.97 -35.32 1.29
CA LYS A 1184 -32.74 -35.89 2.63
C LYS A 1184 -32.25 -34.84 3.65
N GLU A 1185 -31.19 -34.13 3.31
CA GLU A 1185 -30.53 -33.17 4.21
C GLU A 1185 -30.42 -31.76 3.63
N ARG A 1186 -30.20 -31.64 2.31
CA ARG A 1186 -30.12 -30.38 1.57
C ARG A 1186 -30.47 -30.60 0.11
N THR A 1187 -30.91 -29.56 -0.58
CA THR A 1187 -31.10 -29.56 -2.03
C THR A 1187 -30.60 -28.25 -2.63
N ASN A 1188 -30.17 -28.32 -3.87
CA ASN A 1188 -29.90 -27.16 -4.70
C ASN A 1188 -31.04 -26.97 -5.69
N ILE A 1189 -31.62 -25.79 -5.76
CA ILE A 1189 -32.60 -25.39 -6.78
C ILE A 1189 -31.82 -24.82 -7.96
N ILE A 1190 -31.91 -25.48 -9.11
CA ILE A 1190 -31.17 -25.14 -10.31
C ILE A 1190 -32.11 -24.43 -11.28
N VAL A 1191 -31.71 -23.25 -11.72
CA VAL A 1191 -32.46 -22.39 -12.64
C VAL A 1191 -31.72 -22.34 -13.98
N LYS A 1192 -32.40 -22.71 -15.07
CA LYS A 1192 -31.89 -22.48 -16.43
C LYS A 1192 -32.71 -21.38 -17.08
N HIS A 1193 -32.05 -20.32 -17.53
CA HIS A 1193 -32.69 -19.14 -18.12
C HIS A 1193 -31.90 -18.59 -19.31
N ASP A 1194 -32.53 -17.67 -20.03
CA ASP A 1194 -32.06 -17.03 -21.26
C ASP A 1194 -31.19 -15.78 -21.01
N ARG A 1195 -30.62 -15.66 -19.81
CA ARG A 1195 -29.81 -14.50 -19.36
C ARG A 1195 -28.54 -14.91 -18.57
N PRO A 1196 -27.76 -15.91 -19.02
CA PRO A 1196 -26.67 -16.49 -18.22
C PRO A 1196 -25.53 -15.52 -17.85
N GLU A 1197 -25.47 -14.34 -18.50
CA GLU A 1197 -24.46 -13.30 -18.25
C GLU A 1197 -25.07 -11.94 -17.89
N THR A 1198 -26.31 -11.93 -17.39
CA THR A 1198 -26.98 -10.72 -16.88
C THR A 1198 -27.32 -10.93 -15.40
N ILE A 1199 -27.05 -9.93 -14.57
CA ILE A 1199 -27.44 -9.97 -13.16
C ILE A 1199 -28.97 -9.94 -13.08
N LEU A 1200 -29.55 -11.04 -12.61
CA LEU A 1200 -30.98 -11.17 -12.36
C LEU A 1200 -31.28 -10.98 -10.88
N ASN A 1201 -32.42 -10.38 -10.56
CA ASN A 1201 -33.01 -10.51 -9.23
C ASN A 1201 -33.79 -11.84 -9.20
N THR A 1202 -33.24 -12.83 -8.50
CA THR A 1202 -33.82 -14.18 -8.41
C THR A 1202 -34.39 -14.38 -7.02
N SER A 1203 -35.65 -14.82 -6.94
CA SER A 1203 -36.28 -15.20 -5.68
C SER A 1203 -36.87 -16.59 -5.76
N VAL A 1204 -36.76 -17.35 -4.68
CA VAL A 1204 -37.35 -18.67 -4.51
C VAL A 1204 -38.33 -18.60 -3.36
N GLU A 1205 -39.50 -19.19 -3.55
CA GLU A 1205 -40.50 -19.38 -2.51
C GLU A 1205 -40.92 -20.85 -2.50
N ILE A 1206 -40.87 -21.48 -1.32
CA ILE A 1206 -41.26 -22.87 -1.13
C ILE A 1206 -42.56 -22.92 -0.33
N PHE A 1207 -43.48 -23.77 -0.76
CA PHE A 1207 -44.83 -23.93 -0.22
C PHE A 1207 -45.09 -25.41 0.09
N ASP A 1208 -45.86 -25.68 1.14
CA ASP A 1208 -46.45 -27.01 1.34
C ASP A 1208 -47.69 -27.21 0.43
N LEU A 1209 -48.25 -28.43 0.41
CA LEU A 1209 -49.45 -28.74 -0.40
C LEU A 1209 -50.71 -27.96 -0.01
N SER A 1210 -50.74 -27.33 1.18
CA SER A 1210 -51.84 -26.45 1.58
C SER A 1210 -51.69 -25.01 1.07
N GLY A 1211 -50.59 -24.72 0.37
CA GLY A 1211 -50.27 -23.39 -0.14
C GLY A 1211 -49.63 -22.46 0.90
N ARG A 1212 -49.30 -22.97 2.08
CA ARG A 1212 -48.59 -22.19 3.10
C ARG A 1212 -47.13 -22.05 2.68
N LYS A 1213 -46.63 -20.82 2.67
CA LYS A 1213 -45.22 -20.50 2.42
C LYS A 1213 -44.36 -20.96 3.60
N ILE A 1214 -43.36 -21.76 3.29
CA ILE A 1214 -42.48 -22.43 4.25
C ILE A 1214 -41.12 -21.75 4.31
N TRP A 1215 -40.61 -21.36 3.13
CA TRP A 1215 -39.30 -20.73 3.01
C TRP A 1215 -39.29 -19.74 1.85
N SER A 1216 -38.49 -18.69 1.97
CA SER A 1216 -38.26 -17.76 0.87
C SER A 1216 -36.84 -17.22 0.92
N PHE A 1217 -36.24 -17.05 -0.24
CA PHE A 1217 -34.90 -16.54 -0.38
C PHE A 1217 -34.80 -15.69 -1.64
N SER A 1218 -34.03 -14.60 -1.57
CA SER A 1218 -33.79 -13.73 -2.72
C SER A 1218 -32.30 -13.44 -2.80
N GLN A 1219 -31.78 -13.41 -4.01
CA GLN A 1219 -30.39 -13.03 -4.27
C GLN A 1219 -30.23 -12.40 -5.65
N SER A 1220 -29.13 -11.67 -5.81
CA SER A 1220 -28.61 -11.29 -7.11
C SER A 1220 -27.95 -12.51 -7.76
N SER A 1221 -28.47 -12.92 -8.92
CA SER A 1221 -27.94 -13.92 -9.85
C SER A 1221 -27.32 -15.18 -9.21
N ALA A 1222 -28.08 -16.27 -9.15
CA ALA A 1222 -27.51 -17.61 -9.16
C ALA A 1222 -28.36 -18.58 -9.99
N ASP A 1223 -27.65 -19.36 -10.80
CA ASP A 1223 -28.19 -20.56 -11.44
C ASP A 1223 -28.50 -21.66 -10.42
N ILE A 1224 -28.00 -21.55 -9.17
CA ILE A 1224 -28.08 -22.58 -8.13
C ILE A 1224 -28.36 -21.95 -6.76
N ILE A 1225 -29.47 -22.33 -6.11
CA ILE A 1225 -29.90 -21.81 -4.81
C ILE A 1225 -29.96 -22.95 -3.78
N PRO A 1226 -29.06 -23.00 -2.78
CA PRO A 1226 -29.06 -24.05 -1.77
C PRO A 1226 -30.19 -23.84 -0.76
N TRP A 1227 -30.79 -24.95 -0.32
CA TRP A 1227 -31.72 -24.99 0.80
C TRP A 1227 -31.43 -26.19 1.69
N ASP A 1228 -31.36 -25.94 3.00
CA ASP A 1228 -30.99 -26.87 4.08
C ASP A 1228 -32.22 -27.44 4.82
N LEU A 1229 -33.42 -27.28 4.23
CA LEU A 1229 -34.69 -27.74 4.80
C LEU A 1229 -35.07 -27.03 6.10
N ILE A 1230 -34.50 -25.85 6.37
CA ILE A 1230 -34.93 -24.99 7.47
C ILE A 1230 -35.98 -24.01 6.93
N ALA A 1231 -37.16 -24.00 7.56
CA ALA A 1231 -38.22 -23.05 7.27
C ALA A 1231 -37.88 -21.65 7.80
N ASN A 1232 -38.61 -20.61 7.36
CA ASN A 1232 -38.37 -19.24 7.80
C ASN A 1232 -38.53 -19.02 9.33
N ASP A 1233 -39.20 -19.94 10.04
CA ASP A 1233 -39.38 -19.93 11.50
C ASP A 1233 -38.29 -20.72 12.25
N GLY A 1234 -37.27 -21.22 11.55
CA GLY A 1234 -36.18 -22.01 12.11
C GLY A 1234 -36.50 -23.49 12.32
N SER A 1235 -37.71 -23.95 11.98
CA SER A 1235 -38.08 -25.37 12.10
C SER A 1235 -37.61 -26.20 10.89
N LYS A 1236 -37.25 -27.46 11.13
CA LYS A 1236 -36.94 -28.41 10.05
C LYS A 1236 -38.24 -28.85 9.37
N VAL A 1237 -38.28 -28.81 8.04
CA VAL A 1237 -39.48 -29.22 7.29
C VAL A 1237 -39.68 -30.74 7.33
N LYS A 1238 -40.95 -31.17 7.35
CA LYS A 1238 -41.35 -32.58 7.47
C LYS A 1238 -41.27 -33.31 6.13
N THR A 1239 -41.24 -34.65 6.18
CA THR A 1239 -41.42 -35.51 5.00
C THR A 1239 -42.69 -35.14 4.25
N GLY A 1240 -42.59 -34.94 2.93
CA GLY A 1240 -43.73 -34.56 2.10
C GLY A 1240 -43.35 -33.97 0.76
N ILE A 1241 -44.36 -33.65 -0.04
CA ILE A 1241 -44.20 -32.94 -1.32
C ILE A 1241 -44.30 -31.43 -1.06
N TYR A 1242 -43.34 -30.69 -1.58
CA TYR A 1242 -43.31 -29.23 -1.51
C TYR A 1242 -43.30 -28.66 -2.93
N LEU A 1243 -44.02 -27.56 -3.13
CA LEU A 1243 -43.99 -26.78 -4.36
C LEU A 1243 -43.00 -25.64 -4.18
N TYR A 1244 -42.16 -25.38 -5.16
CA TYR A 1244 -41.28 -24.21 -5.14
C TYR A 1244 -41.47 -23.39 -6.41
N ARG A 1245 -41.56 -22.08 -6.21
CA ARG A 1245 -41.68 -21.07 -7.26
C ARG A 1245 -40.39 -20.27 -7.31
N VAL A 1246 -39.82 -20.17 -8.50
CA VAL A 1246 -38.67 -19.31 -8.79
C VAL A 1246 -39.16 -18.14 -9.62
N ASN A 1247 -38.82 -16.93 -9.20
CA ASN A 1247 -39.10 -15.70 -9.92
C ASN A 1247 -37.78 -15.04 -10.33
N ILE A 1248 -37.67 -14.59 -11.58
CA ILE A 1248 -36.54 -13.82 -12.09
C ILE A 1248 -36.99 -12.52 -12.75
N LYS A 1249 -36.18 -11.47 -12.64
CA LYS A 1249 -36.32 -10.21 -13.40
C LYS A 1249 -34.98 -9.50 -13.57
N THR A 1250 -34.88 -8.62 -14.56
CA THR A 1250 -33.81 -7.60 -14.61
C THR A 1250 -34.24 -6.34 -13.87
N VAL A 1251 -33.42 -5.28 -13.87
CA VAL A 1251 -33.74 -3.99 -13.24
C VAL A 1251 -34.99 -3.36 -13.88
N ASP A 1252 -35.10 -3.48 -15.21
CA ASP A 1252 -36.11 -2.80 -16.03
C ASP A 1252 -37.16 -3.75 -16.65
N SER A 1253 -37.22 -5.01 -16.22
CA SER A 1253 -38.20 -5.99 -16.75
C SER A 1253 -39.31 -6.35 -15.76
N ASP A 1254 -40.40 -6.88 -16.30
CA ASP A 1254 -41.41 -7.60 -15.50
C ASP A 1254 -40.83 -8.91 -14.93
N VAL A 1255 -41.53 -9.45 -13.92
CA VAL A 1255 -41.18 -10.70 -13.25
C VAL A 1255 -41.65 -11.90 -14.06
N TYR A 1256 -40.74 -12.83 -14.35
CA TYR A 1256 -41.06 -14.14 -14.90
C TYR A 1256 -40.96 -15.21 -13.83
N SER A 1257 -41.96 -16.08 -13.73
CA SER A 1257 -42.05 -17.09 -12.66
C SER A 1257 -42.20 -18.50 -13.20
N LYS A 1258 -41.55 -19.49 -12.57
CA LYS A 1258 -41.73 -20.92 -12.88
C LYS A 1258 -41.81 -21.74 -11.61
N THR A 1259 -42.70 -22.72 -11.60
CA THR A 1259 -42.96 -23.58 -10.43
C THR A 1259 -42.58 -25.03 -10.73
N ASN A 1260 -42.04 -25.74 -9.75
CA ASN A 1260 -41.87 -27.18 -9.79
C ASN A 1260 -42.04 -27.77 -8.37
N LYS A 1261 -41.89 -29.08 -8.20
CA LYS A 1261 -42.10 -29.79 -6.94
C LYS A 1261 -40.87 -30.58 -6.54
N MET A 1262 -40.68 -30.73 -5.24
CA MET A 1262 -39.66 -31.59 -4.65
C MET A 1262 -40.29 -32.54 -3.63
N LEU A 1263 -39.69 -33.71 -3.46
CA LEU A 1263 -40.06 -34.67 -2.43
C LEU A 1263 -39.01 -34.63 -1.33
N ILE A 1264 -39.42 -34.36 -0.10
CA ILE A 1264 -38.57 -34.44 1.09
C ILE A 1264 -38.86 -35.75 1.78
N ILE A 1265 -37.81 -36.49 2.13
CA ILE A 1265 -37.89 -37.73 2.92
C ILE A 1265 -36.98 -37.62 4.13
N GLU A 1266 -37.45 -38.10 5.27
CA GLU A 1266 -36.61 -38.34 6.44
C GLU A 1266 -35.55 -39.41 6.13
N GLN A 1267 -34.42 -39.29 6.82
CA GLN A 1267 -33.31 -40.21 6.69
C GLN A 1267 -33.61 -41.55 7.36
#